data_AF-A0A7X0TYG0-F1
#
_entry.id   AF-A0A7X0TYG0-F1
#
_cell.length_a   1.000
_cell.length_b   1.000
_cell.length_c   1.000
_cell.angle_alpha   90.00
_cell.angle_beta   90.00
_cell.angle_gamma   90.00
#
_symmetry.space_group_name_H-M   'P 1'
#
loop_
_entity.id
_entity.type
_entity.pdbx_description
1 polymer ?
#
loop_
_entity_poly.entity_id
_entity_poly.type
_entity_poly.pdbx_seq_one_letter_code
_entity_poly.pdbx_strand_id
1 'polypeptide(L)'
;MRSDSVDIRSMAAGAVYPAGVLAPPPRTLVDVLDETVRLHPDAPALDDGTVCLSYRELRAEVDRMAAELAEAGIGRGARVGVRVGSGTAELYLSILAVLAAGAAYVPVDADDPDERAELVFTEAAVDAVITDKITVHESTGNGGGPPAPGDDAWIIFTSGSTGKPKGVAVTHRSAAAFVDAEAGLFLRERPLGPGDRVLAGLSVAFDASCEEMWLAWRHGACLVPAPRALVRTGMDLGPWLAGRGITVVSTVPTLAALWPVEHLAGIRLLIFGGEACPPELAERLAVPGREVWNTYGPTEATVVASAAPLTGDQPVRIGLPLDGWDLAVVGDSGEPVAMGETGELVIGGVGLARYLDPAKDAEKYAPLPSLGWARAYRSGDLVRAEPEGLVFVGRADDQVKLGGRRIELGEVDAALQALPGVTGAAAAVRTAGGGHQILVGYVVTGPGFDAAEARDLLADSLPAALVPRLAPVGSLPTRTSGKIDRDALPWPLAGSSDLAELSPAEAMLAEKWTAILGVAPDGPGDDFFANGGTSLAAARLVSVLRPDYPDVAVGDVYAQPTLAGLAGLLATRSEPEPVRPPVTPMPRRAALLQALLMVPLLTAGAMRWIVPLAALGNVLAPPWAPALSWWWVTLGALAFLTPMGRIGLSAAVARLLLRGVRPGSHPRGGAVHLKLWFAEQFAARLGVPDLASAPWMTWYARLLGAQVGADADLHSPPPVTGLLKVGRGASVEQEVDLSGHWYDGDVLHLGEIRIGAGATVGSRSTLLPGAKIGKNAQVAPGSAVTGTVPSGELWAGVPAFRQGKSRKPGERAARSALWTALYGVTAFALSLLPVAAAGAALAVLTWFARGTRTLGEALTAALAGVPLATVAGMAVFALLTLVSVRLLGLGLHAGQHPVHSRQAWQAWATGRLMASARVWLFPLYASVLTPAWLRALGMKVGRGVELSTVLALPTMTSVGDGAFLADDTMVAPYELDGGWMRIATARIGKRAFLGNSGMTAPGRKVPKDGLVGVLSATPKKAKSGSSYVGMPPMKLRRTAEEGDRNRTYDPPARYKVARAVVEAFRVVPAMGALALAVLATAAFAALASRYGPAAAIGLSGLVMAAAGVVAAAVATAAKWLLVGRIRAGNRPLWSSFVWRNELADNFVEVLAAPWFARPWLGTAPLNVWLRSLGARIGHGVTCDTYWLPEADLVTLGDGACVNRGCVLQTHLFHDRVMSMDTVTLEAGATLGPHGVVLPASLVGTDTTIGPASLVMRGENVPGRTRWFGNPISAWR
;
A
#
# COMPACT_ATOMS: atom_id res chain seq x y z
N MET A 1 -9.19 -30.41 14.68
CA MET A 1 -9.55 -31.84 14.83
C MET A 1 -9.24 -32.21 16.28
N ARG A 2 -10.24 -32.31 17.18
CA ARG A 2 -10.07 -32.83 18.55
C ARG A 2 -10.00 -34.37 18.45
N SER A 3 -8.81 -34.93 18.33
CA SER A 3 -8.54 -36.33 18.70
C SER A 3 -7.66 -36.28 19.94
N ASP A 4 -8.29 -36.47 21.11
CA ASP A 4 -7.82 -37.39 22.15
C ASP A 4 -8.56 -37.11 23.47
N SER A 5 -9.45 -38.07 23.77
CA SER A 5 -9.92 -38.53 25.09
C SER A 5 -10.58 -37.55 26.07
N VAL A 6 -11.90 -37.35 25.92
CA VAL A 6 -12.92 -37.86 26.88
C VAL A 6 -14.11 -38.34 26.03
N ASP A 7 -14.50 -39.59 26.20
CA ASP A 7 -15.60 -40.23 25.48
C ASP A 7 -16.95 -39.71 26.01
N ILE A 8 -17.37 -38.52 25.56
CA ILE A 8 -18.70 -37.94 25.86
C ILE A 8 -19.79 -38.58 24.95
N ARG A 9 -19.46 -39.61 24.16
CA ARG A 9 -20.36 -40.18 23.14
C ARG A 9 -21.35 -41.23 23.63
N SER A 10 -21.62 -41.29 24.92
CA SER A 10 -22.53 -42.29 25.49
C SER A 10 -23.48 -41.70 26.52
N MET A 11 -24.32 -40.72 26.12
CA MET A 11 -25.67 -40.53 26.69
C MET A 11 -26.68 -40.09 25.62
N ALA A 12 -27.36 -41.10 25.06
CA ALA A 12 -28.79 -41.18 24.75
C ALA A 12 -29.54 -39.94 24.21
N ALA A 13 -29.90 -40.01 22.92
CA ALA A 13 -31.12 -39.51 22.25
C ALA A 13 -31.54 -38.02 22.34
N GLY A 14 -31.04 -37.20 23.27
CA GLY A 14 -31.47 -35.81 23.48
C GLY A 14 -30.41 -34.77 23.10
N ALA A 15 -30.84 -33.55 22.79
CA ALA A 15 -30.01 -32.40 22.42
C ALA A 15 -29.30 -31.74 23.63
N VAL A 16 -28.44 -32.49 24.33
CA VAL A 16 -27.68 -32.03 25.52
C VAL A 16 -26.16 -32.15 25.27
N TYR A 17 -25.41 -31.10 25.61
CA TYR A 17 -23.96 -30.99 25.43
C TYR A 17 -23.30 -30.72 26.80
N PRO A 18 -22.95 -31.76 27.58
CA PRO A 18 -22.37 -31.58 28.90
C PRO A 18 -20.88 -31.25 28.82
N ALA A 19 -20.48 -30.12 29.40
CA ALA A 19 -19.07 -29.75 29.59
C ALA A 19 -18.79 -29.08 30.95
N GLY A 20 -19.79 -28.96 31.84
CA GLY A 20 -19.64 -28.45 33.21
C GLY A 20 -18.65 -29.25 34.05
N VAL A 21 -18.52 -30.56 33.79
CA VAL A 21 -17.51 -31.42 34.44
C VAL A 21 -16.06 -31.05 34.08
N LEU A 22 -15.86 -30.26 33.02
CA LEU A 22 -14.55 -29.78 32.57
C LEU A 22 -14.21 -28.40 33.15
N ALA A 23 -15.00 -27.87 34.10
CA ALA A 23 -14.77 -26.55 34.67
C ALA A 23 -13.34 -26.43 35.25
N PRO A 24 -12.59 -25.36 34.89
CA PRO A 24 -11.25 -25.11 35.44
C PRO A 24 -11.25 -25.00 36.98
N PRO A 25 -10.10 -25.15 37.67
CA PRO A 25 -10.01 -24.99 39.12
C PRO A 25 -10.46 -23.59 39.61
N PRO A 26 -11.08 -23.45 40.80
CA PRO A 26 -11.48 -22.15 41.37
C PRO A 26 -10.29 -21.22 41.60
N ARG A 27 -10.34 -20.03 40.98
CA ARG A 27 -9.39 -18.93 41.17
C ARG A 27 -10.04 -17.59 40.80
N THR A 28 -9.34 -16.49 41.05
CA THR A 28 -9.76 -15.12 40.70
C THR A 28 -9.05 -14.60 39.45
N LEU A 29 -9.55 -13.48 38.91
CA LEU A 29 -8.88 -12.76 37.83
C LEU A 29 -7.53 -12.17 38.27
N VAL A 30 -7.41 -11.80 39.55
CA VAL A 30 -6.14 -11.33 40.12
C VAL A 30 -5.13 -12.47 40.16
N ASP A 31 -5.55 -13.70 40.52
CA ASP A 31 -4.67 -14.88 40.45
C ASP A 31 -4.15 -15.14 39.04
N VAL A 32 -4.99 -14.93 38.02
CA VAL A 32 -4.61 -15.05 36.60
C VAL A 32 -3.52 -14.03 36.26
N LEU A 33 -3.73 -12.77 36.61
CA LEU A 33 -2.77 -11.69 36.33
C LEU A 33 -1.45 -11.94 37.06
N ASP A 34 -1.50 -12.33 38.32
CA ASP A 34 -0.33 -12.56 39.17
C ASP A 34 0.54 -13.71 38.68
N GLU A 35 -0.11 -14.77 38.20
CA GLU A 35 0.59 -15.86 37.52
C GLU A 35 1.31 -15.36 36.25
N THR A 36 0.65 -14.56 35.40
CA THR A 36 1.27 -13.98 34.20
C THR A 36 2.43 -13.05 34.54
N VAL A 37 2.27 -12.15 35.52
CA VAL A 37 3.30 -11.21 35.96
C VAL A 37 4.55 -11.97 36.42
N ARG A 38 4.37 -13.07 37.14
CA ARG A 38 5.47 -13.94 37.59
C ARG A 38 6.18 -14.63 36.42
N LEU A 39 5.44 -15.07 35.40
CA LEU A 39 5.99 -15.79 34.24
C LEU A 39 6.64 -14.86 33.20
N HIS A 40 6.12 -13.65 33.03
CA HIS A 40 6.48 -12.73 31.95
C HIS A 40 6.70 -11.27 32.43
N PRO A 41 7.51 -11.04 33.49
CA PRO A 41 7.55 -9.74 34.16
C PRO A 41 8.04 -8.59 33.26
N ASP A 42 8.96 -8.88 32.34
CA ASP A 42 9.58 -7.86 31.48
C ASP A 42 8.93 -7.79 30.08
N ALA A 43 7.86 -8.57 29.84
CA ALA A 43 7.10 -8.51 28.59
C ALA A 43 6.16 -7.29 28.59
N PRO A 44 5.90 -6.66 27.42
CA PRO A 44 4.94 -5.56 27.33
C PRO A 44 3.52 -6.06 27.61
N ALA A 45 2.83 -5.43 28.56
CA ALA A 45 1.49 -5.80 29.00
C ALA A 45 0.41 -4.85 28.47
N LEU A 46 0.72 -3.55 28.38
CA LEU A 46 -0.20 -2.50 27.96
C LEU A 46 0.58 -1.42 27.17
N ASP A 47 0.12 -1.08 25.98
CA ASP A 47 0.78 -0.10 25.09
C ASP A 47 -0.26 0.73 24.32
N ASP A 48 -0.50 1.97 24.77
CA ASP A 48 -1.39 2.93 24.09
C ASP A 48 -0.65 3.77 23.03
N GLY A 49 0.65 3.51 22.83
CA GLY A 49 1.53 4.20 21.90
C GLY A 49 2.21 5.44 22.46
N THR A 50 1.82 5.91 23.64
CA THR A 50 2.52 6.94 24.42
C THR A 50 3.17 6.34 25.66
N VAL A 51 2.45 5.45 26.34
CA VAL A 51 2.88 4.68 27.50
C VAL A 51 2.93 3.21 27.09
N CYS A 52 4.06 2.55 27.39
CA CYS A 52 4.21 1.11 27.24
C CYS A 52 4.71 0.54 28.56
N LEU A 53 3.85 -0.19 29.26
CA LEU A 53 4.15 -0.81 30.55
C LEU A 53 4.46 -2.29 30.35
N SER A 54 5.55 -2.75 30.96
CA SER A 54 5.79 -4.18 31.18
C SER A 54 4.82 -4.75 32.23
N TYR A 55 4.67 -6.08 32.32
CA TYR A 55 3.83 -6.70 33.35
C TYR A 55 4.24 -6.32 34.78
N ARG A 56 5.54 -6.15 35.03
CA ARG A 56 6.06 -5.68 36.32
C ARG A 56 5.63 -4.25 36.63
N GLU A 57 5.76 -3.35 35.64
CA GLU A 57 5.37 -1.94 35.79
C GLU A 57 3.86 -1.79 35.90
N LEU A 58 3.10 -2.53 35.08
CA LEU A 58 1.64 -2.59 35.15
C LEU A 58 1.19 -2.99 36.55
N ARG A 59 1.77 -4.06 37.11
CA ARG A 59 1.41 -4.54 38.45
C ARG A 59 1.72 -3.49 39.54
N ALA A 60 2.85 -2.80 39.44
CA ALA A 60 3.21 -1.74 40.39
C ALA A 60 2.22 -0.56 40.36
N GLU A 61 1.77 -0.14 39.17
CA GLU A 61 0.76 0.91 39.04
C GLU A 61 -0.62 0.46 39.54
N VAL A 62 -0.99 -0.80 39.28
CA VAL A 62 -2.22 -1.40 39.81
C VAL A 62 -2.19 -1.43 41.34
N ASP A 63 -1.08 -1.85 41.95
CA ASP A 63 -0.94 -1.87 43.41
C ASP A 63 -1.01 -0.46 44.02
N ARG A 64 -0.41 0.54 43.36
CA ARG A 64 -0.47 1.94 43.79
C ARG A 64 -1.91 2.46 43.77
N MET A 65 -2.62 2.27 42.66
CA MET A 65 -4.00 2.75 42.50
C MET A 65 -4.99 1.97 43.38
N ALA A 66 -4.76 0.68 43.61
CA ALA A 66 -5.54 -0.11 44.57
C ALA A 66 -5.33 0.38 46.01
N ALA A 67 -4.13 0.81 46.38
CA ALA A 67 -3.87 1.44 47.67
C ALA A 67 -4.61 2.79 47.83
N GLU A 68 -4.66 3.61 46.77
CA GLU A 68 -5.44 4.86 46.76
C GLU A 68 -6.94 4.61 46.93
N LEU A 69 -7.48 3.57 46.28
CA LEU A 69 -8.86 3.13 46.49
C LEU A 69 -9.10 2.68 47.94
N ALA A 70 -8.16 1.93 48.52
CA ALA A 70 -8.25 1.50 49.92
C ALA A 70 -8.20 2.68 50.91
N GLU A 71 -7.35 3.69 50.67
CA GLU A 71 -7.32 4.94 51.45
C GLU A 71 -8.63 5.73 51.33
N ALA A 72 -9.28 5.66 50.17
CA ALA A 72 -10.61 6.23 49.92
C ALA A 72 -11.77 5.41 50.54
N GLY A 73 -11.46 4.32 51.25
CA GLY A 73 -12.45 3.48 51.93
C GLY A 73 -13.07 2.40 51.04
N ILE A 74 -12.57 2.19 49.82
CA ILE A 74 -13.03 1.15 48.90
C ILE A 74 -12.30 -0.15 49.20
N GLY A 75 -13.04 -1.24 49.33
CA GLY A 75 -12.47 -2.54 49.66
C GLY A 75 -13.31 -3.69 49.15
N ARG A 76 -13.09 -4.87 49.72
CA ARG A 76 -13.70 -6.09 49.23
C ARG A 76 -15.23 -6.03 49.28
N GLY A 77 -15.87 -6.31 48.15
CA GLY A 77 -17.33 -6.27 47.97
C GLY A 77 -17.92 -4.92 47.55
N ALA A 78 -17.10 -3.87 47.49
CA ALA A 78 -17.53 -2.58 46.95
C ALA A 78 -17.75 -2.65 45.42
N ARG A 79 -18.50 -1.69 44.88
CA ARG A 79 -18.81 -1.50 43.46
C ARG A 79 -18.29 -0.13 43.03
N VAL A 80 -17.42 -0.12 42.03
CA VAL A 80 -16.78 1.11 41.58
C VAL A 80 -17.19 1.41 40.14
N GLY A 81 -17.87 2.53 39.93
CA GLY A 81 -18.16 3.06 38.60
C GLY A 81 -16.86 3.44 37.87
N VAL A 82 -16.69 3.01 36.63
CA VAL A 82 -15.53 3.38 35.81
C VAL A 82 -16.03 4.11 34.56
N ARG A 83 -15.66 5.38 34.44
CA ARG A 83 -16.02 6.25 33.31
C ARG A 83 -14.79 7.01 32.81
N VAL A 84 -13.85 6.26 32.24
CA VAL A 84 -12.57 6.74 31.70
C VAL A 84 -12.57 6.61 30.18
N GLY A 85 -11.96 7.57 29.48
CA GLY A 85 -11.90 7.59 28.03
C GLY A 85 -11.22 6.36 27.42
N SER A 86 -11.87 5.74 26.43
CA SER A 86 -11.32 4.60 25.68
C SER A 86 -10.06 4.96 24.89
N GLY A 87 -9.14 4.01 24.75
CA GLY A 87 -7.90 4.17 23.98
C GLY A 87 -6.70 4.69 24.79
N THR A 88 -6.83 4.79 26.12
CA THR A 88 -5.77 5.20 27.04
C THR A 88 -5.38 4.05 27.97
N ALA A 89 -4.15 4.06 28.48
CA ALA A 89 -3.72 3.09 29.49
C ALA A 89 -4.48 3.22 30.82
N GLU A 90 -4.94 4.43 31.17
CA GLU A 90 -5.59 4.76 32.44
C GLU A 90 -6.90 3.99 32.67
N LEU A 91 -7.69 3.78 31.62
CA LEU A 91 -8.92 2.99 31.69
C LEU A 91 -8.66 1.56 32.19
N TYR A 92 -7.65 0.89 31.61
CA TYR A 92 -7.33 -0.50 31.95
C TYR A 92 -6.64 -0.60 33.31
N LEU A 93 -5.82 0.38 33.68
CA LEU A 93 -5.25 0.50 35.02
C LEU A 93 -6.35 0.63 36.09
N SER A 94 -7.37 1.47 35.83
CA SER A 94 -8.51 1.67 36.73
C SER A 94 -9.28 0.36 36.96
N ILE A 95 -9.58 -0.38 35.89
CA ILE A 95 -10.26 -1.68 35.97
C ILE A 95 -9.44 -2.67 36.81
N LEU A 96 -8.14 -2.81 36.52
CA LEU A 96 -7.28 -3.74 37.25
C LEU A 96 -7.11 -3.34 38.72
N ALA A 97 -7.04 -2.04 39.03
CA ALA A 97 -6.95 -1.53 40.39
C ALA A 97 -8.21 -1.82 41.21
N VAL A 98 -9.40 -1.65 40.61
CA VAL A 98 -10.68 -2.01 41.25
C VAL A 98 -10.73 -3.50 41.58
N LEU A 99 -10.33 -4.36 40.64
CA LEU A 99 -10.25 -5.81 40.85
C LEU A 99 -9.23 -6.17 41.95
N ALA A 100 -8.06 -5.51 41.96
CA ALA A 100 -7.03 -5.73 42.96
C ALA A 100 -7.45 -5.26 44.38
N ALA A 101 -8.29 -4.23 44.47
CA ALA A 101 -8.92 -3.78 45.72
C ALA A 101 -10.01 -4.73 46.24
N GLY A 102 -10.36 -5.78 45.46
CA GLY A 102 -11.42 -6.74 45.79
C GLY A 102 -12.84 -6.22 45.49
N ALA A 103 -12.95 -5.16 44.70
CA ALA A 103 -14.20 -4.53 44.31
C ALA A 103 -14.60 -4.94 42.88
N ALA A 104 -15.89 -4.81 42.57
CA ALA A 104 -16.43 -5.04 41.23
C ALA A 104 -16.46 -3.72 40.45
N TYR A 105 -15.98 -3.73 39.19
CA TYR A 105 -16.11 -2.53 38.35
C TYR A 105 -17.47 -2.49 37.63
N VAL A 106 -18.04 -1.29 37.53
CA VAL A 106 -19.29 -0.99 36.83
C VAL A 106 -18.95 -0.02 35.69
N PRO A 107 -18.72 -0.50 34.46
CA PRO A 107 -18.24 0.33 33.38
C PRO A 107 -19.40 1.10 32.70
N VAL A 108 -19.18 2.39 32.46
CA VAL A 108 -20.02 3.20 31.55
C VAL A 108 -19.09 3.85 30.52
N ASP A 109 -19.48 3.82 29.25
CA ASP A 109 -18.69 4.45 28.19
C ASP A 109 -18.60 5.96 28.46
N ALA A 110 -17.41 6.55 28.36
CA ALA A 110 -17.25 7.99 28.60
C ALA A 110 -18.04 8.84 27.59
N ASP A 111 -18.37 8.25 26.43
CA ASP A 111 -19.19 8.87 25.38
C ASP A 111 -20.72 8.73 25.63
N ASP A 112 -21.15 7.95 26.63
CA ASP A 112 -22.58 7.84 26.99
C ASP A 112 -23.05 9.10 27.77
N PRO A 113 -24.33 9.52 27.62
CA PRO A 113 -24.88 10.68 28.31
C PRO A 113 -24.76 10.59 29.83
N ASP A 114 -24.64 11.74 30.50
CA ASP A 114 -24.51 11.83 31.96
C ASP A 114 -25.71 11.17 32.67
N GLU A 115 -26.94 11.38 32.18
CA GLU A 115 -28.16 10.79 32.72
C GLU A 115 -28.14 9.26 32.69
N ARG A 116 -27.56 8.68 31.64
CA ARG A 116 -27.39 7.22 31.54
C ARG A 116 -26.35 6.72 32.54
N ALA A 117 -25.25 7.45 32.71
CA ALA A 117 -24.22 7.12 33.70
C ALA A 117 -24.81 7.18 35.12
N GLU A 118 -25.55 8.24 35.43
CA GLU A 118 -26.26 8.40 36.71
C GLU A 118 -27.27 7.27 36.95
N LEU A 119 -28.07 6.91 35.94
CA LEU A 119 -29.02 5.81 36.02
C LEU A 119 -28.31 4.47 36.32
N VAL A 120 -27.24 4.16 35.58
CA VAL A 120 -26.48 2.91 35.76
C VAL A 120 -25.82 2.87 37.14
N PHE A 121 -25.15 3.94 37.55
CA PHE A 121 -24.46 4.00 38.84
C PHE A 121 -25.42 3.98 40.03
N THR A 122 -26.60 4.58 39.89
CA THR A 122 -27.67 4.53 40.90
C THR A 122 -28.26 3.12 41.02
N GLU A 123 -28.63 2.49 39.90
CA GLU A 123 -29.19 1.13 39.90
C GLU A 123 -28.15 0.09 40.34
N ALA A 124 -26.85 0.35 40.11
CA ALA A 124 -25.77 -0.49 40.61
C ALA A 124 -25.44 -0.24 42.09
N ALA A 125 -25.89 0.87 42.68
CA ALA A 125 -25.47 1.37 43.99
C ALA A 125 -23.95 1.38 44.14
N VAL A 126 -23.26 2.16 43.30
CA VAL A 126 -21.78 2.27 43.35
C VAL A 126 -21.29 3.05 44.57
N ASP A 127 -20.22 2.57 45.19
CA ASP A 127 -19.57 3.18 46.36
C ASP A 127 -18.61 4.32 45.96
N ALA A 128 -18.07 4.26 44.75
CA ALA A 128 -17.22 5.30 44.16
C ALA A 128 -17.30 5.32 42.63
N VAL A 129 -16.89 6.43 42.03
CA VAL A 129 -16.75 6.60 40.58
C VAL A 129 -15.34 7.08 40.24
N ILE A 130 -14.70 6.42 39.27
CA ILE A 130 -13.41 6.80 38.69
C ILE A 130 -13.64 7.48 37.34
N THR A 131 -13.24 8.75 37.26
CA THR A 131 -13.08 9.54 36.02
C THR A 131 -11.60 9.92 35.86
N ASP A 132 -11.29 11.20 35.72
CA ASP A 132 -9.97 11.82 35.97
C ASP A 132 -9.58 11.86 37.46
N LYS A 133 -10.54 11.59 38.36
CA LYS A 133 -10.37 11.56 39.81
C LYS A 133 -11.30 10.50 40.43
N ILE A 134 -11.02 10.12 41.67
CA ILE A 134 -11.87 9.22 42.46
C ILE A 134 -12.87 10.04 43.25
N THR A 135 -14.17 9.81 43.03
CA THR A 135 -15.26 10.42 43.82
C THR A 135 -15.93 9.33 44.64
N VAL A 136 -15.87 9.45 45.98
CA VAL A 136 -16.45 8.48 46.91
C VAL A 136 -17.86 8.93 47.30
N HIS A 137 -18.80 7.99 47.30
CA HIS A 137 -20.15 8.18 47.84
C HIS A 137 -20.20 7.64 49.27
N GLU A 138 -20.81 6.47 49.49
CA GLU A 138 -20.92 5.80 50.78
C GLU A 138 -20.40 4.36 50.62
N SER A 139 -19.33 3.99 51.35
CA SER A 139 -18.69 2.67 51.18
C SER A 139 -19.40 1.59 51.97
N THR A 140 -19.84 0.55 51.26
CA THR A 140 -20.41 -0.69 51.79
C THR A 140 -19.36 -1.82 51.94
N GLY A 141 -18.09 -1.55 51.62
CA GLY A 141 -17.01 -2.53 51.62
C GLY A 141 -16.58 -2.98 53.02
N ASN A 142 -16.38 -4.29 53.21
CA ASN A 142 -15.97 -4.88 54.49
C ASN A 142 -14.44 -4.98 54.61
N GLY A 143 -13.74 -3.84 54.69
CA GLY A 143 -12.28 -3.78 54.93
C GLY A 143 -11.40 -4.35 53.81
N GLY A 144 -10.08 -4.12 53.93
CA GLY A 144 -9.08 -4.52 52.92
C GLY A 144 -8.77 -6.03 52.91
N GLY A 145 -8.53 -6.58 51.72
CA GLY A 145 -8.13 -7.98 51.50
C GLY A 145 -8.30 -8.38 50.02
N PRO A 146 -7.61 -9.43 49.54
CA PRO A 146 -7.71 -9.87 48.14
C PRO A 146 -9.12 -10.42 47.83
N PRO A 147 -9.55 -10.38 46.55
CA PRO A 147 -10.84 -10.96 46.15
C PRO A 147 -10.86 -12.48 46.39
N ALA A 148 -12.05 -13.02 46.64
CA ALA A 148 -12.33 -14.44 46.62
C ALA A 148 -13.12 -14.83 45.35
N PRO A 149 -13.11 -16.12 44.95
CA PRO A 149 -13.81 -16.56 43.74
C PRO A 149 -15.32 -16.25 43.73
N GLY A 150 -15.96 -16.17 44.90
CA GLY A 150 -17.40 -15.88 45.01
C GLY A 150 -17.76 -14.40 44.94
N ASP A 151 -16.79 -13.49 44.96
CA ASP A 151 -17.05 -12.06 44.87
C ASP A 151 -17.34 -11.64 43.42
N ASP A 152 -18.10 -10.57 43.24
CA ASP A 152 -18.35 -9.97 41.93
C ASP A 152 -17.04 -9.40 41.36
N ALA A 153 -16.74 -9.70 40.09
CA ALA A 153 -15.63 -9.10 39.35
C ALA A 153 -16.09 -7.87 38.56
N TRP A 154 -17.25 -7.96 37.91
CA TRP A 154 -17.84 -6.85 37.16
C TRP A 154 -19.36 -6.90 37.13
N ILE A 155 -19.96 -5.74 36.89
CA ILE A 155 -21.40 -5.59 36.69
C ILE A 155 -21.63 -4.81 35.40
N ILE A 156 -22.19 -5.46 34.39
CA ILE A 156 -22.46 -4.85 33.08
C ILE A 156 -23.96 -4.72 32.87
N PHE A 157 -24.41 -3.56 32.40
CA PHE A 157 -25.83 -3.26 32.20
C PHE A 157 -26.27 -3.50 30.75
N THR A 158 -27.41 -4.19 30.60
CA THR A 158 -28.04 -4.46 29.30
C THR A 158 -29.41 -3.80 29.19
N SER A 159 -29.92 -3.61 27.97
CA SER A 159 -31.28 -3.11 27.69
C SER A 159 -32.36 -4.02 28.26
N GLY A 160 -33.51 -3.44 28.61
CA GLY A 160 -34.58 -4.14 29.30
C GLY A 160 -35.94 -4.02 28.63
N SER A 161 -36.66 -5.15 28.53
CA SER A 161 -38.05 -5.24 28.04
C SER A 161 -39.08 -4.34 28.74
N THR A 162 -38.74 -3.76 29.90
CA THR A 162 -39.58 -2.84 30.69
C THR A 162 -39.10 -1.38 30.63
N GLY A 163 -38.10 -1.06 29.80
CA GLY A 163 -37.50 0.27 29.67
C GLY A 163 -36.47 0.64 30.74
N LYS A 164 -36.20 -0.23 31.74
CA LYS A 164 -35.13 -0.05 32.74
C LYS A 164 -33.92 -0.94 32.45
N PRO A 165 -32.67 -0.40 32.47
CA PRO A 165 -31.44 -1.18 32.32
C PRO A 165 -31.32 -2.29 33.37
N LYS A 166 -30.76 -3.45 33.00
CA LYS A 166 -30.61 -4.63 33.87
C LYS A 166 -29.14 -4.88 34.15
N GLY A 167 -28.71 -4.78 35.40
CA GLY A 167 -27.33 -5.09 35.81
C GLY A 167 -27.08 -6.59 35.93
N VAL A 168 -26.11 -7.11 35.18
CA VAL A 168 -25.65 -8.51 35.23
C VAL A 168 -24.33 -8.56 35.98
N ALA A 169 -24.34 -9.17 37.17
CA ALA A 169 -23.17 -9.33 38.02
C ALA A 169 -22.49 -10.68 37.73
N VAL A 170 -21.21 -10.63 37.37
CA VAL A 170 -20.37 -11.80 37.09
C VAL A 170 -19.35 -11.96 38.20
N THR A 171 -19.23 -13.17 38.74
CA THR A 171 -18.27 -13.47 39.80
C THR A 171 -16.85 -13.69 39.26
N HIS A 172 -15.84 -13.51 40.12
CA HIS A 172 -14.47 -13.88 39.81
C HIS A 172 -14.32 -15.34 39.36
N ARG A 173 -15.09 -16.27 39.96
CA ARG A 173 -15.10 -17.68 39.59
C ARG A 173 -15.53 -17.89 38.14
N SER A 174 -16.64 -17.27 37.74
CA SER A 174 -17.18 -17.38 36.38
C SER A 174 -16.23 -16.73 35.37
N ALA A 175 -15.74 -15.52 35.68
CA ALA A 175 -14.81 -14.80 34.82
C ALA A 175 -13.47 -15.54 34.63
N ALA A 176 -12.85 -16.03 35.70
CA ALA A 176 -11.58 -16.77 35.60
C ALA A 176 -11.74 -18.11 34.87
N ALA A 177 -12.87 -18.80 35.07
CA ALA A 177 -13.17 -20.02 34.31
C ALA A 177 -13.31 -19.73 32.80
N PHE A 178 -13.92 -18.61 32.42
CA PHE A 178 -14.03 -18.17 31.02
C PHE A 178 -12.65 -17.95 30.41
N VAL A 179 -11.79 -17.21 31.11
CA VAL A 179 -10.42 -16.93 30.68
C VAL A 179 -9.59 -18.21 30.50
N ASP A 180 -9.69 -19.17 31.42
CA ASP A 180 -8.96 -20.44 31.31
C ASP A 180 -9.53 -21.35 30.22
N ALA A 181 -10.85 -21.35 29.99
CA ALA A 181 -11.48 -22.12 28.92
C ALA A 181 -11.06 -21.60 27.53
N GLU A 182 -11.08 -20.29 27.29
CA GLU A 182 -10.63 -19.69 26.03
C GLU A 182 -9.14 -19.90 25.77
N ALA A 183 -8.31 -19.80 26.81
CA ALA A 183 -6.87 -20.02 26.70
C ALA A 183 -6.53 -21.44 26.21
N GLY A 184 -7.40 -22.42 26.48
CA GLY A 184 -7.29 -23.79 25.98
C GLY A 184 -7.93 -24.02 24.60
N LEU A 185 -8.72 -23.06 24.10
CA LEU A 185 -9.49 -23.20 22.86
C LEU A 185 -8.71 -22.76 21.63
N PHE A 186 -8.16 -21.54 21.65
CA PHE A 186 -7.61 -20.89 20.48
C PHE A 186 -6.15 -21.27 20.21
N LEU A 187 -5.79 -21.45 18.94
CA LEU A 187 -4.41 -21.60 18.50
C LEU A 187 -3.62 -22.71 19.22
N ARG A 188 -4.26 -23.84 19.53
CA ARG A 188 -3.65 -24.94 20.32
C ARG A 188 -2.29 -25.42 19.80
N GLU A 189 -2.08 -25.41 18.49
CA GLU A 189 -0.80 -25.79 17.88
C GLU A 189 0.30 -24.73 18.04
N ARG A 190 -0.09 -23.47 18.22
CA ARG A 190 0.81 -22.30 18.38
C ARG A 190 0.20 -21.28 19.35
N PRO A 191 0.20 -21.54 20.66
CA PRO A 191 -0.50 -20.71 21.64
C PRO A 191 -0.09 -19.23 21.61
N LEU A 192 -0.95 -18.35 22.14
CA LEU A 192 -0.63 -16.94 22.41
C LEU A 192 0.49 -16.81 23.45
N GLY A 193 1.29 -15.74 23.34
CA GLY A 193 2.44 -15.49 24.22
C GLY A 193 2.95 -14.04 24.20
N PRO A 194 4.07 -13.74 24.88
CA PRO A 194 4.66 -12.39 24.97
C PRO A 194 5.03 -11.65 23.69
N GLY A 195 5.04 -12.34 22.54
CA GLY A 195 5.26 -11.74 21.23
C GLY A 195 3.97 -11.24 20.55
N ASP A 196 2.81 -11.50 21.16
CA ASP A 196 1.51 -11.16 20.61
C ASP A 196 0.98 -9.82 21.09
N ARG A 197 0.10 -9.24 20.27
CA ARG A 197 -0.50 -7.94 20.49
C ARG A 197 -1.98 -8.05 20.21
N VAL A 198 -2.80 -7.82 21.24
CA VAL A 198 -4.25 -7.92 21.18
C VAL A 198 -4.84 -6.52 21.04
N LEU A 199 -5.73 -6.34 20.07
CA LEU A 199 -6.51 -5.10 19.95
C LEU A 199 -7.44 -4.96 21.15
N ALA A 200 -7.46 -3.78 21.77
CA ALA A 200 -8.58 -3.36 22.61
C ALA A 200 -9.36 -2.27 21.88
N GLY A 201 -10.48 -2.64 21.25
CA GLY A 201 -11.28 -1.77 20.39
C GLY A 201 -12.74 -1.69 20.79
N LEU A 202 -13.25 -2.67 21.53
CA LEU A 202 -14.64 -2.68 22.00
C LEU A 202 -14.80 -1.76 23.22
N SER A 203 -16.03 -1.27 23.44
CA SER A 203 -16.30 -0.46 24.62
C SER A 203 -16.37 -1.33 25.85
N VAL A 204 -15.83 -0.82 26.95
CA VAL A 204 -15.83 -1.48 28.26
C VAL A 204 -17.22 -1.67 28.85
N ALA A 205 -18.23 -0.94 28.35
CA ALA A 205 -19.63 -1.16 28.68
C ALA A 205 -20.20 -2.44 28.03
N PHE A 206 -19.44 -3.11 27.16
CA PHE A 206 -19.78 -4.41 26.60
C PHE A 206 -18.83 -5.48 27.16
N ASP A 207 -19.40 -6.63 27.49
CA ASP A 207 -18.69 -7.77 28.07
C ASP A 207 -17.68 -8.40 27.11
N ALA A 208 -17.85 -8.25 25.80
CA ALA A 208 -16.86 -8.63 24.80
C ALA A 208 -15.50 -7.89 24.95
N SER A 209 -15.46 -6.73 25.61
CA SER A 209 -14.18 -6.08 25.97
C SER A 209 -13.38 -6.90 27.00
N CYS A 210 -14.05 -7.72 27.82
CA CYS A 210 -13.39 -8.63 28.75
C CYS A 210 -12.60 -9.71 28.01
N GLU A 211 -13.11 -10.21 26.88
CA GLU A 211 -12.39 -11.13 26.00
C GLU A 211 -11.09 -10.48 25.49
N GLU A 212 -11.15 -9.24 24.98
CA GLU A 212 -9.96 -8.51 24.51
C GLU A 212 -8.88 -8.37 25.61
N MET A 213 -9.29 -7.94 26.81
CA MET A 213 -8.39 -7.75 27.95
C MET A 213 -7.72 -9.05 28.38
N TRP A 214 -8.50 -10.12 28.56
CA TRP A 214 -7.99 -11.35 29.13
C TRP A 214 -7.31 -12.26 28.11
N LEU A 215 -7.62 -12.16 26.81
CA LEU A 215 -6.80 -12.74 25.74
C LEU A 215 -5.36 -12.20 25.77
N ALA A 216 -5.17 -10.94 26.17
CA ALA A 216 -3.83 -10.38 26.34
C ALA A 216 -3.19 -10.91 27.63
N TRP A 217 -3.82 -10.61 28.77
CA TRP A 217 -3.21 -10.81 30.09
C TRP A 217 -3.09 -12.25 30.54
N ARG A 218 -3.94 -13.16 30.05
CA ARG A 218 -3.81 -14.59 30.35
C ARG A 218 -2.59 -15.23 29.69
N HIS A 219 -2.14 -14.67 28.58
CA HIS A 219 -1.07 -15.23 27.74
C HIS A 219 0.25 -14.46 27.83
N GLY A 220 0.34 -13.43 28.67
CA GLY A 220 1.52 -12.57 28.72
C GLY A 220 1.70 -11.69 27.47
N ALA A 221 0.67 -11.56 26.63
CA ALA A 221 0.67 -10.73 25.44
C ALA A 221 0.42 -9.26 25.79
N CYS A 222 0.64 -8.36 24.83
CA CYS A 222 0.42 -6.93 25.03
C CYS A 222 -1.01 -6.54 24.63
N LEU A 223 -1.76 -5.90 25.53
CA LEU A 223 -3.01 -5.22 25.19
C LEU A 223 -2.68 -3.88 24.53
N VAL A 224 -3.32 -3.56 23.41
CA VAL A 224 -3.06 -2.34 22.62
C VAL A 224 -4.36 -1.56 22.44
N PRO A 225 -4.61 -0.54 23.28
CA PRO A 225 -5.79 0.32 23.16
C PRO A 225 -5.84 1.07 21.84
N ALA A 226 -6.97 0.97 21.14
CA ALA A 226 -7.24 1.78 19.96
C ALA A 226 -8.04 3.03 20.34
N PRO A 227 -7.66 4.24 19.87
CA PRO A 227 -8.46 5.43 20.06
C PRO A 227 -9.89 5.23 19.55
N ARG A 228 -10.89 5.63 20.33
CA ARG A 228 -12.31 5.37 20.01
C ARG A 228 -12.72 5.95 18.66
N ALA A 229 -12.24 7.15 18.33
CA ALA A 229 -12.46 7.80 17.04
C ALA A 229 -11.98 6.92 15.87
N LEU A 230 -10.85 6.22 16.02
CA LEU A 230 -10.31 5.33 15.01
C LEU A 230 -11.17 4.05 14.86
N VAL A 231 -11.60 3.44 15.96
CA VAL A 231 -12.46 2.24 15.90
C VAL A 231 -13.79 2.56 15.20
N ARG A 232 -14.38 3.73 15.47
CA ARG A 232 -15.62 4.21 14.83
C ARG A 232 -15.50 4.39 13.31
N THR A 233 -14.31 4.70 12.78
CA THR A 233 -14.11 4.86 11.32
C THR A 233 -14.21 3.53 10.55
N GLY A 234 -13.93 2.40 11.21
CA GLY A 234 -13.90 1.06 10.62
C GLY A 234 -12.80 0.84 9.59
N MET A 235 -12.80 1.59 8.49
CA MET A 235 -11.86 1.47 7.36
C MET A 235 -10.42 1.85 7.74
N ASP A 236 -10.22 2.92 8.50
CA ASP A 236 -8.89 3.42 8.86
C ASP A 236 -8.21 2.57 9.96
N LEU A 237 -9.00 1.70 10.62
CA LEU A 237 -8.47 0.78 11.61
C LEU A 237 -7.53 -0.26 10.96
N GLY A 238 -7.80 -0.71 9.74
CA GLY A 238 -6.95 -1.68 9.03
C GLY A 238 -5.48 -1.26 8.96
N PRO A 239 -5.14 -0.12 8.32
CA PRO A 239 -3.78 0.40 8.29
C PRO A 239 -3.15 0.53 9.68
N TRP A 240 -3.93 0.94 10.69
CA TRP A 240 -3.45 1.06 12.07
C TRP A 240 -3.14 -0.29 12.71
N LEU A 241 -3.98 -1.33 12.52
CA LEU A 241 -3.72 -2.69 13.02
C LEU A 241 -2.36 -3.20 12.53
N ALA A 242 -2.08 -2.97 11.23
CA ALA A 242 -0.80 -3.33 10.62
C ALA A 242 0.36 -2.49 11.18
N GLY A 243 0.19 -1.17 11.33
CA GLY A 243 1.19 -0.26 11.86
C GLY A 243 1.55 -0.53 13.33
N ARG A 244 0.58 -1.00 14.14
CA ARG A 244 0.76 -1.39 15.54
C ARG A 244 1.13 -2.85 15.74
N GLY A 245 1.25 -3.63 14.66
CA GLY A 245 1.67 -5.03 14.70
C GLY A 245 0.68 -5.94 15.44
N ILE A 246 -0.62 -5.67 15.36
CA ILE A 246 -1.66 -6.47 16.01
C ILE A 246 -1.68 -7.90 15.45
N THR A 247 -1.72 -8.89 16.35
CA THR A 247 -1.75 -10.32 16.01
C THR A 247 -3.06 -11.00 16.38
N VAL A 248 -3.84 -10.44 17.30
CA VAL A 248 -5.14 -10.98 17.76
C VAL A 248 -6.19 -9.88 17.74
N VAL A 249 -7.37 -10.21 17.20
CA VAL A 249 -8.52 -9.31 17.20
C VAL A 249 -9.78 -10.10 17.58
N SER A 250 -10.50 -9.64 18.59
CA SER A 250 -11.90 -10.00 18.80
C SER A 250 -12.77 -8.82 18.36
N THR A 251 -13.83 -9.09 17.59
CA THR A 251 -14.71 -8.05 17.09
C THR A 251 -16.05 -8.60 16.59
N VAL A 252 -16.91 -7.71 16.09
CA VAL A 252 -18.16 -8.09 15.42
C VAL A 252 -17.94 -8.29 13.91
N PRO A 253 -18.65 -9.24 13.27
CA PRO A 253 -18.61 -9.46 11.82
C PRO A 253 -18.71 -8.18 10.99
N THR A 254 -19.63 -7.27 11.34
CA THR A 254 -19.86 -6.02 10.60
C THR A 254 -18.62 -5.13 10.54
N LEU A 255 -17.86 -5.02 11.64
CA LEU A 255 -16.66 -4.19 11.66
C LEU A 255 -15.52 -4.83 10.85
N ALA A 256 -15.34 -6.15 10.99
CA ALA A 256 -14.36 -6.90 10.21
C ALA A 256 -14.68 -6.93 8.71
N ALA A 257 -15.95 -6.79 8.32
CA ALA A 257 -16.37 -6.72 6.93
C ALA A 257 -15.70 -5.55 6.18
N LEU A 258 -15.48 -4.43 6.88
CA LEU A 258 -14.91 -3.19 6.36
C LEU A 258 -13.40 -3.28 6.12
N TRP A 259 -12.68 -4.15 6.82
CA TRP A 259 -11.23 -4.17 6.74
C TRP A 259 -10.70 -4.81 5.46
N PRO A 260 -9.79 -4.14 4.73
CA PRO A 260 -9.04 -4.77 3.67
C PRO A 260 -8.22 -5.95 4.22
N VAL A 261 -8.34 -7.12 3.60
CA VAL A 261 -7.76 -8.39 4.08
C VAL A 261 -6.23 -8.32 4.20
N GLU A 262 -5.60 -7.45 3.39
CA GLU A 262 -4.17 -7.14 3.39
C GLU A 262 -3.66 -6.59 4.72
N HIS A 263 -4.46 -5.81 5.43
CA HIS A 263 -4.12 -5.27 6.74
C HIS A 263 -4.24 -6.31 7.86
N LEU A 264 -4.97 -7.40 7.60
CA LEU A 264 -5.16 -8.51 8.54
C LEU A 264 -4.05 -9.57 8.41
N ALA A 265 -3.00 -9.33 7.62
CA ALA A 265 -1.95 -10.32 7.36
C ALA A 265 -1.10 -10.67 8.60
N GLY A 266 -0.95 -9.73 9.54
CA GLY A 266 -0.30 -9.95 10.84
C GLY A 266 -1.19 -10.68 11.85
N ILE A 267 -2.50 -10.70 11.60
CA ILE A 267 -3.50 -11.29 12.49
C ILE A 267 -3.54 -12.80 12.28
N ARG A 268 -3.27 -13.52 13.37
CA ARG A 268 -3.26 -14.98 13.43
C ARG A 268 -4.48 -15.57 14.12
N LEU A 269 -5.17 -14.79 14.95
CA LEU A 269 -6.44 -15.15 15.57
C LEU A 269 -7.44 -14.02 15.36
N LEU A 270 -8.58 -14.37 14.77
CA LEU A 270 -9.71 -13.47 14.58
C LEU A 270 -10.95 -14.12 15.19
N ILE A 271 -11.58 -13.45 16.15
CA ILE A 271 -12.76 -13.95 16.82
C ILE A 271 -13.93 -13.05 16.46
N PHE A 272 -15.04 -13.68 16.09
CA PHE A 272 -16.31 -13.03 15.81
C PHE A 272 -17.35 -13.42 16.84
N GLY A 273 -17.92 -12.42 17.49
CA GLY A 273 -19.02 -12.59 18.42
C GLY A 273 -20.07 -11.49 18.24
N GLY A 274 -21.16 -11.58 18.99
CA GLY A 274 -22.18 -10.53 19.06
C GLY A 274 -23.18 -10.50 17.90
N GLU A 275 -22.82 -10.89 16.67
CA GLU A 275 -23.73 -10.94 15.49
C GLU A 275 -23.65 -12.28 14.75
N ALA A 276 -24.65 -12.56 13.90
CA ALA A 276 -24.56 -13.66 12.95
C ALA A 276 -23.45 -13.37 11.93
N CYS A 277 -22.46 -14.26 11.80
CA CYS A 277 -21.38 -14.11 10.82
C CYS A 277 -21.86 -14.52 9.41
N PRO A 278 -21.76 -13.64 8.40
CA PRO A 278 -22.06 -14.02 7.03
C PRO A 278 -21.11 -15.12 6.51
N PRO A 279 -21.62 -16.12 5.76
CA PRO A 279 -20.81 -17.15 5.10
C PRO A 279 -19.63 -16.59 4.30
N GLU A 280 -19.88 -15.54 3.52
CA GLU A 280 -18.92 -14.93 2.60
C GLU A 280 -17.79 -14.24 3.38
N LEU A 281 -18.09 -13.74 4.59
CA LEU A 281 -17.10 -13.13 5.45
C LEU A 281 -16.16 -14.20 6.04
N ALA A 282 -16.70 -15.33 6.47
CA ALA A 282 -15.93 -16.47 6.95
C ALA A 282 -15.01 -17.01 5.85
N GLU A 283 -15.52 -17.24 4.64
CA GLU A 283 -14.72 -17.67 3.48
C GLU A 283 -13.59 -16.69 3.16
N ARG A 284 -13.87 -15.39 3.27
CA ARG A 284 -12.90 -14.33 2.98
C ARG A 284 -11.75 -14.27 4.00
N LEU A 285 -12.01 -14.60 5.27
CA LEU A 285 -11.09 -14.33 6.38
C LEU A 285 -10.43 -15.58 6.96
N ALA A 286 -11.05 -16.76 6.82
CA ALA A 286 -10.51 -18.06 7.24
C ALA A 286 -9.44 -18.59 6.28
N VAL A 287 -8.29 -17.91 6.24
CA VAL A 287 -7.18 -18.21 5.33
C VAL A 287 -6.06 -19.00 6.01
N PRO A 288 -5.25 -19.79 5.26
CA PRO A 288 -4.19 -20.61 5.84
C PRO A 288 -3.17 -19.82 6.69
N GLY A 289 -3.12 -20.15 7.99
CA GLY A 289 -2.26 -19.53 8.99
C GLY A 289 -2.94 -18.48 9.87
N ARG A 290 -4.24 -18.25 9.68
CA ARG A 290 -5.12 -17.52 10.58
C ARG A 290 -6.24 -18.43 11.05
N GLU A 291 -6.43 -18.51 12.35
CA GLU A 291 -7.60 -19.15 12.94
C GLU A 291 -8.72 -18.11 13.03
N VAL A 292 -9.91 -18.49 12.57
CA VAL A 292 -11.10 -17.63 12.66
C VAL A 292 -12.16 -18.39 13.43
N TRP A 293 -12.74 -17.76 14.45
CA TRP A 293 -13.74 -18.38 15.32
C TRP A 293 -15.02 -17.58 15.31
N ASN A 294 -16.14 -18.28 15.38
CA ASN A 294 -17.43 -17.72 15.74
C ASN A 294 -17.69 -18.11 17.21
N THR A 295 -17.85 -17.13 18.08
CA THR A 295 -18.16 -17.29 19.50
C THR A 295 -19.59 -16.81 19.77
N TYR A 296 -20.25 -17.46 20.71
CA TYR A 296 -21.58 -17.12 21.15
C TYR A 296 -21.66 -17.19 22.66
N GLY A 297 -22.25 -16.16 23.26
CA GLY A 297 -22.64 -16.14 24.66
C GLY A 297 -23.50 -14.92 24.94
N PRO A 298 -24.56 -15.05 25.75
CA PRO A 298 -25.20 -13.90 26.38
C PRO A 298 -24.35 -13.39 27.57
N THR A 299 -24.51 -12.12 27.93
CA THR A 299 -23.86 -11.51 29.12
C THR A 299 -24.11 -12.34 30.39
N GLU A 300 -25.33 -12.89 30.48
CA GLU A 300 -25.83 -13.75 31.55
C GLU A 300 -25.09 -15.09 31.72
N ALA A 301 -24.33 -15.51 30.70
CA ALA A 301 -23.50 -16.70 30.72
C ALA A 301 -21.99 -16.38 30.66
N THR A 302 -21.61 -15.14 30.97
CA THR A 302 -20.22 -14.65 31.01
C THR A 302 -19.54 -14.69 29.64
N VAL A 303 -19.81 -13.68 28.80
CA VAL A 303 -19.13 -13.37 27.52
C VAL A 303 -19.33 -14.42 26.42
N VAL A 304 -18.76 -15.62 26.58
CA VAL A 304 -18.81 -16.72 25.62
C VAL A 304 -19.19 -18.01 26.32
N ALA A 305 -20.18 -18.71 25.79
CA ALA A 305 -20.64 -20.02 26.26
C ALA A 305 -20.32 -21.15 25.26
N SER A 306 -20.27 -20.84 23.96
CA SER A 306 -19.91 -21.78 22.89
C SER A 306 -19.08 -21.14 21.79
N ALA A 307 -18.36 -21.99 21.06
CA ALA A 307 -17.55 -21.54 19.93
C ALA A 307 -17.45 -22.60 18.82
N ALA A 308 -17.32 -22.13 17.58
CA ALA A 308 -17.02 -22.96 16.40
C ALA A 308 -15.92 -22.33 15.55
N PRO A 309 -15.00 -23.13 14.98
CA PRO A 309 -14.07 -22.63 13.98
C PRO A 309 -14.81 -22.30 12.69
N LEU A 310 -14.49 -21.17 12.08
CA LEU A 310 -14.97 -20.77 10.77
C LEU A 310 -14.00 -21.24 9.69
N THR A 311 -14.48 -22.07 8.75
CA THR A 311 -13.70 -22.57 7.61
C THR A 311 -14.15 -21.99 6.27
N GLY A 312 -15.28 -21.27 6.25
CA GLY A 312 -15.99 -20.85 5.03
C GLY A 312 -17.08 -21.83 4.58
N ASP A 313 -17.16 -23.01 5.19
CA ASP A 313 -18.20 -24.01 4.88
C ASP A 313 -19.54 -23.65 5.55
N GLN A 314 -20.64 -24.08 4.92
CA GLN A 314 -21.99 -23.98 5.48
C GLN A 314 -22.40 -25.26 6.21
N PRO A 315 -23.28 -25.17 7.25
CA PRO A 315 -23.81 -23.94 7.86
C PRO A 315 -22.81 -23.27 8.82
N VAL A 316 -22.95 -21.95 9.02
CA VAL A 316 -22.24 -21.22 10.09
C VAL A 316 -22.80 -21.63 11.45
N ARG A 317 -21.94 -22.14 12.33
CA ARG A 317 -22.31 -22.65 13.66
C ARG A 317 -21.93 -21.66 14.75
N ILE A 318 -22.70 -21.66 15.84
CA ILE A 318 -22.28 -21.09 17.13
C ILE A 318 -21.53 -22.12 17.98
N GLY A 319 -21.64 -23.41 17.63
CA GLY A 319 -20.66 -24.42 17.99
C GLY A 319 -20.96 -25.21 19.26
N LEU A 320 -19.89 -25.71 19.88
CA LEU A 320 -19.92 -26.57 21.05
C LEU A 320 -19.59 -25.76 22.32
N PRO A 321 -20.02 -26.23 23.50
CA PRO A 321 -19.75 -25.53 24.75
C PRO A 321 -18.25 -25.33 25.02
N LEU A 322 -17.92 -24.24 25.72
CA LEU A 322 -16.64 -24.07 26.39
C LEU A 322 -16.51 -25.04 27.58
N ASP A 323 -15.27 -25.32 27.97
CA ASP A 323 -14.98 -26.17 29.13
C ASP A 323 -15.54 -25.49 30.41
N GLY A 324 -16.53 -26.11 31.05
CA GLY A 324 -17.26 -25.57 32.20
C GLY A 324 -18.68 -25.06 31.93
N TRP A 325 -19.12 -24.97 30.67
CA TRP A 325 -20.48 -24.58 30.27
C TRP A 325 -21.28 -25.81 29.84
N ASP A 326 -22.50 -25.95 30.35
CA ASP A 326 -23.43 -26.97 29.86
C ASP A 326 -24.45 -26.30 28.92
N LEU A 327 -24.75 -26.94 27.79
CA LEU A 327 -25.76 -26.43 26.84
C LEU A 327 -26.82 -27.50 26.57
N ALA A 328 -28.07 -27.08 26.48
CA ALA A 328 -29.17 -27.94 26.06
C ALA A 328 -30.15 -27.19 25.16
N VAL A 329 -30.77 -27.91 24.22
CA VAL A 329 -31.84 -27.39 23.37
C VAL A 329 -33.14 -28.03 23.80
N VAL A 330 -34.09 -27.24 24.28
CA VAL A 330 -35.34 -27.73 24.87
C VAL A 330 -36.57 -27.30 24.07
N GLY A 331 -37.61 -28.14 24.07
CA GLY A 331 -38.91 -27.80 23.51
C GLY A 331 -39.81 -27.08 24.52
N ASP A 332 -41.05 -26.79 24.14
CA ASP A 332 -42.01 -26.05 24.96
C ASP A 332 -42.32 -26.70 26.32
N SER A 333 -42.17 -28.02 26.43
CA SER A 333 -42.34 -28.78 27.67
C SER A 333 -41.15 -28.68 28.63
N GLY A 334 -40.06 -28.02 28.25
CA GLY A 334 -38.81 -27.96 29.00
C GLY A 334 -37.96 -29.24 28.91
N GLU A 335 -38.35 -30.19 28.06
CA GLU A 335 -37.60 -31.42 27.79
C GLU A 335 -36.63 -31.21 26.61
N PRO A 336 -35.44 -31.84 26.61
CA PRO A 336 -34.52 -31.78 25.48
C PRO A 336 -35.16 -32.30 24.18
N VAL A 337 -34.99 -31.56 23.09
CA VAL A 337 -35.45 -32.00 21.75
C VAL A 337 -34.57 -33.11 21.21
N ALA A 338 -34.99 -33.78 20.13
CA ALA A 338 -34.14 -34.76 19.45
C ALA A 338 -32.99 -34.07 18.70
N MET A 339 -31.87 -34.78 18.52
CA MET A 339 -30.75 -34.29 17.71
C MET A 339 -31.21 -34.03 16.26
N GLY A 340 -30.97 -32.83 15.74
CA GLY A 340 -31.46 -32.35 14.44
C GLY A 340 -32.67 -31.41 14.52
N GLU A 341 -33.36 -31.36 15.66
CA GLU A 341 -34.53 -30.48 15.86
C GLU A 341 -34.13 -29.09 16.38
N THR A 342 -35.05 -28.14 16.24
CA THR A 342 -34.91 -26.76 16.71
C THR A 342 -35.68 -26.58 18.01
N GLY A 343 -35.08 -25.89 18.98
CA GLY A 343 -35.71 -25.52 20.24
C GLY A 343 -35.01 -24.33 20.89
N GLU A 344 -35.37 -24.00 22.12
CA GLU A 344 -34.75 -22.91 22.89
C GLU A 344 -33.41 -23.36 23.50
N LEU A 345 -32.39 -22.52 23.39
CA LEU A 345 -31.09 -22.76 24.04
C LEU A 345 -31.14 -22.40 25.53
N VAL A 346 -30.81 -23.39 26.36
CA VAL A 346 -30.64 -23.24 27.81
C VAL A 346 -29.19 -23.50 28.20
N ILE A 347 -28.66 -22.66 29.07
CA ILE A 347 -27.26 -22.65 29.48
C ILE A 347 -27.14 -22.97 30.97
N GLY A 348 -26.20 -23.84 31.32
CA GLY A 348 -25.82 -24.22 32.68
C GLY A 348 -24.32 -24.12 32.88
N GLY A 349 -23.85 -24.49 34.08
CA GLY A 349 -22.42 -24.58 34.39
C GLY A 349 -21.84 -23.36 35.12
N VAL A 350 -20.51 -23.26 35.12
CA VAL A 350 -19.76 -22.32 35.98
C VAL A 350 -19.89 -20.85 35.54
N GLY A 351 -20.25 -20.60 34.29
CA GLY A 351 -20.35 -19.27 33.69
C GLY A 351 -21.65 -18.50 33.99
N LEU A 352 -22.59 -19.09 34.72
CA LEU A 352 -23.85 -18.41 35.02
C LEU A 352 -23.65 -17.19 35.92
N ALA A 353 -24.13 -16.04 35.46
CA ALA A 353 -24.15 -14.80 36.21
C ALA A 353 -25.42 -14.70 37.10
N ARG A 354 -25.64 -13.50 37.64
CA ARG A 354 -26.89 -13.15 38.33
C ARG A 354 -27.35 -11.75 37.97
N TYR A 355 -28.66 -11.51 37.98
CA TYR A 355 -29.17 -10.14 37.95
C TYR A 355 -29.06 -9.49 39.33
N LEU A 356 -28.88 -8.17 39.36
CA LEU A 356 -28.96 -7.40 40.61
C LEU A 356 -30.38 -7.41 41.21
N ASP A 357 -31.40 -7.49 40.35
CA ASP A 357 -32.81 -7.65 40.74
C ASP A 357 -33.10 -9.13 41.09
N PRO A 358 -33.37 -9.46 42.37
CA PRO A 358 -33.59 -10.83 42.81
C PRO A 358 -34.83 -11.50 42.18
N ALA A 359 -35.88 -10.73 41.87
CA ALA A 359 -37.11 -11.28 41.30
C ALA A 359 -36.86 -11.70 39.85
N LYS A 360 -36.18 -10.84 39.07
CA LYS A 360 -35.78 -11.18 37.71
C LYS A 360 -34.74 -12.32 37.70
N ASP A 361 -33.83 -12.34 38.65
CA ASP A 361 -32.84 -13.41 38.77
C ASP A 361 -33.51 -14.78 38.94
N ALA A 362 -34.48 -14.88 39.85
CA ALA A 362 -35.25 -16.10 40.06
C ALA A 362 -36.10 -16.50 38.83
N GLU A 363 -36.63 -15.53 38.08
CA GLU A 363 -37.39 -15.78 36.85
C GLU A 363 -36.51 -16.33 35.73
N LYS A 364 -35.35 -15.71 35.47
CA LYS A 364 -34.50 -16.02 34.31
C LYS A 364 -33.51 -17.14 34.55
N TYR A 365 -33.11 -17.37 35.80
CA TYR A 365 -32.21 -18.45 36.20
C TYR A 365 -32.94 -19.50 37.05
N ALA A 366 -34.06 -20.01 36.54
CA ALA A 366 -34.86 -21.01 37.23
C ALA A 366 -34.19 -22.40 37.24
N PRO A 367 -34.51 -23.28 38.20
CA PRO A 367 -34.15 -24.69 38.13
C PRO A 367 -34.75 -25.35 36.90
N LEU A 368 -34.03 -26.30 36.30
CA LEU A 368 -34.53 -27.10 35.18
C LEU A 368 -34.46 -28.60 35.53
N PRO A 369 -35.52 -29.16 36.15
CA PRO A 369 -35.52 -30.53 36.66
C PRO A 369 -35.29 -31.61 35.60
N SER A 370 -35.73 -31.39 34.36
CA SER A 370 -35.52 -32.31 33.21
C SER A 370 -34.04 -32.61 32.94
N LEU A 371 -33.14 -31.68 33.31
CA LEU A 371 -31.69 -31.84 33.20
C LEU A 371 -30.98 -32.03 34.55
N GLY A 372 -31.73 -32.03 35.66
CA GLY A 372 -31.16 -32.06 37.01
C GLY A 372 -30.37 -30.79 37.37
N TRP A 373 -30.56 -29.68 36.65
CA TRP A 373 -29.84 -28.43 36.89
C TRP A 373 -30.55 -27.58 37.95
N ALA A 374 -29.84 -27.26 39.04
CA ALA A 374 -30.37 -26.42 40.11
C ALA A 374 -30.60 -24.96 39.69
N ARG A 375 -29.87 -24.51 38.65
CA ARG A 375 -29.97 -23.17 38.08
C ARG A 375 -29.62 -23.26 36.60
N ALA A 376 -30.49 -22.75 35.75
CA ALA A 376 -30.33 -22.77 34.29
C ALA A 376 -30.79 -21.43 33.71
N TYR A 377 -30.00 -20.85 32.82
CA TYR A 377 -30.36 -19.61 32.11
C TYR A 377 -31.05 -19.93 30.80
N ARG A 378 -32.29 -19.47 30.64
CA ARG A 378 -33.03 -19.57 29.37
C ARG A 378 -32.70 -18.35 28.50
N SER A 379 -32.03 -18.57 27.37
CA SER A 379 -31.49 -17.48 26.53
C SER A 379 -32.54 -16.75 25.68
N GLY A 380 -33.68 -17.40 25.40
CA GLY A 380 -34.65 -16.98 24.38
C GLY A 380 -34.18 -17.16 22.93
N ASP A 381 -32.97 -17.68 22.71
CA ASP A 381 -32.44 -17.95 21.38
C ASP A 381 -32.90 -19.33 20.88
N LEU A 382 -33.39 -19.37 19.63
CA LEU A 382 -33.77 -20.60 18.95
C LEU A 382 -32.57 -21.15 18.17
N VAL A 383 -32.23 -22.40 18.44
CA VAL A 383 -31.07 -23.07 17.84
C VAL A 383 -31.47 -24.46 17.37
N ARG A 384 -30.83 -24.92 16.29
CA ARG A 384 -30.90 -26.31 15.86
C ARG A 384 -29.76 -27.10 16.47
N ALA A 385 -30.11 -28.22 17.11
CA ALA A 385 -29.14 -29.12 17.72
C ALA A 385 -28.49 -30.02 16.66
N GLU A 386 -27.16 -30.00 16.54
CA GLU A 386 -26.41 -30.91 15.67
C GLU A 386 -25.20 -31.51 16.40
N PRO A 387 -24.80 -32.76 16.11
CA PRO A 387 -23.64 -33.40 16.75
C PRO A 387 -22.35 -32.59 16.63
N GLU A 388 -22.18 -31.85 15.53
CA GLU A 388 -21.02 -31.01 15.24
C GLU A 388 -21.06 -29.64 15.96
N GLY A 389 -22.18 -29.29 16.59
CA GLY A 389 -22.38 -28.04 17.31
C GLY A 389 -23.64 -27.29 16.88
N LEU A 390 -24.09 -26.37 17.73
CA LEU A 390 -25.36 -25.66 17.56
C LEU A 390 -25.35 -24.71 16.35
N VAL A 391 -26.47 -24.66 15.63
CA VAL A 391 -26.73 -23.69 14.55
C VAL A 391 -27.76 -22.68 15.03
N PHE A 392 -27.43 -21.39 14.97
CA PHE A 392 -28.36 -20.32 15.34
C PHE A 392 -29.47 -20.18 14.29
N VAL A 393 -30.73 -20.19 14.72
CA VAL A 393 -31.91 -20.08 13.84
C VAL A 393 -32.56 -18.70 13.96
N GLY A 394 -32.63 -18.14 15.16
CA GLY A 394 -33.23 -16.85 15.42
C GLY A 394 -33.55 -16.66 16.90
N ARG A 395 -34.47 -15.75 17.21
CA ARG A 395 -34.99 -15.56 18.58
C ARG A 395 -36.47 -15.87 18.64
N ALA A 396 -36.93 -16.30 19.81
CA ALA A 396 -38.35 -16.52 20.09
C ALA A 396 -39.09 -15.20 20.42
N ASP A 397 -38.36 -14.12 20.68
CA ASP A 397 -38.86 -12.78 21.01
C ASP A 397 -38.51 -11.73 19.92
N ASP A 398 -38.97 -10.49 20.08
CA ASP A 398 -38.80 -9.37 19.12
C ASP A 398 -37.41 -8.69 19.22
N GLN A 399 -36.43 -9.37 19.80
CA GLN A 399 -35.10 -8.81 20.03
C GLN A 399 -34.22 -8.89 18.78
N VAL A 400 -33.63 -7.77 18.40
CA VAL A 400 -32.79 -7.64 17.19
C VAL A 400 -31.35 -7.27 17.54
N LYS A 401 -30.42 -7.55 16.64
CA LYS A 401 -29.00 -7.18 16.78
C LYS A 401 -28.63 -6.19 15.67
N LEU A 402 -28.20 -4.98 16.03
CA LEU A 402 -27.77 -3.94 15.08
C LEU A 402 -26.38 -3.42 15.48
N GLY A 403 -25.38 -3.58 14.60
CA GLY A 403 -24.01 -3.11 14.84
C GLY A 403 -23.36 -3.72 16.09
N GLY A 404 -23.65 -4.99 16.38
CA GLY A 404 -23.17 -5.74 17.53
C GLY A 404 -23.99 -5.56 18.80
N ARG A 405 -24.96 -4.64 18.80
CA ARG A 405 -25.75 -4.30 19.99
C ARG A 405 -27.05 -5.08 20.02
N ARG A 406 -27.39 -5.60 21.19
CA ARG A 406 -28.67 -6.27 21.48
C ARG A 406 -29.74 -5.19 21.72
N ILE A 407 -30.70 -5.08 20.80
CA ILE A 407 -31.78 -4.09 20.80
C ILE A 407 -33.11 -4.78 21.07
N GLU A 408 -33.83 -4.31 22.08
CA GLU A 408 -35.22 -4.72 22.30
C GLU A 408 -36.12 -3.77 21.52
N LEU A 409 -36.75 -4.22 20.42
CA LEU A 409 -37.65 -3.35 19.65
C LEU A 409 -38.80 -2.83 20.52
N GLY A 410 -39.23 -3.59 21.53
CA GLY A 410 -40.24 -3.14 22.49
C GLY A 410 -39.82 -1.95 23.36
N GLU A 411 -38.53 -1.79 23.68
CA GLU A 411 -38.02 -0.61 24.39
C GLU A 411 -38.16 0.64 23.52
N VAL A 412 -37.86 0.50 22.23
CA VAL A 412 -38.02 1.55 21.23
C VAL A 412 -39.51 1.82 20.94
N ASP A 413 -40.34 0.78 20.85
CA ASP A 413 -41.80 0.90 20.70
C ASP A 413 -42.41 1.70 21.85
N ALA A 414 -42.02 1.39 23.10
CA ALA A 414 -42.49 2.09 24.28
C ALA A 414 -42.04 3.55 24.32
N ALA A 415 -40.78 3.81 23.99
CA ALA A 415 -40.25 5.17 23.90
C ALA A 415 -40.97 5.98 22.80
N LEU A 416 -41.22 5.37 21.63
CA LEU A 416 -41.97 5.99 20.54
C LEU A 416 -43.44 6.24 20.90
N GLN A 417 -44.07 5.30 21.60
CA GLN A 417 -45.46 5.40 22.02
C GLN A 417 -45.67 6.46 23.12
N ALA A 418 -44.62 6.76 23.91
CA ALA A 418 -44.64 7.78 24.94
C ALA A 418 -44.54 9.22 24.39
N LEU A 419 -44.28 9.39 23.08
CA LEU A 419 -44.12 10.70 22.48
C LEU A 419 -45.45 11.46 22.36
N PRO A 420 -45.46 12.79 22.65
CA PRO A 420 -46.62 13.63 22.43
C PRO A 420 -47.14 13.55 20.99
N GLY A 421 -48.45 13.36 20.81
CA GLY A 421 -49.06 13.33 19.48
C GLY A 421 -48.91 12.02 18.70
N VAL A 422 -48.34 10.96 19.28
CA VAL A 422 -48.28 9.62 18.65
C VAL A 422 -49.48 8.75 19.08
N THR A 423 -50.24 8.25 18.10
CA THR A 423 -51.45 7.41 18.34
C THR A 423 -51.21 5.92 18.10
N GLY A 424 -50.06 5.56 17.52
CA GLY A 424 -49.56 4.20 17.40
C GLY A 424 -48.12 4.21 16.93
N ALA A 425 -47.28 3.35 17.50
CA ALA A 425 -45.86 3.26 17.14
C ALA A 425 -45.38 1.82 16.94
N ALA A 426 -44.40 1.66 16.05
CA ALA A 426 -43.67 0.40 15.86
C ALA A 426 -42.26 0.65 15.33
N ALA A 427 -41.25 0.06 15.95
CA ALA A 427 -39.88 0.01 15.48
C ALA A 427 -39.65 -1.24 14.64
N ALA A 428 -38.92 -1.10 13.54
CA ALA A 428 -38.44 -2.21 12.73
C ALA A 428 -37.08 -1.90 12.12
N VAL A 429 -36.29 -2.95 11.87
CA VAL A 429 -35.02 -2.85 11.16
C VAL A 429 -35.28 -2.94 9.65
N ARG A 430 -34.62 -2.09 8.85
CA ARG A 430 -34.75 -2.01 7.39
C ARG A 430 -33.42 -1.99 6.67
N THR A 431 -33.40 -2.43 5.41
CA THR A 431 -32.20 -2.44 4.57
C THR A 431 -32.22 -1.25 3.59
N ALA A 432 -31.24 -0.35 3.67
CA ALA A 432 -31.12 0.80 2.78
C ALA A 432 -30.57 0.40 1.38
N GLY A 433 -30.65 1.30 0.39
CA GLY A 433 -30.25 1.03 -1.01
C GLY A 433 -28.78 0.59 -1.21
N GLY A 434 -27.92 0.86 -0.23
CA GLY A 434 -26.53 0.39 -0.18
C GLY A 434 -26.30 -0.97 0.51
N GLY A 435 -27.36 -1.66 0.95
CA GLY A 435 -27.29 -3.01 1.55
C GLY A 435 -27.03 -3.08 3.06
N HIS A 436 -27.08 -1.98 3.81
CA HIS A 436 -26.88 -1.95 5.27
C HIS A 436 -28.21 -1.80 6.03
N GLN A 437 -28.25 -2.30 7.28
CA GLN A 437 -29.42 -2.25 8.16
C GLN A 437 -29.50 -0.93 8.94
N ILE A 438 -30.71 -0.40 9.12
CA ILE A 438 -31.04 0.79 9.91
C ILE A 438 -32.28 0.55 10.78
N LEU A 439 -32.41 1.28 11.90
CA LEU A 439 -33.58 1.22 12.78
C LEU A 439 -34.59 2.33 12.41
N VAL A 440 -35.84 1.93 12.12
CA VAL A 440 -36.92 2.84 11.69
C VAL A 440 -38.08 2.74 12.68
N GLY A 441 -38.55 3.88 13.19
CA GLY A 441 -39.68 4.04 14.09
C GLY A 441 -40.89 4.56 13.34
N TYR A 442 -41.81 3.68 13.01
CA TYR A 442 -43.06 3.99 12.32
C TYR A 442 -44.06 4.58 13.30
N VAL A 443 -44.53 5.79 13.05
CA VAL A 443 -45.44 6.52 13.95
C VAL A 443 -46.71 6.93 13.21
N VAL A 444 -47.86 6.69 13.84
CA VAL A 444 -49.16 7.21 13.40
C VAL A 444 -49.41 8.52 14.12
N THR A 445 -49.29 9.62 13.37
CA THR A 445 -49.28 10.98 13.92
C THR A 445 -50.69 11.53 14.11
N GLY A 446 -50.98 12.07 15.29
CA GLY A 446 -52.18 12.84 15.61
C GLY A 446 -51.98 14.36 15.46
N PRO A 447 -53.01 15.19 15.68
CA PRO A 447 -52.90 16.64 15.63
C PRO A 447 -51.87 17.16 16.65
N GLY A 448 -50.91 17.97 16.21
CA GLY A 448 -49.88 18.56 17.06
C GLY A 448 -48.61 17.71 17.25
N PHE A 449 -48.42 16.64 16.47
CA PHE A 449 -47.15 15.91 16.45
C PHE A 449 -46.03 16.75 15.81
N ASP A 450 -44.94 16.95 16.54
CA ASP A 450 -43.71 17.58 16.06
C ASP A 450 -42.58 16.54 16.01
N ALA A 451 -42.06 16.28 14.81
CA ALA A 451 -41.03 15.26 14.59
C ALA A 451 -39.66 15.63 15.19
N ALA A 452 -39.36 16.93 15.34
CA ALA A 452 -38.10 17.39 15.92
C ALA A 452 -38.14 17.25 17.45
N GLU A 453 -39.20 17.75 18.10
CA GLU A 453 -39.42 17.58 19.55
C GLU A 453 -39.48 16.09 19.93
N ALA A 454 -40.17 15.28 19.11
CA ALA A 454 -40.23 13.84 19.29
C ALA A 454 -38.85 13.16 19.27
N ARG A 455 -37.94 13.62 18.40
CA ARG A 455 -36.58 13.07 18.29
C ARG A 455 -35.72 13.46 19.49
N ASP A 456 -35.80 14.70 19.94
CA ASP A 456 -35.02 15.18 21.10
C ASP A 456 -35.40 14.40 22.36
N LEU A 457 -36.69 14.18 22.59
CA LEU A 457 -37.19 13.34 23.68
C LEU A 457 -36.70 11.88 23.62
N LEU A 458 -36.53 11.32 22.41
CA LEU A 458 -35.94 9.99 22.23
C LEU A 458 -34.43 10.00 22.49
N ALA A 459 -33.72 11.06 22.13
CA ALA A 459 -32.28 11.17 22.33
C ALA A 459 -31.90 11.31 23.82
N ASP A 460 -32.76 11.96 24.61
CA ASP A 460 -32.60 12.08 26.06
C ASP A 460 -32.92 10.76 26.79
N SER A 461 -33.84 9.95 26.23
CA SER A 461 -34.33 8.72 26.89
C SER A 461 -33.68 7.43 26.40
N LEU A 462 -33.10 7.41 25.20
CA LEU A 462 -32.49 6.23 24.59
C LEU A 462 -31.00 6.46 24.28
N PRO A 463 -30.15 5.42 24.35
CA PRO A 463 -28.79 5.48 23.81
C PRO A 463 -28.79 5.91 22.34
N ALA A 464 -27.78 6.65 21.92
CA ALA A 464 -27.69 7.20 20.55
C ALA A 464 -27.88 6.18 19.42
N ALA A 465 -27.51 4.91 19.62
CA ALA A 465 -27.69 3.84 18.63
C ALA A 465 -29.10 3.21 18.61
N LEU A 466 -29.93 3.50 19.61
CA LEU A 466 -31.31 3.02 19.74
C LEU A 466 -32.33 4.08 19.32
N VAL A 467 -31.91 5.33 19.07
CA VAL A 467 -32.78 6.39 18.56
C VAL A 467 -33.15 6.07 17.11
N PRO A 468 -34.41 5.71 16.82
CA PRO A 468 -34.84 5.29 15.49
C PRO A 468 -35.04 6.48 14.54
N ARG A 469 -34.98 6.24 13.23
CA ARG A 469 -35.49 7.20 12.24
C ARG A 469 -37.01 7.22 12.28
N LEU A 470 -37.63 8.36 12.58
CA LEU A 470 -39.09 8.49 12.59
C LEU A 470 -39.66 8.44 11.18
N ALA A 471 -40.72 7.64 10.99
CA ALA A 471 -41.39 7.43 9.71
C ALA A 471 -42.91 7.58 9.90
N PRO A 472 -43.49 8.75 9.58
CA PRO A 472 -44.93 8.95 9.65
C PRO A 472 -45.66 8.00 8.69
N VAL A 473 -46.64 7.26 9.19
CA VAL A 473 -47.49 6.36 8.38
C VAL A 473 -48.96 6.57 8.69
N GLY A 474 -49.82 6.36 7.69
CA GLY A 474 -51.27 6.51 7.86
C GLY A 474 -51.89 5.43 8.77
N SER A 475 -51.28 4.26 8.85
CA SER A 475 -51.67 3.18 9.76
C SER A 475 -50.55 2.15 9.94
N LEU A 476 -50.59 1.39 11.03
CA LEU A 476 -49.71 0.24 11.25
C LEU A 476 -50.42 -1.04 10.75
N PRO A 477 -49.84 -1.80 9.80
CA PRO A 477 -50.37 -3.09 9.38
C PRO A 477 -50.31 -4.07 10.55
N THR A 478 -51.33 -4.91 10.69
CA THR A 478 -51.44 -5.91 11.77
C THR A 478 -51.65 -7.30 11.19
N ARG A 479 -51.06 -8.33 11.82
CA ARG A 479 -51.30 -9.74 11.51
C ARG A 479 -52.71 -10.15 11.98
N THR A 480 -53.18 -11.32 11.53
CA THR A 480 -54.45 -11.94 11.99
C THR A 480 -54.51 -12.16 13.51
N SER A 481 -53.38 -12.12 14.21
CA SER A 481 -53.27 -12.20 15.68
C SER A 481 -53.42 -10.86 16.41
N GLY A 482 -53.62 -9.74 15.70
CA GLY A 482 -53.70 -8.39 16.28
C GLY A 482 -52.36 -7.75 16.62
N LYS A 483 -51.24 -8.45 16.43
CA LYS A 483 -49.87 -7.90 16.55
C LYS A 483 -49.49 -7.09 15.31
N ILE A 484 -48.64 -6.08 15.47
CA ILE A 484 -48.08 -5.30 14.35
C ILE A 484 -47.31 -6.22 13.41
N ASP A 485 -47.60 -6.12 12.12
CA ASP A 485 -46.90 -6.85 11.07
C ASP A 485 -45.69 -6.05 10.60
N ARG A 486 -44.57 -6.21 11.32
CA ARG A 486 -43.33 -5.46 11.05
C ARG A 486 -42.74 -5.75 9.67
N ASP A 487 -43.13 -6.81 8.97
CA ASP A 487 -42.67 -7.11 7.61
C ASP A 487 -43.45 -6.33 6.54
N ALA A 488 -44.68 -5.92 6.84
CA ALA A 488 -45.57 -5.19 5.94
C ALA A 488 -45.39 -3.65 6.02
N LEU A 489 -44.59 -3.14 6.95
CA LEU A 489 -44.34 -1.69 7.08
C LEU A 489 -43.55 -1.15 5.88
N PRO A 490 -43.97 -0.01 5.29
CA PRO A 490 -43.45 0.50 4.03
C PRO A 490 -41.97 0.90 4.11
N TRP A 491 -41.18 0.56 3.08
CA TRP A 491 -39.78 0.95 2.93
C TRP A 491 -39.32 0.76 1.47
N PRO A 492 -38.61 1.71 0.83
CA PRO A 492 -38.30 3.08 1.29
C PRO A 492 -39.54 3.98 1.32
N LEU A 493 -39.48 5.08 2.07
CA LEU A 493 -40.58 6.05 2.15
C LEU A 493 -40.67 6.88 0.85
N ALA A 494 -41.88 7.29 0.46
CA ALA A 494 -42.06 8.26 -0.61
C ALA A 494 -41.66 9.66 -0.08
N GLY A 495 -40.79 10.38 -0.81
CA GLY A 495 -40.29 11.69 -0.38
C GLY A 495 -41.38 12.75 -0.28
N SER A 496 -41.26 13.64 0.71
CA SER A 496 -42.12 14.81 0.87
C SER A 496 -41.75 15.87 -0.17
N SER A 497 -42.73 16.59 -0.71
CA SER A 497 -42.54 17.50 -1.85
C SER A 497 -42.40 18.99 -1.49
N ASP A 498 -42.30 19.32 -0.20
CA ASP A 498 -42.23 20.70 0.29
C ASP A 498 -40.85 20.98 0.91
N LEU A 499 -39.84 21.21 0.06
CA LEU A 499 -38.48 21.56 0.51
C LEU A 499 -38.40 23.03 0.89
N ALA A 500 -37.81 23.31 2.06
CA ALA A 500 -37.33 24.64 2.43
C ALA A 500 -36.25 25.15 1.45
N GLU A 501 -36.07 26.47 1.32
CA GLU A 501 -34.99 27.05 0.52
C GLU A 501 -33.62 26.66 1.11
N LEU A 502 -32.99 25.60 0.56
CA LEU A 502 -31.63 25.19 0.90
C LEU A 502 -30.61 26.17 0.31
N SER A 503 -29.57 26.50 1.07
CA SER A 503 -28.41 27.21 0.52
C SER A 503 -27.67 26.33 -0.51
N PRO A 504 -26.83 26.92 -1.38
CA PRO A 504 -26.10 26.15 -2.39
C PRO A 504 -25.23 25.01 -1.83
N ALA A 505 -24.62 25.22 -0.65
CA ALA A 505 -23.81 24.20 0.03
C ALA A 505 -24.67 23.07 0.59
N GLU A 506 -25.81 23.40 1.18
CA GLU A 506 -26.78 22.42 1.70
C GLU A 506 -27.42 21.64 0.56
N ALA A 507 -27.76 22.27 -0.57
CA ALA A 507 -28.33 21.60 -1.75
C ALA A 507 -27.34 20.60 -2.39
N MET A 508 -26.06 20.97 -2.51
CA MET A 508 -25.00 20.08 -3.00
C MET A 508 -24.79 18.90 -2.06
N LEU A 509 -24.75 19.16 -0.75
CA LEU A 509 -24.57 18.12 0.26
C LEU A 509 -25.80 17.19 0.32
N ALA A 510 -27.00 17.73 0.15
CA ALA A 510 -28.26 17.00 0.05
C ALA A 510 -28.29 16.04 -1.15
N GLU A 511 -27.78 16.46 -2.31
CA GLU A 511 -27.65 15.60 -3.49
C GLU A 511 -26.72 14.41 -3.21
N LYS A 512 -25.53 14.68 -2.64
CA LYS A 512 -24.56 13.63 -2.27
C LYS A 512 -25.09 12.71 -1.17
N TRP A 513 -25.83 13.23 -0.19
CA TRP A 513 -26.56 12.44 0.81
C TRP A 513 -27.60 11.53 0.16
N THR A 514 -28.43 12.07 -0.72
CA THR A 514 -29.48 11.32 -1.42
C THR A 514 -28.90 10.15 -2.20
N ALA A 515 -27.79 10.36 -2.92
CA ALA A 515 -27.10 9.31 -3.67
C ALA A 515 -26.57 8.17 -2.79
N ILE A 516 -26.33 8.42 -1.50
CA ILE A 516 -25.74 7.45 -0.56
C ILE A 516 -26.81 6.79 0.31
N LEU A 517 -27.79 7.56 0.79
CA LEU A 517 -28.84 7.13 1.72
C LEU A 517 -30.12 6.70 1.01
N GLY A 518 -30.31 7.10 -0.25
CA GLY A 518 -31.48 6.78 -1.07
C GLY A 518 -32.71 7.65 -0.80
N VAL A 519 -32.62 8.64 0.11
CA VAL A 519 -33.69 9.58 0.44
C VAL A 519 -33.09 10.98 0.59
N ALA A 520 -33.78 12.00 0.09
CA ALA A 520 -33.35 13.39 0.21
C ALA A 520 -33.61 13.94 1.62
N PRO A 521 -32.73 14.79 2.17
CA PRO A 521 -33.06 15.56 3.37
C PRO A 521 -34.17 16.58 3.08
N ASP A 522 -35.09 16.76 4.03
CA ASP A 522 -36.25 17.63 3.93
C ASP A 522 -35.91 19.11 4.29
N GLY A 523 -34.81 19.36 5.03
CA GLY A 523 -34.36 20.72 5.35
C GLY A 523 -32.94 20.84 5.94
N PRO A 524 -32.47 22.08 6.24
CA PRO A 524 -31.12 22.34 6.76
C PRO A 524 -30.83 21.71 8.13
N GLY A 525 -31.86 21.54 8.97
CA GLY A 525 -31.73 20.93 10.29
C GLY A 525 -31.56 19.40 10.26
N ASP A 526 -31.75 18.77 9.09
CA ASP A 526 -31.76 17.32 8.96
C ASP A 526 -30.40 16.70 9.31
N ASP A 527 -30.40 15.70 10.17
CA ASP A 527 -29.19 15.02 10.62
C ASP A 527 -28.89 13.76 9.78
N PHE A 528 -27.63 13.60 9.37
CA PHE A 528 -27.16 12.52 8.49
C PHE A 528 -27.47 11.15 9.06
N PHE A 529 -27.23 10.98 10.36
CA PHE A 529 -27.43 9.72 11.06
C PHE A 529 -28.91 9.54 11.42
N ALA A 530 -29.63 10.62 11.71
CA ALA A 530 -31.09 10.64 11.85
C ALA A 530 -31.80 10.13 10.59
N ASN A 531 -31.26 10.49 9.42
CA ASN A 531 -31.76 10.06 8.13
C ASN A 531 -31.27 8.67 7.71
N GLY A 532 -30.66 7.89 8.63
CA GLY A 532 -30.23 6.51 8.40
C GLY A 532 -28.79 6.38 7.90
N GLY A 533 -27.99 7.43 8.00
CA GLY A 533 -26.55 7.37 7.78
C GLY A 533 -25.85 6.41 8.74
N THR A 534 -24.95 5.60 8.21
CA THR A 534 -24.05 4.72 8.97
C THR A 534 -22.60 5.19 8.82
N SER A 535 -21.66 4.64 9.60
CA SER A 535 -20.23 4.94 9.45
C SER A 535 -19.71 4.66 8.03
N LEU A 536 -20.26 3.63 7.37
CA LEU A 536 -19.95 3.31 5.98
C LEU A 536 -20.55 4.32 4.99
N ALA A 537 -21.77 4.79 5.23
CA ALA A 537 -22.38 5.86 4.44
C ALA A 537 -21.59 7.17 4.59
N ALA A 538 -21.13 7.49 5.80
CA ALA A 538 -20.28 8.64 6.07
C ALA A 538 -18.90 8.52 5.36
N ALA A 539 -18.29 7.33 5.31
CA ALA A 539 -17.04 7.10 4.59
C ALA A 539 -17.17 7.29 3.07
N ARG A 540 -18.28 6.85 2.49
CA ARG A 540 -18.61 7.11 1.08
C ARG A 540 -18.86 8.59 0.85
N LEU A 541 -19.60 9.24 1.74
CA LEU A 541 -19.85 10.68 1.69
C LEU A 541 -18.54 11.45 1.69
N VAL A 542 -17.64 11.15 2.62
CA VAL A 542 -16.29 11.70 2.70
C VAL A 542 -15.48 11.45 1.43
N SER A 543 -15.54 10.25 0.85
CA SER A 543 -14.82 9.97 -0.40
C SER A 543 -15.30 10.84 -1.57
N VAL A 544 -16.60 11.17 -1.59
CA VAL A 544 -17.22 12.05 -2.59
C VAL A 544 -17.07 13.54 -2.23
N LEU A 545 -16.77 13.87 -0.97
CA LEU A 545 -16.50 15.23 -0.48
C LEU A 545 -15.00 15.60 -0.54
N ARG A 546 -14.08 14.62 -0.46
CA ARG A 546 -12.62 14.83 -0.47
C ARG A 546 -12.07 15.63 -1.66
N PRO A 547 -12.67 15.60 -2.88
CA PRO A 547 -12.26 16.49 -3.95
C PRO A 547 -12.41 17.97 -3.58
N ASP A 548 -13.47 18.32 -2.85
CA ASP A 548 -13.84 19.69 -2.49
C ASP A 548 -13.30 20.06 -1.09
N TYR A 549 -13.12 19.06 -0.22
CA TYR A 549 -12.71 19.21 1.18
C TYR A 549 -11.67 18.13 1.55
N PRO A 550 -10.37 18.32 1.23
CA PRO A 550 -9.34 17.27 1.30
C PRO A 550 -9.11 16.70 2.70
N ASP A 551 -9.27 17.55 3.71
CA ASP A 551 -9.12 17.20 5.12
C ASP A 551 -10.42 16.68 5.73
N VAL A 552 -11.50 16.56 4.93
CA VAL A 552 -12.73 15.92 5.37
C VAL A 552 -12.46 14.44 5.60
N ALA A 553 -12.68 14.06 6.83
CA ALA A 553 -12.61 12.74 7.39
C ALA A 553 -13.99 12.35 7.87
N VAL A 554 -14.19 11.05 8.11
CA VAL A 554 -15.47 10.53 8.60
C VAL A 554 -15.81 11.14 9.96
N GLY A 555 -14.81 11.43 10.78
CA GLY A 555 -14.98 12.10 12.07
C GLY A 555 -15.69 13.47 11.99
N ASP A 556 -15.66 14.12 10.83
CA ASP A 556 -16.21 15.45 10.63
C ASP A 556 -17.71 15.42 10.39
N VAL A 557 -18.18 14.39 9.68
CA VAL A 557 -19.60 14.06 9.54
C VAL A 557 -20.19 13.73 10.92
N TYR A 558 -19.42 13.07 11.80
CA TYR A 558 -19.83 12.80 13.18
C TYR A 558 -19.87 14.04 14.07
N ALA A 559 -18.88 14.94 13.93
CA ALA A 559 -18.81 16.16 14.72
C ALA A 559 -19.89 17.17 14.35
N GLN A 560 -20.32 17.17 13.08
CA GLN A 560 -21.30 18.09 12.53
C GLN A 560 -22.28 17.30 11.68
N PRO A 561 -23.26 16.62 12.30
CA PRO A 561 -24.10 15.64 11.62
C PRO A 561 -25.28 16.24 10.86
N THR A 562 -25.71 17.47 11.17
CA THR A 562 -26.81 18.15 10.48
C THR A 562 -26.40 18.64 9.09
N LEU A 563 -27.35 18.80 8.16
CA LEU A 563 -27.09 19.27 6.81
C LEU A 563 -26.49 20.68 6.85
N ALA A 564 -27.05 21.57 7.67
CA ALA A 564 -26.54 22.91 7.94
C ALA A 564 -25.25 22.89 8.76
N GLY A 565 -25.10 21.96 9.71
CA GLY A 565 -23.90 21.84 10.54
C GLY A 565 -22.71 21.34 9.74
N LEU A 566 -22.89 20.31 8.93
CA LEU A 566 -21.88 19.81 8.01
C LEU A 566 -21.62 20.83 6.90
N ALA A 567 -22.65 21.44 6.31
CA ALA A 567 -22.45 22.54 5.35
C ALA A 567 -21.71 23.73 6.00
N GLY A 568 -22.00 24.03 7.26
CA GLY A 568 -21.31 25.03 8.07
C GLY A 568 -19.88 24.64 8.44
N LEU A 569 -19.62 23.36 8.71
CA LEU A 569 -18.27 22.82 8.91
C LEU A 569 -17.46 22.89 7.64
N LEU A 570 -18.07 22.51 6.52
CA LEU A 570 -17.52 22.63 5.18
C LEU A 570 -17.42 24.10 4.75
N ALA A 571 -18.13 25.04 5.39
CA ALA A 571 -17.98 26.48 5.17
C ALA A 571 -16.91 27.12 6.08
N THR A 572 -16.72 26.61 7.31
CA THR A 572 -15.68 27.03 8.26
C THR A 572 -14.33 26.40 7.95
N ARG A 573 -14.33 25.19 7.41
CA ARG A 573 -13.27 24.68 6.56
C ARG A 573 -13.34 25.49 5.30
N SER A 574 -12.54 26.54 5.27
CA SER A 574 -12.34 27.26 4.02
C SER A 574 -12.10 26.23 2.91
N GLU A 575 -12.63 26.49 1.71
CA GLU A 575 -12.08 25.92 0.47
C GLU A 575 -10.59 25.73 0.70
N PRO A 576 -10.06 24.50 0.54
CA PRO A 576 -8.77 24.09 1.08
C PRO A 576 -7.84 25.27 1.02
N GLU A 577 -7.51 25.89 2.17
CA GLU A 577 -6.64 27.06 2.08
C GLU A 577 -5.39 26.50 1.43
N PRO A 578 -5.09 26.88 0.17
CA PRO A 578 -4.10 26.18 -0.62
C PRO A 578 -2.79 26.43 0.10
N VAL A 579 -2.34 25.48 0.93
CA VAL A 579 -1.11 25.69 1.69
C VAL A 579 0.04 25.89 0.70
N ARG A 580 -0.11 25.35 -0.52
CA ARG A 580 0.75 25.70 -1.64
C ARG A 580 0.19 26.89 -2.44
N PRO A 581 1.01 27.94 -2.63
CA PRO A 581 0.72 28.95 -3.63
C PRO A 581 0.63 28.29 -5.01
N PRO A 582 -0.17 28.86 -5.93
CA PRO A 582 -0.25 28.38 -7.30
C PRO A 582 1.14 28.24 -7.92
N VAL A 583 1.41 27.08 -8.52
CA VAL A 583 2.69 26.79 -9.13
C VAL A 583 2.86 27.64 -10.38
N THR A 584 3.92 28.45 -10.42
CA THR A 584 4.21 29.25 -11.61
C THR A 584 4.72 28.35 -12.73
N PRO A 585 4.16 28.40 -13.95
CA PRO A 585 4.71 27.67 -15.09
C PRO A 585 6.15 28.10 -15.42
N MET A 586 6.93 27.20 -16.03
CA MET A 586 8.31 27.51 -16.46
C MET A 586 8.35 28.82 -17.25
N PRO A 587 9.18 29.81 -16.87
CA PRO A 587 9.29 31.06 -17.59
C PRO A 587 9.68 30.84 -19.06
N ARG A 588 8.96 31.48 -19.99
CA ARG A 588 9.22 31.35 -21.45
C ARG A 588 10.67 31.70 -21.82
N ARG A 589 11.25 32.70 -21.16
CA ARG A 589 12.65 33.10 -21.35
C ARG A 589 13.62 31.99 -20.93
N ALA A 590 13.34 31.30 -19.82
CA ALA A 590 14.15 30.17 -19.36
C ALA A 590 14.02 28.97 -20.31
N ALA A 591 12.80 28.64 -20.75
CA ALA A 591 12.56 27.57 -21.72
C ALA A 591 13.23 27.84 -23.08
N LEU A 592 13.18 29.09 -23.57
CA LEU A 592 13.88 29.50 -24.78
C LEU A 592 15.40 29.40 -24.60
N LEU A 593 15.92 29.84 -23.45
CA LEU A 593 17.34 29.74 -23.15
C LEU A 593 17.81 28.29 -23.09
N GLN A 594 17.05 27.37 -22.46
CA GLN A 594 17.34 25.93 -22.52
C GLN A 594 17.41 25.44 -23.97
N ALA A 595 16.43 25.79 -24.81
CA ALA A 595 16.40 25.37 -26.21
C ALA A 595 17.60 25.91 -27.01
N LEU A 596 18.03 27.15 -26.76
CA LEU A 596 19.22 27.74 -27.40
C LEU A 596 20.51 27.07 -26.90
N LEU A 597 20.62 26.82 -25.59
CA LEU A 597 21.76 26.15 -24.97
C LEU A 597 21.90 24.69 -25.41
N MET A 598 20.85 24.09 -25.99
CA MET A 598 20.97 22.77 -26.60
C MET A 598 21.90 22.75 -27.82
N VAL A 599 22.10 23.85 -28.54
CA VAL A 599 23.04 23.88 -29.69
C VAL A 599 24.49 23.58 -29.26
N PRO A 600 25.09 24.27 -28.28
CA PRO A 600 26.42 23.90 -27.80
C PRO A 600 26.46 22.53 -27.11
N LEU A 601 25.40 22.10 -26.40
CA LEU A 601 25.32 20.77 -25.80
C LEU A 601 25.36 19.65 -26.86
N LEU A 602 24.57 19.81 -27.92
CA LEU A 602 24.53 18.88 -29.05
C LEU A 602 25.83 18.91 -29.85
N THR A 603 26.48 20.07 -29.96
CA THR A 603 27.82 20.20 -30.56
C THR A 603 28.85 19.38 -29.78
N ALA A 604 28.85 19.48 -28.45
CA ALA A 604 29.74 18.66 -27.61
C ALA A 604 29.49 17.15 -27.78
N GLY A 605 28.22 16.74 -27.93
CA GLY A 605 27.86 15.37 -28.29
C GLY A 605 28.32 14.97 -29.69
N ALA A 606 28.17 15.85 -30.68
CA ALA A 606 28.56 15.64 -32.08
C ALA A 606 30.07 15.42 -32.25
N MET A 607 30.90 15.99 -31.37
CA MET A 607 32.35 15.74 -31.39
C MET A 607 32.72 14.26 -31.25
N ARG A 608 31.86 13.46 -30.59
CA ARG A 608 32.04 12.00 -30.49
C ARG A 608 31.86 11.28 -31.83
N TRP A 609 31.27 11.94 -32.82
CA TRP A 609 31.08 11.46 -34.19
C TRP A 609 32.09 12.08 -35.15
N ILE A 610 32.27 13.41 -35.05
CA ILE A 610 33.15 14.17 -35.94
C ILE A 610 34.61 13.72 -35.81
N VAL A 611 35.09 13.44 -34.60
CA VAL A 611 36.49 13.02 -34.40
C VAL A 611 36.79 11.67 -35.05
N PRO A 612 36.03 10.58 -34.79
CA PRO A 612 36.21 9.32 -35.51
C PRO A 612 36.02 9.47 -37.02
N LEU A 613 35.06 10.28 -37.46
CA LEU A 613 34.82 10.53 -38.87
C LEU A 613 36.01 11.21 -39.54
N ALA A 614 36.62 12.20 -38.89
CA ALA A 614 37.82 12.87 -39.39
C ALA A 614 39.02 11.91 -39.45
N ALA A 615 39.19 11.06 -38.43
CA ALA A 615 40.21 10.01 -38.43
C ALA A 615 40.02 9.04 -39.60
N LEU A 616 38.78 8.59 -39.82
CA LEU A 616 38.44 7.68 -40.91
C LEU A 616 38.62 8.36 -42.27
N GLY A 617 38.20 9.62 -42.41
CA GLY A 617 38.39 10.42 -43.62
C GLY A 617 39.87 10.58 -43.98
N ASN A 618 40.75 10.80 -42.99
CA ASN A 618 42.19 10.84 -43.21
C ASN A 618 42.77 9.50 -43.69
N VAL A 619 42.26 8.38 -43.17
CA VAL A 619 42.75 7.03 -43.50
C VAL A 619 42.25 6.57 -44.88
N LEU A 620 40.95 6.75 -45.15
CA LEU A 620 40.33 6.33 -46.40
C LEU A 620 40.61 7.31 -47.56
N ALA A 621 40.94 8.56 -47.23
CA ALA A 621 41.26 9.65 -48.15
C ALA A 621 40.34 9.72 -49.39
N PRO A 622 38.99 9.68 -49.25
CA PRO A 622 38.12 9.73 -50.40
C PRO A 622 38.22 11.12 -51.06
N PRO A 623 38.07 11.22 -52.40
CA PRO A 623 38.35 12.45 -53.15
C PRO A 623 37.55 13.69 -52.71
N TRP A 624 36.42 13.48 -52.03
CA TRP A 624 35.48 14.52 -51.61
C TRP A 624 35.60 14.89 -50.12
N ALA A 625 36.38 14.17 -49.31
CA ALA A 625 36.50 14.46 -47.88
C ALA A 625 37.70 15.39 -47.59
N PRO A 626 37.53 16.43 -46.76
CA PRO A 626 38.65 17.27 -46.34
C PRO A 626 39.58 16.49 -45.40
N ALA A 627 40.90 16.59 -45.64
CA ALA A 627 41.91 16.07 -44.73
C ALA A 627 42.08 17.02 -43.52
N LEU A 628 42.09 16.46 -42.31
CA LEU A 628 42.34 17.20 -41.07
C LEU A 628 43.71 16.82 -40.51
N SER A 629 44.43 17.76 -39.90
CA SER A 629 45.68 17.42 -39.22
C SER A 629 45.46 16.35 -38.15
N TRP A 630 46.32 15.32 -38.13
CA TRP A 630 46.30 14.27 -37.11
C TRP A 630 46.47 14.83 -35.69
N TRP A 631 47.07 16.01 -35.52
CA TRP A 631 47.11 16.68 -34.22
C TRP A 631 45.72 17.05 -33.70
N TRP A 632 44.86 17.64 -34.55
CA TRP A 632 43.49 17.99 -34.16
C TRP A 632 42.62 16.75 -33.93
N VAL A 633 42.79 15.71 -34.76
CA VAL A 633 42.13 14.42 -34.56
C VAL A 633 42.54 13.79 -33.23
N THR A 634 43.84 13.77 -32.92
CA THR A 634 44.37 13.20 -31.67
C THR A 634 43.90 13.99 -30.45
N LEU A 635 43.96 15.33 -30.50
CA LEU A 635 43.47 16.19 -29.42
C LEU A 635 41.97 15.99 -29.19
N GLY A 636 41.18 15.95 -30.27
CA GLY A 636 39.75 15.67 -30.20
C GLY A 636 39.46 14.26 -29.64
N ALA A 637 40.26 13.25 -30.00
CA ALA A 637 40.10 11.90 -29.51
C ALA A 637 40.39 11.81 -28.01
N LEU A 638 41.47 12.45 -27.57
CA LEU A 638 41.80 12.57 -26.14
C LEU A 638 40.66 13.24 -25.36
N ALA A 639 40.10 14.33 -25.87
CA ALA A 639 39.04 15.08 -25.18
C ALA A 639 37.67 14.37 -25.17
N PHE A 640 37.22 13.84 -26.32
CA PHE A 640 35.82 13.41 -26.50
C PHE A 640 35.62 11.90 -26.62
N LEU A 641 36.65 11.12 -26.91
CA LEU A 641 36.54 9.65 -27.03
C LEU A 641 37.06 8.92 -25.80
N THR A 642 38.19 9.38 -25.24
CA THR A 642 38.74 8.71 -24.04
C THR A 642 37.85 8.93 -22.81
N PRO A 643 37.73 7.93 -21.92
CA PRO A 643 37.01 8.12 -20.65
C PRO A 643 37.57 9.28 -19.81
N MET A 644 38.89 9.43 -19.75
CA MET A 644 39.56 10.46 -18.94
C MET A 644 39.26 11.88 -19.45
N GLY A 645 39.33 12.10 -20.76
CA GLY A 645 39.01 13.41 -21.34
C GLY A 645 37.56 13.82 -21.10
N ARG A 646 36.62 12.87 -21.28
CA ARG A 646 35.19 13.12 -21.05
C ARG A 646 34.87 13.42 -19.59
N ILE A 647 35.43 12.64 -18.67
CA ILE A 647 35.31 12.86 -17.21
C ILE A 647 35.90 14.22 -16.84
N GLY A 648 37.10 14.54 -17.31
CA GLY A 648 37.79 15.80 -17.02
C GLY A 648 37.02 17.01 -17.56
N LEU A 649 36.54 16.95 -18.80
CA LEU A 649 35.76 18.02 -19.42
C LEU A 649 34.43 18.24 -18.70
N SER A 650 33.71 17.15 -18.38
CA SER A 650 32.47 17.20 -17.60
C SER A 650 32.68 17.85 -16.23
N ALA A 651 33.70 17.39 -15.49
CA ALA A 651 34.01 17.94 -14.18
C ALA A 651 34.45 19.40 -14.24
N ALA A 652 35.25 19.79 -15.23
CA ALA A 652 35.69 21.17 -15.40
C ALA A 652 34.52 22.13 -15.64
N VAL A 653 33.60 21.75 -16.55
CA VAL A 653 32.40 22.54 -16.84
C VAL A 653 31.46 22.61 -15.63
N ALA A 654 31.20 21.47 -14.96
CA ALA A 654 30.38 21.44 -13.76
C ALA A 654 30.96 22.31 -12.64
N ARG A 655 32.27 22.20 -12.37
CA ARG A 655 32.97 22.99 -11.35
C ARG A 655 32.96 24.49 -11.64
N LEU A 656 33.06 24.87 -12.90
CA LEU A 656 33.01 26.27 -13.33
C LEU A 656 31.61 26.84 -13.18
N LEU A 657 30.59 26.16 -13.72
CA LEU A 657 29.21 26.63 -13.75
C LEU A 657 28.56 26.63 -12.36
N LEU A 658 28.81 25.58 -11.57
CA LEU A 658 28.19 25.38 -10.25
C LEU A 658 29.02 25.98 -9.11
N ARG A 659 30.05 26.76 -9.42
CA ARG A 659 30.83 27.49 -8.42
C ARG A 659 29.91 28.42 -7.63
N GLY A 660 29.88 28.25 -6.31
CA GLY A 660 29.08 29.07 -5.39
C GLY A 660 27.62 28.62 -5.24
N VAL A 661 27.17 27.58 -5.95
CA VAL A 661 25.86 26.97 -5.72
C VAL A 661 25.85 26.31 -4.33
N ARG A 662 24.83 26.61 -3.53
CA ARG A 662 24.65 26.08 -2.17
C ARG A 662 23.36 25.25 -2.06
N PRO A 663 23.32 24.26 -1.15
CA PRO A 663 22.06 23.61 -0.74
C PRO A 663 20.97 24.63 -0.39
N GLY A 664 19.72 24.33 -0.75
CA GLY A 664 18.56 25.17 -0.50
C GLY A 664 17.48 25.01 -1.58
N SER A 665 16.46 25.85 -1.48
CA SER A 665 15.38 25.97 -2.47
C SER A 665 15.70 27.10 -3.45
N HIS A 666 15.59 26.82 -4.75
CA HIS A 666 15.88 27.76 -5.83
C HIS A 666 14.71 27.82 -6.81
N PRO A 667 14.42 28.96 -7.47
CA PRO A 667 13.31 29.02 -8.41
C PRO A 667 13.56 28.19 -9.68
N ARG A 668 12.55 27.43 -10.11
CA ARG A 668 12.54 26.68 -11.37
C ARG A 668 12.56 27.67 -12.53
N GLY A 669 13.62 27.57 -13.32
CA GLY A 669 13.91 28.46 -14.46
C GLY A 669 14.83 29.62 -14.10
N GLY A 670 15.21 29.74 -12.82
CA GLY A 670 16.26 30.66 -12.38
C GLY A 670 17.67 30.21 -12.75
N ALA A 671 18.66 31.04 -12.43
CA ALA A 671 20.06 30.80 -12.81
C ALA A 671 20.64 29.49 -12.26
N VAL A 672 20.30 29.10 -11.03
CA VAL A 672 20.79 27.84 -10.42
C VAL A 672 20.21 26.64 -11.14
N HIS A 673 18.91 26.63 -11.45
CA HIS A 673 18.27 25.59 -12.24
C HIS A 673 18.97 25.43 -13.60
N LEU A 674 19.12 26.52 -14.36
CA LEU A 674 19.68 26.46 -15.71
C LEU A 674 21.15 26.00 -15.72
N LYS A 675 21.95 26.43 -14.74
CA LYS A 675 23.34 25.98 -14.59
C LYS A 675 23.43 24.49 -14.25
N LEU A 676 22.59 24.01 -13.33
CA LEU A 676 22.52 22.60 -12.95
C LEU A 676 22.09 21.74 -14.14
N TRP A 677 20.96 22.08 -14.75
CA TRP A 677 20.44 21.40 -15.94
C TRP A 677 21.49 21.34 -17.06
N PHE A 678 22.18 22.45 -17.36
CA PHE A 678 23.21 22.47 -18.39
C PHE A 678 24.38 21.54 -18.04
N ALA A 679 24.86 21.56 -16.79
CA ALA A 679 25.96 20.70 -16.35
C ALA A 679 25.59 19.21 -16.45
N GLU A 680 24.36 18.84 -16.07
CA GLU A 680 23.85 17.47 -16.19
C GLU A 680 23.71 17.03 -17.65
N GLN A 681 23.10 17.87 -18.49
CA GLN A 681 22.96 17.59 -19.91
C GLN A 681 24.33 17.48 -20.59
N PHE A 682 25.29 18.33 -20.22
CA PHE A 682 26.65 18.28 -20.76
C PHE A 682 27.35 16.95 -20.40
N ALA A 683 27.28 16.53 -19.13
CA ALA A 683 27.78 15.23 -18.70
C ALA A 683 27.11 14.06 -19.45
N ALA A 684 25.80 14.14 -19.65
CA ALA A 684 25.02 13.15 -20.39
C ALA A 684 25.40 13.09 -21.88
N ARG A 685 25.61 14.22 -22.56
CA ARG A 685 26.03 14.27 -23.98
C ARG A 685 27.44 13.71 -24.19
N LEU A 686 28.33 13.94 -23.23
CA LEU A 686 29.63 13.26 -23.21
C LEU A 686 29.51 11.76 -22.93
N GLY A 687 28.38 11.27 -22.40
CA GLY A 687 28.20 9.86 -22.05
C GLY A 687 29.02 9.47 -20.82
N VAL A 688 29.17 10.40 -19.87
CA VAL A 688 29.83 10.14 -18.57
C VAL A 688 28.97 9.27 -17.65
N PRO A 689 27.62 9.45 -17.56
CA PRO A 689 26.77 8.52 -16.79
C PRO A 689 26.89 7.06 -17.25
N ASP A 690 27.13 6.82 -18.54
CA ASP A 690 27.34 5.47 -19.08
C ASP A 690 28.62 4.81 -18.57
N LEU A 691 29.56 5.58 -18.00
CA LEU A 691 30.78 5.07 -17.34
C LEU A 691 30.56 4.71 -15.87
N ALA A 692 29.32 4.82 -15.36
CA ALA A 692 28.98 4.46 -13.99
C ALA A 692 29.37 3.01 -13.65
N SER A 693 29.70 2.78 -12.38
CA SER A 693 30.19 1.50 -11.85
C SER A 693 31.61 1.08 -12.30
N ALA A 694 32.32 1.92 -13.06
CA ALA A 694 33.77 1.76 -13.25
C ALA A 694 34.55 2.35 -12.05
N PRO A 695 35.77 1.87 -11.75
CA PRO A 695 36.63 2.41 -10.68
C PRO A 695 36.83 3.92 -10.75
N TRP A 696 36.80 4.47 -11.96
CA TRP A 696 36.93 5.90 -12.25
C TRP A 696 35.79 6.75 -11.71
N MET A 697 34.67 6.17 -11.27
CA MET A 697 33.55 6.94 -10.73
C MET A 697 33.88 7.61 -9.41
N THR A 698 34.71 6.96 -8.59
CA THR A 698 35.25 7.58 -7.37
C THR A 698 36.16 8.77 -7.69
N TRP A 699 36.91 8.71 -8.79
CA TRP A 699 37.74 9.82 -9.26
C TRP A 699 36.88 10.96 -9.82
N TYR A 700 35.87 10.64 -10.64
CA TYR A 700 34.92 11.63 -11.14
C TYR A 700 34.19 12.35 -10.00
N ALA A 701 33.69 11.62 -9.00
CA ALA A 701 33.07 12.20 -7.82
C ALA A 701 34.00 13.21 -7.13
N ARG A 702 35.27 12.85 -6.92
CA ARG A 702 36.28 13.75 -6.32
C ARG A 702 36.57 14.98 -7.18
N LEU A 703 36.65 14.82 -8.51
CA LEU A 703 36.83 15.94 -9.43
C LEU A 703 35.65 16.92 -9.41
N LEU A 704 34.43 16.43 -9.21
CA LEU A 704 33.24 17.25 -9.02
C LEU A 704 33.22 17.98 -7.66
N GLY A 705 34.07 17.57 -6.71
CA GLY A 705 34.17 18.16 -5.37
C GLY A 705 33.54 17.31 -4.26
N ALA A 706 33.04 16.11 -4.56
CA ALA A 706 32.51 15.19 -3.56
C ALA A 706 33.62 14.60 -2.68
N GLN A 707 33.31 14.33 -1.42
CA GLN A 707 34.21 13.68 -0.48
C GLN A 707 33.93 12.19 -0.46
N VAL A 708 34.78 11.39 -1.10
CA VAL A 708 34.65 9.93 -1.13
C VAL A 708 35.80 9.31 -0.35
N GLY A 709 35.46 8.73 0.80
CA GLY A 709 36.38 8.07 1.72
C GLY A 709 37.14 6.92 1.08
N ALA A 710 38.24 6.51 1.72
CA ALA A 710 38.99 5.35 1.28
C ALA A 710 38.08 4.12 1.20
N ASP A 711 38.33 3.28 0.21
CA ASP A 711 37.65 1.99 0.10
C ASP A 711 36.12 2.07 -0.06
N ALA A 712 35.53 3.20 -0.45
CA ALA A 712 34.12 3.22 -0.81
C ALA A 712 33.89 2.51 -2.15
N ASP A 713 32.79 1.75 -2.24
CA ASP A 713 32.32 1.10 -3.47
C ASP A 713 31.12 1.88 -4.00
N LEU A 714 31.30 2.56 -5.14
CA LEU A 714 30.31 3.47 -5.73
C LEU A 714 29.88 2.96 -7.10
N HIS A 715 28.75 2.25 -7.14
CA HIS A 715 28.22 1.66 -8.38
C HIS A 715 27.12 2.51 -9.05
N SER A 716 26.82 3.68 -8.49
CA SER A 716 25.86 4.67 -9.05
C SER A 716 26.55 6.01 -9.32
N PRO A 717 26.04 6.82 -10.27
CA PRO A 717 26.65 8.10 -10.59
C PRO A 717 26.55 9.13 -9.46
N PRO A 718 27.62 9.90 -9.17
CA PRO A 718 27.56 10.97 -8.18
C PRO A 718 26.82 12.19 -8.74
N PRO A 719 26.30 13.08 -7.89
CA PRO A 719 25.68 14.32 -8.36
C PRO A 719 26.73 15.24 -8.98
N VAL A 720 26.42 15.87 -10.12
CA VAL A 720 27.33 16.82 -10.79
C VAL A 720 27.64 18.06 -9.96
N THR A 721 26.83 18.31 -8.92
CA THR A 721 27.01 19.41 -7.96
C THR A 721 28.21 19.18 -7.03
N GLY A 722 28.68 17.93 -6.90
CA GLY A 722 29.70 17.56 -5.91
C GLY A 722 29.20 17.54 -4.47
N LEU A 723 27.90 17.78 -4.23
CA LEU A 723 27.28 17.79 -2.90
C LEU A 723 27.02 16.36 -2.39
N LEU A 724 28.09 15.58 -2.27
CA LEU A 724 28.06 14.20 -1.83
C LEU A 724 29.23 13.92 -0.87
N LYS A 725 28.92 13.30 0.27
CA LYS A 725 29.91 12.74 1.20
C LYS A 725 29.66 11.25 1.36
N VAL A 726 30.68 10.43 1.09
CA VAL A 726 30.65 8.98 1.25
C VAL A 726 31.76 8.58 2.21
N GLY A 727 31.40 7.95 3.33
CA GLY A 727 32.31 7.52 4.37
C GLY A 727 33.21 6.36 3.93
N ARG A 728 34.27 6.11 4.71
CA ARG A 728 35.19 4.98 4.48
C ARG A 728 34.41 3.67 4.45
N GLY A 729 34.61 2.89 3.39
CA GLY A 729 33.99 1.56 3.27
C GLY A 729 32.49 1.51 3.12
N ALA A 730 31.85 2.63 2.79
CA ALA A 730 30.44 2.61 2.40
C ALA A 730 30.26 1.90 1.05
N SER A 731 29.12 1.26 0.87
CA SER A 731 28.72 0.57 -0.36
C SER A 731 27.45 1.19 -0.92
N VAL A 732 27.51 1.71 -2.14
CA VAL A 732 26.35 2.21 -2.88
C VAL A 732 26.15 1.32 -4.10
N GLU A 733 25.02 0.62 -4.13
CA GLU A 733 24.70 -0.33 -5.19
C GLU A 733 24.27 0.38 -6.50
N GLN A 734 23.71 -0.39 -7.44
CA GLN A 734 23.33 0.06 -8.78
C GLN A 734 21.99 0.80 -8.77
N GLU A 735 21.83 1.74 -9.70
CA GLU A 735 20.58 2.50 -9.89
C GLU A 735 20.10 3.25 -8.62
N VAL A 736 21.02 3.59 -7.71
CA VAL A 736 20.73 4.48 -6.58
C VAL A 736 20.72 5.91 -7.09
N ASP A 737 19.63 6.64 -6.82
CA ASP A 737 19.55 8.06 -7.16
C ASP A 737 20.29 8.89 -6.12
N LEU A 738 21.46 9.42 -6.54
CA LEU A 738 22.32 10.32 -5.77
C LEU A 738 22.27 11.76 -6.29
N SER A 739 21.30 12.12 -7.14
CA SER A 739 21.29 13.41 -7.83
C SER A 739 21.19 14.61 -6.86
N GLY A 740 20.70 14.39 -5.64
CA GLY A 740 20.67 15.41 -4.57
C GLY A 740 19.77 16.60 -4.86
N HIS A 741 18.89 16.50 -5.86
CA HIS A 741 17.95 17.53 -6.23
C HIS A 741 16.65 16.96 -6.81
N TRP A 742 15.57 17.74 -6.77
CA TRP A 742 14.31 17.45 -7.48
C TRP A 742 13.47 18.72 -7.62
N TYR A 743 12.48 18.69 -8.51
CA TYR A 743 11.53 19.76 -8.71
C TYR A 743 10.24 19.50 -7.94
N ASP A 744 9.81 20.50 -7.18
CA ASP A 744 8.51 20.54 -6.52
C ASP A 744 7.74 21.79 -6.98
N GLY A 745 6.89 21.63 -7.99
CA GLY A 745 6.20 22.75 -8.65
C GLY A 745 7.19 23.68 -9.34
N ASP A 746 7.26 24.94 -8.89
CA ASP A 746 8.17 25.97 -9.38
C ASP A 746 9.44 26.12 -8.51
N VAL A 747 9.71 25.16 -7.63
CA VAL A 747 10.89 25.14 -6.77
C VAL A 747 11.81 23.96 -7.12
N LEU A 748 13.09 24.24 -7.27
CA LEU A 748 14.18 23.26 -7.31
C LEU A 748 14.75 23.12 -5.89
N HIS A 749 14.57 21.94 -5.28
CA HIS A 749 15.22 21.60 -4.02
C HIS A 749 16.59 21.00 -4.29
N LEU A 750 17.63 21.51 -3.65
CA LEU A 750 19.01 21.03 -3.77
C LEU A 750 19.62 20.78 -2.38
N GLY A 751 20.30 19.65 -2.20
CA GLY A 751 20.83 19.25 -0.89
C GLY A 751 22.05 18.36 -0.96
N GLU A 752 22.86 18.39 0.11
CA GLU A 752 23.99 17.49 0.28
C GLU A 752 23.52 16.12 0.77
N ILE A 753 23.98 15.05 0.12
CA ILE A 753 23.76 13.67 0.56
C ILE A 753 24.97 13.21 1.37
N ARG A 754 24.75 12.64 2.57
CA ARG A 754 25.81 12.09 3.42
C ARG A 754 25.58 10.60 3.67
N ILE A 755 26.58 9.79 3.36
CA ILE A 755 26.58 8.34 3.60
C ILE A 755 27.70 8.02 4.58
N GLY A 756 27.37 7.46 5.74
CA GLY A 756 28.30 7.17 6.83
C GLY A 756 29.30 6.06 6.49
N ALA A 757 30.37 5.94 7.29
CA ALA A 757 31.35 4.87 7.13
C ALA A 757 30.70 3.50 7.33
N GLY A 758 31.05 2.52 6.48
CA GLY A 758 30.50 1.16 6.49
C GLY A 758 29.00 1.06 6.18
N ALA A 759 28.34 2.16 5.77
CA ALA A 759 26.93 2.13 5.43
C ALA A 759 26.67 1.52 4.05
N THR A 760 25.52 0.87 3.89
CA THR A 760 25.11 0.24 2.63
C THR A 760 23.80 0.84 2.14
N VAL A 761 23.76 1.25 0.87
CA VAL A 761 22.54 1.74 0.21
C VAL A 761 22.19 0.81 -0.94
N GLY A 762 21.06 0.11 -0.80
CA GLY A 762 20.58 -0.92 -1.72
C GLY A 762 20.10 -0.35 -3.05
N SER A 763 20.10 -1.22 -4.07
CA SER A 763 19.79 -0.87 -5.46
C SER A 763 18.41 -0.19 -5.62
N ARG A 764 18.27 0.72 -6.60
CA ARG A 764 17.02 1.48 -6.87
C ARG A 764 16.49 2.31 -5.70
N SER A 765 17.33 2.65 -4.72
CA SER A 765 16.94 3.56 -3.63
C SER A 765 17.10 5.02 -4.05
N THR A 766 16.26 5.90 -3.51
CA THR A 766 16.29 7.34 -3.75
C THR A 766 16.74 8.08 -2.49
N LEU A 767 17.88 8.77 -2.55
CA LEU A 767 18.34 9.63 -1.45
C LEU A 767 17.96 11.09 -1.76
N LEU A 768 17.00 11.62 -1.01
CA LEU A 768 16.50 12.98 -1.23
C LEU A 768 17.55 14.04 -0.81
N PRO A 769 17.38 15.31 -1.28
CA PRO A 769 18.18 16.43 -0.81
C PRO A 769 18.29 16.50 0.71
N GLY A 770 19.51 16.42 1.25
CA GLY A 770 19.74 16.50 2.70
C GLY A 770 19.75 15.17 3.45
N ALA A 771 19.53 14.03 2.76
CA ALA A 771 19.56 12.71 3.37
C ALA A 771 20.90 12.39 4.05
N LYS A 772 20.83 11.80 5.26
CA LYS A 772 22.00 11.43 6.07
C LYS A 772 21.90 9.97 6.50
N ILE A 773 22.78 9.12 6.00
CA ILE A 773 22.87 7.71 6.39
C ILE A 773 23.96 7.55 7.46
N GLY A 774 23.59 7.02 8.63
CA GLY A 774 24.48 6.80 9.76
C GLY A 774 25.57 5.76 9.48
N LYS A 775 26.55 5.64 10.39
CA LYS A 775 27.64 4.66 10.26
C LYS A 775 27.08 3.24 10.37
N ASN A 776 27.55 2.33 9.52
CA ASN A 776 27.09 0.93 9.46
C ASN A 776 25.57 0.76 9.29
N ALA A 777 24.86 1.80 8.87
CA ALA A 777 23.43 1.71 8.60
C ALA A 777 23.18 1.04 7.24
N GLN A 778 22.01 0.42 7.07
CA GLN A 778 21.62 -0.25 5.84
C GLN A 778 20.28 0.31 5.35
N VAL A 779 20.24 0.74 4.10
CA VAL A 779 19.01 1.11 3.39
C VAL A 779 18.67 0.00 2.42
N ALA A 780 17.50 -0.62 2.58
CA ALA A 780 17.06 -1.70 1.73
C ALA A 780 16.79 -1.22 0.28
N PRO A 781 16.93 -2.09 -0.73
CA PRO A 781 16.63 -1.75 -2.13
C PRO A 781 15.22 -1.16 -2.31
N GLY A 782 15.07 -0.21 -3.24
CA GLY A 782 13.78 0.42 -3.55
C GLY A 782 13.24 1.39 -2.50
N SER A 783 14.07 1.84 -1.54
CA SER A 783 13.63 2.72 -0.45
C SER A 783 13.87 4.21 -0.76
N ALA A 784 13.09 5.11 -0.15
CA ALA A 784 13.28 6.56 -0.29
C ALA A 784 13.59 7.22 1.06
N VAL A 785 14.76 7.86 1.18
CA VAL A 785 15.22 8.47 2.44
C VAL A 785 15.13 9.98 2.36
N THR A 786 14.30 10.59 3.22
CA THR A 786 14.08 12.04 3.29
C THR A 786 14.86 12.73 4.42
N GLY A 787 15.29 11.97 5.43
CA GLY A 787 15.88 12.51 6.65
C GLY A 787 17.17 11.79 7.06
N THR A 788 17.30 11.53 8.36
CA THR A 788 18.48 10.88 8.95
C THR A 788 18.16 9.43 9.30
N VAL A 789 18.98 8.50 8.81
CA VAL A 789 19.00 7.09 9.23
C VAL A 789 20.04 6.94 10.34
N PRO A 790 19.67 6.52 11.56
CA PRO A 790 20.62 6.33 12.66
C PRO A 790 21.67 5.25 12.37
N SER A 791 22.78 5.30 13.11
CA SER A 791 23.89 4.37 12.91
C SER A 791 23.50 2.95 13.32
N GLY A 792 23.93 1.96 12.53
CA GLY A 792 23.71 0.55 12.83
C GLY A 792 22.27 0.06 12.66
N GLU A 793 21.40 0.82 12.00
CA GLU A 793 20.00 0.45 11.77
C GLU A 793 19.73 -0.01 10.33
N LEU A 794 18.71 -0.84 10.16
CA LEU A 794 18.15 -1.23 8.87
C LEU A 794 16.88 -0.43 8.63
N TRP A 795 16.82 0.29 7.51
CA TRP A 795 15.67 1.09 7.10
C TRP A 795 15.18 0.65 5.73
N ALA A 796 13.85 0.63 5.54
CA ALA A 796 13.22 0.25 4.27
C ALA A 796 11.89 0.98 4.06
N GLY A 797 11.44 1.10 2.82
CA GLY A 797 10.13 1.65 2.45
C GLY A 797 10.20 3.04 1.81
N VAL A 798 9.03 3.57 1.45
CA VAL A 798 8.86 4.93 0.90
C VAL A 798 7.71 5.61 1.67
N PRO A 799 7.99 6.62 2.51
CA PRO A 799 9.30 6.94 3.08
C PRO A 799 9.95 5.76 3.81
N ALA A 800 11.28 5.77 3.88
CA ALA A 800 12.01 4.76 4.62
C ALA A 800 11.75 4.88 6.13
N PHE A 801 11.46 3.77 6.78
CA PHE A 801 11.28 3.66 8.23
C PHE A 801 12.13 2.53 8.81
N ARG A 802 12.33 2.56 10.13
CA ARG A 802 13.16 1.59 10.86
C ARG A 802 12.54 0.19 10.80
N GLN A 803 13.30 -0.76 10.29
CA GLN A 803 12.96 -2.19 10.24
C GLN A 803 13.64 -3.00 11.36
N GLY A 804 14.70 -2.46 11.96
CA GLY A 804 15.43 -3.10 13.04
C GLY A 804 16.92 -2.76 13.02
N LYS A 805 17.73 -3.66 13.58
CA LYS A 805 19.20 -3.53 13.56
C LYS A 805 19.75 -3.93 12.19
N SER A 806 20.74 -3.17 11.72
CA SER A 806 21.56 -3.56 10.57
C SER A 806 22.29 -4.88 10.86
N ARG A 807 22.62 -5.61 9.80
CA ARG A 807 23.53 -6.76 9.93
C ARG A 807 24.91 -6.24 10.35
N LYS A 808 25.54 -6.85 11.36
CA LYS A 808 26.93 -6.54 11.71
C LYS A 808 27.80 -6.78 10.46
N PRO A 809 28.55 -5.77 9.98
CA PRO A 809 29.47 -5.98 8.88
C PRO A 809 30.49 -7.05 9.29
N GLY A 810 30.68 -8.05 8.43
CA GLY A 810 31.74 -9.05 8.62
C GLY A 810 33.13 -8.42 8.49
N GLU A 811 34.19 -9.22 8.66
CA GLU A 811 35.54 -8.77 8.34
C GLU A 811 35.58 -8.33 6.87
N ARG A 812 36.11 -7.13 6.64
CA ARG A 812 36.13 -6.53 5.32
C ARG A 812 37.07 -7.30 4.39
N ALA A 813 36.62 -7.58 3.17
CA ALA A 813 37.50 -8.16 2.16
C ALA A 813 38.62 -7.18 1.72
N ALA A 814 39.83 -7.69 1.56
CA ALA A 814 40.98 -6.89 1.12
C ALA A 814 40.80 -6.34 -0.30
N ARG A 815 41.27 -5.11 -0.53
CA ARG A 815 41.34 -4.53 -1.87
C ARG A 815 42.61 -4.97 -2.59
N SER A 816 42.50 -5.04 -3.91
CA SER A 816 43.59 -5.35 -4.82
C SER A 816 43.64 -4.33 -5.95
N ALA A 817 44.78 -3.68 -6.12
CA ALA A 817 45.01 -2.72 -7.20
C ALA A 817 44.91 -3.39 -8.59
N LEU A 818 45.32 -4.66 -8.69
CA LEU A 818 45.18 -5.44 -9.92
C LEU A 818 43.72 -5.57 -10.34
N TRP A 819 42.82 -5.94 -9.42
CA TRP A 819 41.40 -6.03 -9.71
C TRP A 819 40.81 -4.66 -10.07
N THR A 820 41.17 -3.59 -9.36
CA THR A 820 40.75 -2.23 -9.72
C THR A 820 41.16 -1.87 -11.14
N ALA A 821 42.40 -2.16 -11.54
CA ALA A 821 42.86 -1.94 -12.92
C ALA A 821 42.04 -2.79 -13.91
N LEU A 822 41.79 -4.06 -13.60
CA LEU A 822 41.03 -4.97 -14.44
C LEU A 822 39.58 -4.50 -14.65
N TYR A 823 38.90 -4.02 -13.61
CA TYR A 823 37.57 -3.40 -13.73
C TYR A 823 37.60 -2.19 -14.67
N GLY A 824 38.62 -1.33 -14.57
CA GLY A 824 38.80 -0.18 -15.47
C GLY A 824 39.04 -0.58 -16.93
N VAL A 825 39.97 -1.51 -17.17
CA VAL A 825 40.25 -2.07 -18.51
C VAL A 825 39.01 -2.74 -19.09
N THR A 826 38.27 -3.51 -18.28
CA THR A 826 37.04 -4.18 -18.71
C THR A 826 35.95 -3.16 -19.04
N ALA A 827 35.74 -2.13 -18.21
CA ALA A 827 34.78 -1.07 -18.51
C ALA A 827 35.08 -0.40 -19.86
N PHE A 828 36.35 -0.14 -20.14
CA PHE A 828 36.81 0.37 -21.43
C PHE A 828 36.55 -0.63 -22.57
N ALA A 829 36.95 -1.89 -22.42
CA ALA A 829 36.73 -2.93 -23.42
C ALA A 829 35.24 -3.12 -23.74
N LEU A 830 34.37 -3.12 -22.73
CA LEU A 830 32.92 -3.19 -22.90
C LEU A 830 32.38 -1.98 -23.68
N SER A 831 32.93 -0.78 -23.46
CA SER A 831 32.55 0.42 -24.20
C SER A 831 32.95 0.39 -25.68
N LEU A 832 33.89 -0.48 -26.07
CA LEU A 832 34.31 -0.68 -27.47
C LEU A 832 33.43 -1.69 -28.23
N LEU A 833 32.60 -2.49 -27.56
CA LEU A 833 31.77 -3.48 -28.25
C LEU A 833 30.76 -2.85 -29.23
N PRO A 834 30.02 -1.79 -28.88
CA PRO A 834 29.17 -1.10 -29.86
C PRO A 834 29.97 -0.49 -31.00
N VAL A 835 31.22 -0.06 -30.76
CA VAL A 835 32.11 0.49 -31.79
C VAL A 835 32.54 -0.59 -32.77
N ALA A 836 32.88 -1.78 -32.29
CA ALA A 836 33.21 -2.93 -33.16
C ALA A 836 32.01 -3.32 -34.06
N ALA A 837 30.81 -3.34 -33.49
CA ALA A 837 29.57 -3.56 -34.25
C ALA A 837 29.30 -2.45 -35.29
N ALA A 838 29.50 -1.19 -34.91
CA ALA A 838 29.43 -0.07 -35.85
C ALA A 838 30.48 -0.19 -36.97
N GLY A 839 31.66 -0.73 -36.68
CA GLY A 839 32.69 -1.05 -37.67
C GLY A 839 32.22 -2.06 -38.73
N ALA A 840 31.46 -3.08 -38.33
CA ALA A 840 30.87 -4.03 -39.29
C ALA A 840 29.82 -3.37 -40.19
N ALA A 841 28.94 -2.54 -39.62
CA ALA A 841 27.99 -1.74 -40.40
C ALA A 841 28.72 -0.79 -41.38
N LEU A 842 29.75 -0.10 -40.89
CA LEU A 842 30.58 0.79 -41.70
C LEU A 842 31.32 0.05 -42.82
N ALA A 843 31.80 -1.18 -42.59
CA ALA A 843 32.43 -1.99 -43.63
C ALA A 843 31.45 -2.30 -44.79
N VAL A 844 30.18 -2.56 -44.48
CA VAL A 844 29.13 -2.73 -45.50
C VAL A 844 28.87 -1.42 -46.22
N LEU A 845 28.68 -0.30 -45.50
CA LEU A 845 28.43 1.00 -46.11
C LEU A 845 29.57 1.45 -47.02
N THR A 846 30.82 1.26 -46.58
CA THR A 846 32.01 1.56 -47.37
C THR A 846 32.15 0.64 -48.58
N TRP A 847 31.72 -0.62 -48.50
CA TRP A 847 31.65 -1.52 -49.65
C TRP A 847 30.70 -1.01 -50.73
N PHE A 848 29.52 -0.54 -50.35
CA PHE A 848 28.56 0.07 -51.29
C PHE A 848 29.10 1.37 -51.90
N ALA A 849 29.80 2.20 -51.11
CA ALA A 849 30.33 3.47 -51.57
C ALA A 849 31.67 3.37 -52.34
N ARG A 850 32.21 2.15 -52.60
CA ARG A 850 33.50 1.98 -53.31
C ARG A 850 33.44 2.56 -54.71
N GLY A 851 34.49 3.29 -55.09
CA GLY A 851 34.63 3.85 -56.44
C GLY A 851 33.78 5.08 -56.75
N THR A 852 33.03 5.60 -55.76
CA THR A 852 32.26 6.85 -55.91
C THR A 852 33.20 8.06 -55.97
N ARG A 853 32.86 9.04 -56.81
CA ARG A 853 33.71 10.24 -57.05
C ARG A 853 33.19 11.47 -56.32
N THR A 854 31.90 11.52 -56.03
CA THR A 854 31.25 12.63 -55.34
C THR A 854 30.59 12.20 -54.03
N LEU A 855 30.41 13.14 -53.10
CA LEU A 855 29.70 12.90 -51.84
C LEU A 855 28.24 12.47 -52.09
N GLY A 856 27.59 13.00 -53.13
CA GLY A 856 26.20 12.64 -53.49
C GLY A 856 26.06 11.18 -53.95
N GLU A 857 26.99 10.71 -54.80
CA GLU A 857 27.07 9.30 -55.21
C GLU A 857 27.34 8.40 -54.00
N ALA A 858 28.31 8.76 -53.15
CA ALA A 858 28.64 8.02 -51.93
C ALA A 858 27.46 7.92 -50.97
N LEU A 859 26.73 9.02 -50.75
CA LEU A 859 25.54 9.05 -49.91
C LEU A 859 24.44 8.12 -50.46
N THR A 860 24.16 8.21 -51.76
CA THR A 860 23.12 7.40 -52.40
C THR A 860 23.44 5.90 -52.30
N ALA A 861 24.69 5.53 -52.57
CA ALA A 861 25.15 4.15 -52.44
C ALA A 861 25.12 3.66 -50.97
N ALA A 862 25.58 4.48 -50.02
CA ALA A 862 25.54 4.14 -48.60
C ALA A 862 24.11 3.95 -48.09
N LEU A 863 23.16 4.80 -48.49
CA LEU A 863 21.74 4.65 -48.13
C LEU A 863 21.14 3.34 -48.64
N ALA A 864 21.50 2.90 -49.86
CA ALA A 864 21.10 1.60 -50.38
C ALA A 864 21.67 0.42 -49.56
N GLY A 865 22.86 0.60 -48.95
CA GLY A 865 23.50 -0.38 -48.08
C GLY A 865 22.98 -0.42 -46.64
N VAL A 866 22.19 0.56 -46.19
CA VAL A 866 21.70 0.68 -44.80
C VAL A 866 21.00 -0.58 -44.28
N PRO A 867 20.08 -1.24 -45.02
CA PRO A 867 19.42 -2.43 -44.52
C PRO A 867 20.40 -3.55 -44.16
N LEU A 868 21.34 -3.85 -45.06
CA LEU A 868 22.36 -4.89 -44.84
C LEU A 868 23.34 -4.48 -43.74
N ALA A 869 23.76 -3.22 -43.70
CA ALA A 869 24.66 -2.69 -42.68
C ALA A 869 24.04 -2.76 -41.27
N THR A 870 22.74 -2.48 -41.16
CA THR A 870 21.98 -2.56 -39.89
C THR A 870 21.97 -3.99 -39.37
N VAL A 871 21.59 -4.95 -40.23
CA VAL A 871 21.55 -6.38 -39.85
C VAL A 871 22.96 -6.87 -39.48
N ALA A 872 23.98 -6.51 -40.25
CA ALA A 872 25.37 -6.88 -39.96
C ALA A 872 25.85 -6.32 -38.62
N GLY A 873 25.61 -5.04 -38.35
CA GLY A 873 25.99 -4.40 -37.09
C GLY A 873 25.27 -5.03 -35.88
N MET A 874 23.96 -5.21 -35.97
CA MET A 874 23.18 -5.86 -34.91
C MET A 874 23.61 -7.31 -34.68
N ALA A 875 23.85 -8.09 -35.74
CA ALA A 875 24.29 -9.47 -35.63
C ALA A 875 25.66 -9.58 -34.98
N VAL A 876 26.61 -8.72 -35.34
CA VAL A 876 27.93 -8.66 -34.70
C VAL A 876 27.80 -8.27 -33.23
N PHE A 877 27.01 -7.25 -32.89
CA PHE A 877 26.82 -6.87 -31.50
C PHE A 877 26.14 -7.97 -30.66
N ALA A 878 25.14 -8.65 -31.22
CA ALA A 878 24.50 -9.79 -30.60
C ALA A 878 25.49 -10.94 -30.40
N LEU A 879 26.30 -11.28 -31.40
CA LEU A 879 27.31 -12.34 -31.27
C LEU A 879 28.35 -12.01 -30.21
N LEU A 880 28.90 -10.77 -30.22
CA LEU A 880 29.87 -10.32 -29.22
C LEU A 880 29.28 -10.35 -27.80
N THR A 881 28.04 -9.91 -27.64
CA THR A 881 27.32 -9.98 -26.36
C THR A 881 27.14 -11.43 -25.92
N LEU A 882 26.67 -12.30 -26.82
CA LEU A 882 26.44 -13.72 -26.55
C LEU A 882 27.72 -14.41 -26.07
N VAL A 883 28.80 -14.27 -26.83
CA VAL A 883 30.10 -14.86 -26.50
C VAL A 883 30.61 -14.31 -25.17
N SER A 884 30.56 -12.99 -24.98
CA SER A 884 31.08 -12.35 -23.76
C SER A 884 30.29 -12.80 -22.52
N VAL A 885 28.96 -12.79 -22.57
CA VAL A 885 28.10 -13.22 -21.45
C VAL A 885 28.31 -14.70 -21.15
N ARG A 886 28.44 -15.55 -22.17
CA ARG A 886 28.69 -16.99 -21.97
C ARG A 886 30.04 -17.25 -21.33
N LEU A 887 31.10 -16.58 -21.80
CA LEU A 887 32.44 -16.68 -21.21
C LEU A 887 32.47 -16.16 -19.77
N LEU A 888 31.82 -15.02 -19.50
CA LEU A 888 31.72 -14.47 -18.14
C LEU A 888 30.87 -15.34 -17.22
N GLY A 889 29.91 -16.09 -17.76
CA GLY A 889 29.13 -17.07 -17.01
C GLY A 889 29.88 -18.34 -16.63
N LEU A 890 31.02 -18.66 -17.27
CA LEU A 890 31.81 -19.85 -16.95
C LEU A 890 32.43 -19.76 -15.55
N GLY A 891 32.05 -20.70 -14.69
CA GLY A 891 32.52 -20.79 -13.31
C GLY A 891 31.81 -19.84 -12.32
N LEU A 892 30.86 -19.02 -12.79
CA LEU A 892 30.11 -18.12 -11.91
C LEU A 892 29.13 -18.93 -11.04
N HIS A 893 29.26 -18.84 -9.71
CA HIS A 893 28.38 -19.53 -8.77
C HIS A 893 27.91 -18.62 -7.62
N ALA A 894 26.79 -19.01 -6.99
CA ALA A 894 26.25 -18.32 -5.83
C ALA A 894 27.24 -18.35 -4.65
N GLY A 895 27.22 -17.29 -3.84
CA GLY A 895 28.09 -17.13 -2.68
C GLY A 895 28.29 -15.67 -2.27
N GLN A 896 29.04 -15.48 -1.18
CA GLN A 896 29.63 -14.19 -0.84
C GLN A 896 31.07 -14.17 -1.34
N HIS A 897 31.39 -13.20 -2.18
CA HIS A 897 32.70 -13.08 -2.84
C HIS A 897 33.31 -11.71 -2.53
N PRO A 898 34.62 -11.58 -2.36
CA PRO A 898 35.26 -10.26 -2.32
C PRO A 898 34.90 -9.45 -3.56
N VAL A 899 34.62 -8.14 -3.42
CA VAL A 899 34.39 -7.25 -4.58
C VAL A 899 35.58 -7.29 -5.53
N HIS A 900 36.81 -7.44 -5.01
CA HIS A 900 38.02 -7.60 -5.81
C HIS A 900 38.31 -9.10 -6.04
N SER A 901 37.42 -9.77 -6.77
CA SER A 901 37.57 -11.18 -7.16
C SER A 901 37.01 -11.45 -8.55
N ARG A 902 37.37 -12.61 -9.10
CA ARG A 902 36.87 -13.08 -10.40
C ARG A 902 35.35 -13.14 -10.46
N GLN A 903 34.71 -13.66 -9.41
CA GLN A 903 33.27 -13.87 -9.36
C GLN A 903 32.49 -12.55 -9.32
N ALA A 904 32.96 -11.60 -8.51
CA ALA A 904 32.38 -10.26 -8.44
C ALA A 904 32.56 -9.49 -9.77
N TRP A 905 33.74 -9.62 -10.38
CA TRP A 905 34.04 -9.01 -11.68
C TRP A 905 33.16 -9.58 -12.79
N GLN A 906 32.99 -10.91 -12.85
CA GLN A 906 32.11 -11.58 -13.81
C GLN A 906 30.66 -11.13 -13.68
N ALA A 907 30.12 -11.08 -12.46
CA ALA A 907 28.74 -10.63 -12.22
C ALA A 907 28.53 -9.16 -12.62
N TRP A 908 29.44 -8.27 -12.23
CA TRP A 908 29.40 -6.87 -12.62
C TRP A 908 29.48 -6.70 -14.15
N ALA A 909 30.46 -7.33 -14.82
CA ALA A 909 30.66 -7.21 -16.26
C ALA A 909 29.45 -7.77 -17.03
N THR A 910 28.87 -8.87 -16.56
CA THR A 910 27.64 -9.44 -17.12
C THR A 910 26.47 -8.48 -16.97
N GLY A 911 26.26 -7.89 -15.79
CA GLY A 911 25.20 -6.90 -15.56
C GLY A 911 25.32 -5.69 -16.51
N ARG A 912 26.55 -5.19 -16.72
CA ARG A 912 26.84 -4.09 -17.66
C ARG A 912 26.54 -4.46 -19.11
N LEU A 913 26.92 -5.67 -19.53
CA LEU A 913 26.62 -6.19 -20.86
C LEU A 913 25.11 -6.33 -21.08
N MET A 914 24.39 -6.86 -20.10
CA MET A 914 22.93 -7.00 -20.17
C MET A 914 22.23 -5.64 -20.28
N ALA A 915 22.67 -4.65 -19.49
CA ALA A 915 22.16 -3.28 -19.59
C ALA A 915 22.43 -2.65 -20.98
N SER A 916 23.63 -2.86 -21.53
CA SER A 916 23.98 -2.38 -22.88
C SER A 916 23.17 -3.09 -23.97
N ALA A 917 23.02 -4.41 -23.86
CA ALA A 917 22.27 -5.23 -24.81
C ALA A 917 20.80 -4.85 -24.86
N ARG A 918 20.17 -4.54 -23.72
CA ARG A 918 18.80 -4.05 -23.67
C ARG A 918 18.58 -2.79 -24.51
N VAL A 919 19.58 -1.90 -24.58
CA VAL A 919 19.51 -0.65 -25.35
C VAL A 919 19.78 -0.91 -26.83
N TRP A 920 20.92 -1.51 -27.16
CA TRP A 920 21.36 -1.66 -28.56
C TRP A 920 20.66 -2.78 -29.33
N LEU A 921 20.14 -3.79 -28.62
CA LEU A 921 19.36 -4.89 -29.19
C LEU A 921 17.90 -4.81 -28.75
N PHE A 922 17.37 -3.61 -28.51
CA PHE A 922 15.97 -3.42 -28.13
C PHE A 922 14.97 -4.16 -29.05
N PRO A 923 15.14 -4.19 -30.40
CA PRO A 923 14.29 -5.01 -31.27
C PRO A 923 14.27 -6.51 -30.93
N LEU A 924 15.35 -7.04 -30.36
CA LEU A 924 15.47 -8.43 -29.88
C LEU A 924 15.01 -8.60 -28.43
N TYR A 925 15.12 -7.56 -27.59
CA TYR A 925 14.82 -7.57 -26.15
C TYR A 925 13.36 -7.29 -25.79
N ALA A 926 12.55 -6.91 -26.76
CA ALA A 926 11.12 -6.66 -26.59
C ALA A 926 10.28 -7.42 -27.64
N SER A 927 10.67 -8.64 -28.03
CA SER A 927 10.03 -9.41 -29.11
C SER A 927 9.75 -10.86 -28.72
N VAL A 928 9.00 -11.61 -29.56
CA VAL A 928 8.81 -13.06 -29.39
C VAL A 928 10.14 -13.83 -29.33
N LEU A 929 11.23 -13.25 -29.84
CA LEU A 929 12.57 -13.85 -29.80
C LEU A 929 13.29 -13.67 -28.46
N THR A 930 12.84 -12.76 -27.59
CA THR A 930 13.52 -12.46 -26.31
C THR A 930 13.71 -13.69 -25.41
N PRO A 931 12.72 -14.60 -25.24
CA PRO A 931 12.92 -15.84 -24.47
C PRO A 931 14.01 -16.75 -25.06
N ALA A 932 14.12 -16.85 -26.39
CA ALA A 932 15.14 -17.65 -27.04
C ALA A 932 16.53 -17.02 -26.88
N TRP A 933 16.62 -15.69 -27.03
CA TRP A 933 17.83 -14.92 -26.81
C TRP A 933 18.37 -15.06 -25.37
N LEU A 934 17.51 -14.89 -24.37
CA LEU A 934 17.90 -15.04 -22.96
C LEU A 934 18.32 -16.49 -22.63
N ARG A 935 17.71 -17.51 -23.25
CA ARG A 935 18.20 -18.90 -23.16
C ARG A 935 19.60 -19.07 -23.75
N ALA A 936 19.87 -18.47 -24.91
CA ALA A 936 21.19 -18.52 -25.53
C ALA A 936 22.27 -17.90 -24.63
N LEU A 937 21.92 -16.82 -23.89
CA LEU A 937 22.79 -16.19 -22.89
C LEU A 937 23.01 -17.01 -21.61
N GLY A 938 22.29 -18.13 -21.44
CA GLY A 938 22.47 -19.06 -20.31
C GLY A 938 21.38 -19.01 -19.24
N MET A 939 20.28 -18.26 -19.47
CA MET A 939 19.13 -18.21 -18.58
C MET A 939 18.22 -19.43 -18.74
N LYS A 940 17.66 -19.95 -17.64
CA LYS A 940 16.70 -21.06 -17.68
C LYS A 940 15.29 -20.50 -17.89
N VAL A 941 14.76 -20.56 -19.11
CA VAL A 941 13.43 -20.01 -19.45
C VAL A 941 12.47 -21.11 -19.92
N GLY A 942 11.33 -21.24 -19.24
CA GLY A 942 10.27 -22.22 -19.52
C GLY A 942 9.51 -22.02 -20.85
N ARG A 943 8.46 -22.82 -21.04
CA ARG A 943 7.60 -22.75 -22.24
C ARG A 943 6.54 -21.66 -22.09
N GLY A 944 6.19 -20.98 -23.20
CA GLY A 944 5.12 -19.97 -23.23
C GLY A 944 5.38 -18.73 -22.36
N VAL A 945 6.64 -18.45 -22.02
CA VAL A 945 7.05 -17.29 -21.24
C VAL A 945 7.09 -16.06 -22.13
N GLU A 946 6.55 -14.94 -21.66
CA GLU A 946 6.70 -13.63 -22.28
C GLU A 946 7.73 -12.82 -21.47
N LEU A 947 8.79 -12.33 -22.13
CA LEU A 947 9.86 -11.54 -21.51
C LEU A 947 10.09 -10.29 -22.35
N SER A 948 10.15 -9.14 -21.70
CA SER A 948 10.53 -7.86 -22.30
C SER A 948 11.33 -7.05 -21.30
N THR A 949 12.35 -6.32 -21.77
CA THR A 949 13.15 -5.33 -21.00
C THR A 949 13.75 -5.80 -19.66
N VAL A 950 13.90 -7.12 -19.46
CA VAL A 950 14.44 -7.74 -18.23
C VAL A 950 15.95 -7.49 -18.08
N LEU A 951 16.36 -6.95 -16.92
CA LEU A 951 17.74 -6.88 -16.49
C LEU A 951 18.04 -8.01 -15.49
N ALA A 952 18.84 -8.99 -15.89
CA ALA A 952 19.13 -10.16 -15.08
C ALA A 952 20.56 -10.67 -15.22
N LEU A 953 21.07 -11.39 -14.21
CA LEU A 953 22.23 -12.26 -14.35
C LEU A 953 21.80 -13.61 -14.95
N PRO A 954 22.09 -13.92 -16.23
CA PRO A 954 21.46 -15.04 -16.93
C PRO A 954 21.66 -16.40 -16.23
N THR A 955 22.90 -16.74 -15.87
CA THR A 955 23.22 -18.03 -15.22
C THR A 955 22.67 -18.15 -13.79
N MET A 956 22.28 -17.03 -13.17
CA MET A 956 21.67 -16.98 -11.85
C MET A 956 20.14 -16.90 -11.88
N THR A 957 19.53 -16.90 -13.07
CA THR A 957 18.09 -16.63 -13.21
C THR A 957 17.35 -17.81 -13.83
N SER A 958 16.22 -18.17 -13.22
CA SER A 958 15.29 -19.18 -13.74
C SER A 958 13.86 -18.67 -13.79
N VAL A 959 13.14 -18.94 -14.87
CA VAL A 959 11.76 -18.51 -15.12
C VAL A 959 10.92 -19.71 -15.53
N GLY A 960 9.84 -19.97 -14.77
CA GLY A 960 8.92 -21.07 -14.99
C GLY A 960 7.97 -20.85 -16.16
N ASP A 961 7.32 -21.93 -16.60
CA ASP A 961 6.38 -21.94 -17.73
C ASP A 961 5.26 -20.91 -17.58
N GLY A 962 4.91 -20.21 -18.67
CA GLY A 962 3.81 -19.26 -18.73
C GLY A 962 4.02 -17.95 -17.97
N ALA A 963 5.19 -17.72 -17.36
CA ALA A 963 5.49 -16.47 -16.66
C ALA A 963 5.52 -15.25 -17.60
N PHE A 964 5.34 -14.07 -17.03
CA PHE A 964 5.36 -12.79 -17.74
C PHE A 964 6.26 -11.81 -17.01
N LEU A 965 7.30 -11.31 -17.69
CA LEU A 965 8.19 -10.26 -17.17
C LEU A 965 8.28 -9.10 -18.17
N ALA A 966 8.00 -7.88 -17.74
CA ALA A 966 8.04 -6.68 -18.59
C ALA A 966 8.39 -5.41 -17.81
N ASP A 967 8.50 -4.27 -18.49
CA ASP A 967 8.60 -2.92 -17.91
C ASP A 967 9.74 -2.73 -16.90
N ASP A 968 10.98 -2.89 -17.36
CA ASP A 968 12.21 -2.59 -16.61
C ASP A 968 12.37 -3.39 -15.30
N THR A 969 12.18 -4.71 -15.38
CA THR A 969 12.31 -5.61 -14.22
C THR A 969 13.74 -6.00 -13.94
N MET A 970 14.09 -6.06 -12.66
CA MET A 970 15.44 -6.42 -12.19
C MET A 970 15.42 -7.76 -11.44
N VAL A 971 16.18 -8.75 -11.93
CA VAL A 971 16.17 -10.12 -11.41
C VAL A 971 17.59 -10.61 -11.07
N ALA A 972 17.77 -11.09 -9.84
CA ALA A 972 19.07 -11.48 -9.30
C ALA A 972 20.17 -10.39 -9.40
N PRO A 973 19.91 -9.11 -9.06
CA PRO A 973 20.98 -8.09 -9.01
C PRO A 973 21.96 -8.42 -7.89
N TYR A 974 23.28 -8.25 -8.06
CA TYR A 974 24.20 -8.49 -6.94
C TYR A 974 23.99 -7.46 -5.81
N GLU A 975 24.26 -7.87 -4.56
CA GLU A 975 24.22 -6.99 -3.38
C GLU A 975 25.63 -6.71 -2.87
N LEU A 976 25.88 -5.52 -2.33
CA LEU A 976 27.17 -5.11 -1.76
C LEU A 976 27.08 -4.92 -0.25
N ASP A 977 28.08 -5.38 0.49
CA ASP A 977 28.18 -5.15 1.93
C ASP A 977 29.63 -5.25 2.40
N GLY A 978 30.22 -4.15 2.90
CA GLY A 978 31.55 -4.16 3.52
C GLY A 978 32.67 -4.74 2.65
N GLY A 979 32.69 -4.43 1.34
CA GLY A 979 33.68 -4.96 0.39
C GLY A 979 33.41 -6.39 -0.09
N TRP A 980 32.27 -6.98 0.29
CA TRP A 980 31.77 -8.25 -0.24
C TRP A 980 30.65 -8.01 -1.24
N MET A 981 30.58 -8.86 -2.25
CA MET A 981 29.50 -8.96 -3.22
C MET A 981 28.76 -10.28 -3.02
N ARG A 982 27.47 -10.21 -2.71
CA ARG A 982 26.59 -11.39 -2.62
C ARG A 982 25.96 -11.65 -3.97
N ILE A 983 26.20 -12.83 -4.51
CA ILE A 983 25.59 -13.34 -5.74
C ILE A 983 24.75 -14.55 -5.35
N ALA A 984 23.49 -14.60 -5.77
CA ALA A 984 22.64 -15.76 -5.53
C ALA A 984 21.57 -15.90 -6.61
N THR A 985 21.07 -17.12 -6.78
CA THR A 985 20.07 -17.42 -7.80
C THR A 985 18.72 -16.80 -7.47
N ALA A 986 18.00 -16.30 -8.47
CA ALA A 986 16.59 -15.93 -8.37
C ALA A 986 15.70 -16.84 -9.23
N ARG A 987 14.48 -17.10 -8.77
CA ARG A 987 13.52 -17.97 -9.47
C ARG A 987 12.17 -17.29 -9.63
N ILE A 988 11.65 -17.25 -10.85
CA ILE A 988 10.29 -16.80 -11.14
C ILE A 988 9.42 -18.04 -11.37
N GLY A 989 8.32 -18.15 -10.64
CA GLY A 989 7.42 -19.29 -10.65
C GLY A 989 6.67 -19.46 -11.98
N LYS A 990 5.99 -20.61 -12.14
CA LYS A 990 5.11 -20.84 -13.30
C LYS A 990 3.94 -19.85 -13.26
N ARG A 991 3.58 -19.27 -14.41
CA ARG A 991 2.53 -18.25 -14.58
C ARG A 991 2.65 -17.06 -13.62
N ALA A 992 3.86 -16.82 -13.11
CA ALA A 992 4.11 -15.67 -12.26
C ALA A 992 4.27 -14.40 -13.11
N PHE A 993 3.90 -13.27 -12.53
CA PHE A 993 4.02 -11.95 -13.14
C PHE A 993 5.04 -11.12 -12.37
N LEU A 994 5.96 -10.47 -13.07
CA LEU A 994 6.87 -9.48 -12.49
C LEU A 994 6.93 -8.31 -13.47
N GLY A 995 6.53 -7.11 -13.07
CA GLY A 995 6.42 -5.99 -14.00
C GLY A 995 6.45 -4.63 -13.31
N ASN A 996 6.42 -3.56 -14.10
CA ASN A 996 6.38 -2.16 -13.67
C ASN A 996 7.49 -1.80 -12.66
N SER A 997 8.75 -1.99 -13.05
CA SER A 997 9.94 -1.79 -12.20
C SER A 997 10.08 -2.75 -11.02
N GLY A 998 9.30 -3.83 -10.98
CA GLY A 998 9.39 -4.85 -9.94
C GLY A 998 10.76 -5.54 -9.88
N MET A 999 11.18 -5.93 -8.67
CA MET A 999 12.48 -6.56 -8.44
C MET A 999 12.41 -7.91 -7.69
N THR A 1000 13.29 -8.83 -8.10
CA THR A 1000 13.54 -10.09 -7.39
C THR A 1000 14.99 -10.15 -6.94
N ALA A 1001 15.23 -9.87 -5.65
CA ALA A 1001 16.56 -9.86 -5.05
C ALA A 1001 17.25 -11.25 -5.09
N PRO A 1002 18.59 -11.33 -4.95
CA PRO A 1002 19.30 -12.61 -4.95
C PRO A 1002 18.84 -13.56 -3.86
N GLY A 1003 18.66 -14.83 -4.22
CA GLY A 1003 18.15 -15.85 -3.31
C GLY A 1003 16.65 -15.77 -3.07
N ARG A 1004 15.91 -14.92 -3.81
CA ARG A 1004 14.44 -14.84 -3.74
C ARG A 1004 13.77 -15.59 -4.87
N LYS A 1005 12.51 -15.92 -4.61
CA LYS A 1005 11.64 -16.59 -5.57
C LYS A 1005 10.29 -15.88 -5.63
N VAL A 1006 9.86 -15.52 -6.84
CA VAL A 1006 8.44 -15.21 -7.08
C VAL A 1006 7.70 -16.56 -7.17
N PRO A 1007 6.68 -16.79 -6.34
CA PRO A 1007 6.02 -18.08 -6.26
C PRO A 1007 5.17 -18.35 -7.51
N LYS A 1008 4.69 -19.60 -7.67
CA LYS A 1008 3.80 -19.97 -8.78
C LYS A 1008 2.51 -19.13 -8.69
N ASP A 1009 2.00 -18.68 -9.83
CA ASP A 1009 0.81 -17.83 -9.93
C ASP A 1009 0.90 -16.51 -9.13
N GLY A 1010 2.10 -16.14 -8.66
CA GLY A 1010 2.33 -14.92 -7.90
C GLY A 1010 2.62 -13.73 -8.79
N LEU A 1011 2.27 -12.53 -8.31
CA LEU A 1011 2.55 -11.27 -8.99
C LEU A 1011 3.43 -10.39 -8.11
N VAL A 1012 4.45 -9.74 -8.68
CA VAL A 1012 5.19 -8.65 -8.04
C VAL A 1012 5.12 -7.47 -9.00
N GLY A 1013 4.30 -6.50 -8.62
CA GLY A 1013 3.94 -5.35 -9.43
C GLY A 1013 4.74 -4.10 -9.06
N VAL A 1014 4.08 -2.98 -9.33
CA VAL A 1014 4.67 -1.64 -9.48
C VAL A 1014 5.54 -1.24 -8.30
N LEU A 1015 6.78 -0.83 -8.60
CA LEU A 1015 7.78 -0.36 -7.64
C LEU A 1015 7.93 -1.29 -6.42
N SER A 1016 7.81 -2.62 -6.59
CA SER A 1016 7.80 -3.57 -5.47
C SER A 1016 8.98 -4.55 -5.49
N ALA A 1017 9.35 -5.06 -4.32
CA ALA A 1017 10.35 -6.09 -4.14
C ALA A 1017 9.73 -7.43 -3.71
N THR A 1018 10.27 -8.56 -4.19
CA THR A 1018 9.74 -9.87 -3.81
C THR A 1018 9.96 -10.19 -2.31
N PRO A 1019 8.91 -10.48 -1.52
CA PRO A 1019 9.03 -10.80 -0.08
C PRO A 1019 9.85 -12.07 0.20
N LYS A 1020 10.36 -12.23 1.44
CA LYS A 1020 11.17 -13.41 1.80
C LYS A 1020 10.35 -14.71 1.75
N LYS A 1021 9.09 -14.63 2.18
CA LYS A 1021 8.17 -15.77 2.35
C LYS A 1021 6.92 -15.62 1.48
N ALA A 1022 7.11 -15.38 0.18
CA ALA A 1022 5.99 -15.26 -0.76
C ALA A 1022 5.32 -16.63 -1.02
N LYS A 1023 3.97 -16.70 -0.92
CA LYS A 1023 3.17 -17.94 -1.09
C LYS A 1023 2.61 -18.05 -2.52
N SER A 1024 2.29 -19.26 -2.99
CA SER A 1024 1.66 -19.43 -4.31
C SER A 1024 0.37 -18.61 -4.44
N GLY A 1025 0.15 -17.96 -5.58
CA GLY A 1025 -1.06 -17.15 -5.84
C GLY A 1025 -1.11 -15.77 -5.16
N SER A 1026 -0.08 -15.35 -4.43
CA SER A 1026 -0.05 -14.01 -3.83
C SER A 1026 0.48 -12.96 -4.81
N SER A 1027 -0.23 -11.85 -4.94
CA SER A 1027 0.21 -10.65 -5.66
C SER A 1027 0.77 -9.62 -4.70
N TYR A 1028 1.79 -8.85 -5.09
CA TYR A 1028 2.40 -7.80 -4.27
C TYR A 1028 2.59 -6.50 -5.05
N VAL A 1029 2.43 -5.35 -4.41
CA VAL A 1029 2.72 -4.01 -4.98
C VAL A 1029 3.35 -3.10 -3.93
N GLY A 1030 4.06 -2.07 -4.36
CA GLY A 1030 4.60 -1.01 -3.53
C GLY A 1030 5.72 -1.42 -2.56
N MET A 1031 6.12 -0.47 -1.70
CA MET A 1031 7.24 -0.58 -0.77
C MET A 1031 6.89 0.02 0.60
N PRO A 1032 6.73 -0.81 1.65
CA PRO A 1032 6.99 -2.25 1.68
C PRO A 1032 5.99 -3.05 0.81
N PRO A 1033 6.35 -4.23 0.31
CA PRO A 1033 5.48 -5.02 -0.56
C PRO A 1033 4.15 -5.39 0.12
N MET A 1034 3.04 -4.88 -0.38
CA MET A 1034 1.68 -5.11 0.12
C MET A 1034 0.97 -6.13 -0.75
N LYS A 1035 0.21 -7.06 -0.14
CA LYS A 1035 -0.45 -8.13 -0.88
C LYS A 1035 -1.71 -7.59 -1.59
N LEU A 1036 -1.85 -7.82 -2.90
CA LEU A 1036 -3.06 -7.50 -3.67
C LEU A 1036 -3.94 -8.75 -3.86
N ARG A 1037 -5.27 -8.56 -3.84
CA ARG A 1037 -6.22 -9.61 -4.27
C ARG A 1037 -6.26 -9.60 -5.80
N ARG A 1038 -6.04 -10.77 -6.41
CA ARG A 1038 -6.19 -10.97 -7.85
C ARG A 1038 -7.58 -11.50 -8.12
N THR A 1039 -8.41 -10.74 -8.82
CA THR A 1039 -9.59 -11.24 -9.52
C THR A 1039 -9.11 -11.71 -10.89
N ALA A 1040 -9.27 -13.00 -11.20
CA ALA A 1040 -8.97 -13.48 -12.55
C ALA A 1040 -10.04 -12.94 -13.50
N GLU A 1041 -9.65 -12.16 -14.51
CA GLU A 1041 -10.58 -11.81 -15.59
C GLU A 1041 -10.80 -13.06 -16.47
N GLU A 1042 -12.05 -13.48 -16.64
CA GLU A 1042 -12.42 -14.51 -17.61
C GLU A 1042 -12.27 -13.96 -19.04
N GLY A 1043 -11.13 -14.23 -19.66
CA GLY A 1043 -10.82 -13.85 -21.04
C GLY A 1043 -10.67 -15.04 -21.98
N ASP A 1044 -10.78 -14.79 -23.29
CA ASP A 1044 -10.51 -15.79 -24.33
C ASP A 1044 -9.07 -16.32 -24.21
N ARG A 1045 -8.94 -17.58 -23.76
CA ARG A 1045 -7.66 -18.27 -23.58
C ARG A 1045 -6.83 -18.33 -24.87
N ASN A 1046 -7.48 -18.35 -26.04
CA ASN A 1046 -6.80 -18.37 -27.34
C ASN A 1046 -6.15 -17.03 -27.71
N ARG A 1047 -6.43 -15.95 -26.96
CA ARG A 1047 -5.80 -14.64 -27.17
C ARG A 1047 -4.95 -14.17 -25.99
N THR A 1048 -4.79 -15.01 -24.97
CA THR A 1048 -4.00 -14.72 -23.76
C THR A 1048 -2.90 -15.77 -23.55
N TYR A 1049 -3.26 -16.98 -23.12
CA TYR A 1049 -2.30 -18.02 -22.71
C TYR A 1049 -1.97 -19.02 -23.82
N ASP A 1050 -2.96 -19.41 -24.63
CA ASP A 1050 -2.85 -20.52 -25.59
C ASP A 1050 -3.10 -20.06 -27.04
N PRO A 1051 -2.30 -19.10 -27.58
CA PRO A 1051 -2.53 -18.54 -28.90
C PRO A 1051 -2.33 -19.57 -30.04
N PRO A 1052 -3.30 -19.72 -30.96
CA PRO A 1052 -3.13 -20.52 -32.16
C PRO A 1052 -1.94 -20.06 -33.01
N ALA A 1053 -1.39 -20.98 -33.82
CA ALA A 1053 -0.22 -20.72 -34.66
C ALA A 1053 -0.39 -19.49 -35.59
N ARG A 1054 -1.61 -19.25 -36.12
CA ARG A 1054 -1.90 -18.08 -36.96
C ARG A 1054 -1.61 -16.75 -36.26
N TYR A 1055 -1.89 -16.62 -34.96
CA TYR A 1055 -1.59 -15.39 -34.21
C TYR A 1055 -0.10 -15.26 -33.91
N LYS A 1056 0.60 -16.38 -33.69
CA LYS A 1056 2.07 -16.40 -33.58
C LYS A 1056 2.74 -15.92 -34.85
N VAL A 1057 2.30 -16.42 -36.01
CA VAL A 1057 2.81 -15.99 -37.32
C VAL A 1057 2.47 -14.52 -37.58
N ALA A 1058 1.22 -14.09 -37.33
CA ALA A 1058 0.83 -12.70 -37.52
C ALA A 1058 1.64 -11.73 -36.65
N ARG A 1059 1.83 -12.04 -35.36
CA ARG A 1059 2.71 -11.25 -34.47
C ARG A 1059 4.14 -11.22 -35.00
N ALA A 1060 4.71 -12.37 -35.38
CA ALA A 1060 6.06 -12.45 -35.91
C ALA A 1060 6.25 -11.62 -37.19
N VAL A 1061 5.26 -11.57 -38.08
CA VAL A 1061 5.29 -10.72 -39.28
C VAL A 1061 5.34 -9.23 -38.91
N VAL A 1062 4.51 -8.79 -37.96
CA VAL A 1062 4.55 -7.39 -37.47
C VAL A 1062 5.89 -7.09 -36.81
N GLU A 1063 6.39 -8.00 -35.97
CA GLU A 1063 7.64 -7.82 -35.26
C GLU A 1063 8.89 -7.87 -36.16
N ALA A 1064 8.82 -8.50 -37.34
CA ALA A 1064 9.89 -8.44 -38.32
C ALA A 1064 10.21 -7.01 -38.76
N PHE A 1065 9.22 -6.09 -38.71
CA PHE A 1065 9.41 -4.67 -38.99
C PHE A 1065 10.12 -3.90 -37.85
N ARG A 1066 10.41 -4.51 -36.69
CA ARG A 1066 11.17 -3.85 -35.61
C ARG A 1066 12.61 -3.51 -35.98
N VAL A 1067 13.13 -4.08 -37.06
CA VAL A 1067 14.43 -3.68 -37.63
C VAL A 1067 14.35 -2.33 -38.35
N VAL A 1068 13.17 -1.90 -38.82
CA VAL A 1068 13.01 -0.67 -39.62
C VAL A 1068 13.40 0.58 -38.83
N PRO A 1069 13.01 0.75 -37.54
CA PRO A 1069 13.53 1.86 -36.73
C PRO A 1069 15.05 1.87 -36.59
N ALA A 1070 15.69 0.70 -36.47
CA ALA A 1070 17.15 0.59 -36.42
C ALA A 1070 17.78 1.00 -37.77
N MET A 1071 17.16 0.61 -38.89
CA MET A 1071 17.57 1.07 -40.23
C MET A 1071 17.41 2.59 -40.36
N GLY A 1072 16.31 3.16 -39.87
CA GLY A 1072 16.09 4.60 -39.82
C GLY A 1072 17.15 5.33 -38.99
N ALA A 1073 17.54 4.77 -37.84
CA ALA A 1073 18.58 5.33 -37.00
C ALA A 1073 19.96 5.32 -37.69
N LEU A 1074 20.29 4.23 -38.41
CA LEU A 1074 21.51 4.15 -39.21
C LEU A 1074 21.46 5.08 -40.43
N ALA A 1075 20.31 5.22 -41.10
CA ALA A 1075 20.13 6.15 -42.20
C ALA A 1075 20.34 7.61 -41.74
N LEU A 1076 19.79 7.99 -40.57
CA LEU A 1076 20.05 9.30 -39.97
C LEU A 1076 21.52 9.51 -39.63
N ALA A 1077 22.19 8.49 -39.12
CA ALA A 1077 23.63 8.54 -38.89
C ALA A 1077 24.42 8.80 -40.18
N VAL A 1078 24.07 8.14 -41.28
CA VAL A 1078 24.67 8.35 -42.60
C VAL A 1078 24.39 9.77 -43.12
N LEU A 1079 23.16 10.25 -43.00
CA LEU A 1079 22.76 11.60 -43.43
C LEU A 1079 23.47 12.69 -42.61
N ALA A 1080 23.54 12.56 -41.29
CA ALA A 1080 24.25 13.49 -40.43
C ALA A 1080 25.76 13.51 -40.74
N THR A 1081 26.35 12.33 -40.97
CA THR A 1081 27.75 12.19 -41.38
C THR A 1081 28.02 12.88 -42.71
N ALA A 1082 27.15 12.68 -43.71
CA ALA A 1082 27.23 13.35 -45.00
C ALA A 1082 27.07 14.87 -44.87
N ALA A 1083 26.16 15.34 -44.00
CA ALA A 1083 26.00 16.77 -43.72
C ALA A 1083 27.26 17.38 -43.09
N PHE A 1084 27.90 16.69 -42.15
CA PHE A 1084 29.19 17.13 -41.59
C PHE A 1084 30.28 17.20 -42.67
N ALA A 1085 30.38 16.18 -43.53
CA ALA A 1085 31.35 16.16 -44.62
C ALA A 1085 31.10 17.31 -45.62
N ALA A 1086 29.84 17.57 -45.98
CA ALA A 1086 29.46 18.66 -46.87
C ALA A 1086 29.77 20.05 -46.28
N LEU A 1087 29.49 20.26 -44.99
CA LEU A 1087 29.83 21.51 -44.31
C LEU A 1087 31.34 21.70 -44.21
N ALA A 1088 32.08 20.62 -43.91
CA ALA A 1088 33.53 20.67 -43.77
C ALA A 1088 34.22 20.93 -45.12
N SER A 1089 33.73 20.36 -46.22
CA SER A 1089 34.29 20.58 -47.55
C SER A 1089 33.97 21.97 -48.10
N ARG A 1090 32.76 22.51 -47.83
CA ARG A 1090 32.32 23.81 -48.36
C ARG A 1090 32.78 25.01 -47.54
N TYR A 1091 32.79 24.90 -46.21
CA TYR A 1091 33.02 26.01 -45.29
C TYR A 1091 34.18 25.77 -44.31
N GLY A 1092 34.85 24.61 -44.41
CA GLY A 1092 35.96 24.22 -43.56
C GLY A 1092 35.55 23.48 -42.28
N PRO A 1093 36.49 22.74 -41.64
CA PRO A 1093 36.21 21.92 -40.46
C PRO A 1093 35.69 22.71 -39.24
N ALA A 1094 36.15 23.94 -39.05
CA ALA A 1094 35.70 24.79 -37.94
C ALA A 1094 34.21 25.17 -38.05
N ALA A 1095 33.76 25.52 -39.26
CA ALA A 1095 32.35 25.80 -39.52
C ALA A 1095 31.48 24.54 -39.35
N ALA A 1096 31.97 23.38 -39.79
CA ALA A 1096 31.29 22.11 -39.58
C ALA A 1096 31.10 21.77 -38.08
N ILE A 1097 32.11 22.02 -37.25
CA ILE A 1097 32.00 21.86 -35.79
C ILE A 1097 31.00 22.86 -35.22
N GLY A 1098 31.11 24.15 -35.56
CA GLY A 1098 30.22 25.20 -35.03
C GLY A 1098 28.74 25.01 -35.39
N LEU A 1099 28.46 24.42 -36.54
CA LEU A 1099 27.10 24.12 -37.00
C LEU A 1099 26.63 22.70 -36.63
N SER A 1100 27.49 21.87 -36.05
CA SER A 1100 27.18 20.46 -35.82
C SER A 1100 26.01 20.25 -34.86
N GLY A 1101 25.86 21.10 -33.84
CA GLY A 1101 24.70 21.06 -32.95
C GLY A 1101 23.37 21.28 -33.66
N LEU A 1102 23.33 22.14 -34.69
CA LEU A 1102 22.14 22.38 -35.51
C LEU A 1102 21.83 21.18 -36.40
N VAL A 1103 22.85 20.54 -36.99
CA VAL A 1103 22.69 19.30 -37.76
C VAL A 1103 22.12 18.19 -36.88
N MET A 1104 22.66 18.01 -35.67
CA MET A 1104 22.16 17.01 -34.72
C MET A 1104 20.73 17.32 -34.27
N ALA A 1105 20.40 18.59 -34.03
CA ALA A 1105 19.03 19.01 -33.71
C ALA A 1105 18.07 18.68 -34.86
N ALA A 1106 18.44 18.98 -36.10
CA ALA A 1106 17.66 18.67 -37.28
C ALA A 1106 17.45 17.16 -37.47
N ALA A 1107 18.51 16.35 -37.31
CA ALA A 1107 18.41 14.89 -37.35
C ALA A 1107 17.46 14.36 -36.26
N GLY A 1108 17.53 14.92 -35.05
CA GLY A 1108 16.59 14.62 -33.97
C GLY A 1108 15.14 14.95 -34.33
N VAL A 1109 14.88 16.12 -34.92
CA VAL A 1109 13.53 16.50 -35.38
C VAL A 1109 13.01 15.52 -36.45
N VAL A 1110 13.85 15.07 -37.38
CA VAL A 1110 13.46 14.05 -38.36
C VAL A 1110 13.13 12.73 -37.66
N ALA A 1111 13.96 12.27 -36.72
CA ALA A 1111 13.70 11.06 -35.93
C ALA A 1111 12.35 11.13 -35.20
N ALA A 1112 12.08 12.26 -34.54
CA ALA A 1112 10.85 12.56 -33.84
C ALA A 1112 9.63 12.54 -34.77
N ALA A 1113 9.74 13.18 -35.94
CA ALA A 1113 8.68 13.21 -36.94
C ALA A 1113 8.37 11.82 -37.52
N VAL A 1114 9.40 11.00 -37.78
CA VAL A 1114 9.23 9.62 -38.25
C VAL A 1114 8.52 8.76 -37.20
N ALA A 1115 8.89 8.88 -35.92
CA ALA A 1115 8.20 8.17 -34.86
C ALA A 1115 6.73 8.61 -34.72
N THR A 1116 6.46 9.91 -34.82
CA THR A 1116 5.10 10.45 -34.85
C THR A 1116 4.30 9.90 -36.02
N ALA A 1117 4.86 9.91 -37.23
CA ALA A 1117 4.22 9.34 -38.41
C ALA A 1117 3.94 7.84 -38.22
N ALA A 1118 4.90 7.09 -37.68
CA ALA A 1118 4.75 5.66 -37.39
C ALA A 1118 3.60 5.43 -36.40
N LYS A 1119 3.50 6.19 -35.31
CA LYS A 1119 2.37 6.09 -34.35
C LYS A 1119 1.03 6.28 -35.04
N TRP A 1120 0.87 7.32 -35.85
CA TRP A 1120 -0.40 7.62 -36.52
C TRP A 1120 -0.75 6.63 -37.64
N LEU A 1121 0.23 6.18 -38.42
CA LEU A 1121 0.04 5.18 -39.48
C LEU A 1121 -0.24 3.77 -38.91
N LEU A 1122 0.50 3.38 -37.87
CA LEU A 1122 0.42 2.04 -37.30
C LEU A 1122 -0.69 1.90 -36.27
N VAL A 1123 -1.04 2.90 -35.48
CA VAL A 1123 -2.00 2.73 -34.37
C VAL A 1123 -3.18 3.68 -34.50
N GLY A 1124 -2.94 4.91 -34.95
CA GLY A 1124 -3.95 5.96 -34.97
C GLY A 1124 -4.16 6.56 -33.58
N ARG A 1125 -5.41 6.89 -33.23
CA ARG A 1125 -5.76 7.43 -31.91
C ARG A 1125 -6.05 6.30 -30.93
N ILE A 1126 -5.34 6.27 -29.81
CA ILE A 1126 -5.55 5.29 -28.74
C ILE A 1126 -6.71 5.75 -27.85
N ARG A 1127 -7.52 4.79 -27.37
CA ARG A 1127 -8.65 5.00 -26.46
C ARG A 1127 -8.56 4.00 -25.32
N ALA A 1128 -9.07 4.37 -24.15
CA ALA A 1128 -9.19 3.51 -22.98
C ALA A 1128 -9.98 2.22 -23.30
N GLY A 1129 -9.67 1.14 -22.59
CA GLY A 1129 -10.32 -0.16 -22.73
C GLY A 1129 -9.36 -1.35 -22.62
N ASN A 1130 -9.91 -2.56 -22.69
CA ASN A 1130 -9.18 -3.80 -22.52
C ASN A 1130 -8.81 -4.43 -23.87
N ARG A 1131 -7.56 -4.86 -24.02
CA ARG A 1131 -7.02 -5.52 -25.21
C ARG A 1131 -6.26 -6.80 -24.82
N PRO A 1132 -6.63 -7.98 -25.32
CA PRO A 1132 -5.84 -9.18 -25.04
C PRO A 1132 -4.44 -9.07 -25.69
N LEU A 1133 -3.43 -9.68 -25.05
CA LEU A 1133 -2.03 -9.64 -25.47
C LEU A 1133 -1.84 -10.06 -26.93
N TRP A 1134 -2.56 -11.10 -27.38
CA TRP A 1134 -2.51 -11.56 -28.77
C TRP A 1134 -3.55 -10.83 -29.64
N SER A 1135 -3.43 -9.51 -29.71
CA SER A 1135 -4.25 -8.67 -30.59
C SER A 1135 -3.40 -7.77 -31.49
N SER A 1136 -3.93 -7.49 -32.69
CA SER A 1136 -3.27 -6.62 -33.67
C SER A 1136 -2.93 -5.24 -33.10
N PHE A 1137 -3.79 -4.71 -32.22
CA PHE A 1137 -3.55 -3.44 -31.54
C PHE A 1137 -2.24 -3.48 -30.74
N VAL A 1138 -2.07 -4.46 -29.84
CA VAL A 1138 -0.89 -4.57 -28.98
C VAL A 1138 0.39 -4.67 -29.83
N TRP A 1139 0.42 -5.53 -30.84
CA TRP A 1139 1.63 -5.71 -31.66
C TRP A 1139 2.00 -4.48 -32.49
N ARG A 1140 0.99 -3.78 -33.03
CA ARG A 1140 1.19 -2.53 -33.77
C ARG A 1140 1.62 -1.39 -32.85
N ASN A 1141 1.09 -1.35 -31.63
CA ASN A 1141 1.50 -0.40 -30.61
C ASN A 1141 2.94 -0.64 -30.18
N GLU A 1142 3.31 -1.88 -29.84
CA GLU A 1142 4.70 -2.22 -29.52
C GLU A 1142 5.67 -1.92 -30.68
N LEU A 1143 5.24 -2.06 -31.93
CA LEU A 1143 6.05 -1.68 -33.10
C LEU A 1143 6.19 -0.15 -33.19
N ALA A 1144 5.13 0.63 -32.93
CA ALA A 1144 5.20 2.08 -32.86
C ALA A 1144 6.11 2.55 -31.71
N ASP A 1145 6.03 1.93 -30.54
CA ASP A 1145 6.92 2.18 -29.41
C ASP A 1145 8.38 1.86 -29.76
N ASN A 1146 8.63 0.86 -30.60
CA ASN A 1146 9.98 0.58 -31.09
C ASN A 1146 10.53 1.71 -31.98
N PHE A 1147 9.71 2.48 -32.71
CA PHE A 1147 10.15 3.73 -33.36
C PHE A 1147 10.48 4.80 -32.31
N VAL A 1148 9.73 4.87 -31.22
CA VAL A 1148 10.05 5.77 -30.11
C VAL A 1148 11.40 5.38 -29.50
N GLU A 1149 11.59 4.14 -29.06
CA GLU A 1149 12.76 3.72 -28.30
C GLU A 1149 14.06 3.63 -29.11
N VAL A 1150 14.01 3.16 -30.36
CA VAL A 1150 15.21 2.93 -31.17
C VAL A 1150 15.59 4.15 -32.01
N LEU A 1151 14.62 4.96 -32.41
CA LEU A 1151 14.84 6.11 -33.30
C LEU A 1151 14.69 7.44 -32.56
N ALA A 1152 13.49 7.78 -32.08
CA ALA A 1152 13.26 9.11 -31.51
C ALA A 1152 13.93 9.32 -30.15
N ALA A 1153 13.99 8.33 -29.28
CA ALA A 1153 14.55 8.45 -27.94
C ALA A 1153 16.04 8.81 -27.93
N PRO A 1154 16.94 8.11 -28.64
CA PRO A 1154 18.36 8.46 -28.66
C PRO A 1154 18.65 9.76 -29.44
N TRP A 1155 17.93 10.03 -30.53
CA TRP A 1155 18.19 11.19 -31.40
C TRP A 1155 17.49 12.49 -30.96
N PHE A 1156 16.37 12.38 -30.24
CA PHE A 1156 15.55 13.51 -29.82
C PHE A 1156 15.14 13.44 -28.34
N ALA A 1157 14.33 12.45 -27.92
CA ALA A 1157 13.67 12.54 -26.62
C ALA A 1157 14.64 12.65 -25.42
N ARG A 1158 15.65 11.78 -25.34
CA ARG A 1158 16.68 11.81 -24.27
C ARG A 1158 17.53 13.10 -24.33
N PRO A 1159 17.93 13.59 -25.51
CA PRO A 1159 18.53 14.91 -25.61
C PRO A 1159 17.73 16.07 -25.03
N TRP A 1160 16.42 16.06 -25.22
CA TRP A 1160 15.54 17.18 -24.92
C TRP A 1160 14.73 17.04 -23.61
N LEU A 1161 15.11 16.12 -22.71
CA LEU A 1161 14.47 15.96 -21.39
C LEU A 1161 14.46 17.26 -20.59
N GLY A 1162 13.29 17.58 -20.02
CA GLY A 1162 13.07 18.78 -19.21
C GLY A 1162 12.93 20.08 -20.01
N THR A 1163 12.82 20.00 -21.35
CA THR A 1163 12.76 21.18 -22.24
C THR A 1163 11.44 21.29 -22.99
N ALA A 1164 11.11 22.51 -23.44
CA ALA A 1164 9.88 22.75 -24.19
C ALA A 1164 9.77 21.96 -25.52
N PRO A 1165 10.85 21.76 -26.32
CA PRO A 1165 10.80 20.94 -27.53
C PRO A 1165 10.32 19.49 -27.30
N LEU A 1166 10.65 18.87 -26.17
CA LEU A 1166 10.14 17.54 -25.84
C LEU A 1166 8.61 17.56 -25.71
N ASN A 1167 8.06 18.54 -25.00
CA ASN A 1167 6.61 18.68 -24.82
C ASN A 1167 5.88 18.83 -26.17
N VAL A 1168 6.45 19.60 -27.10
CA VAL A 1168 5.89 19.77 -28.46
C VAL A 1168 5.81 18.43 -29.20
N TRP A 1169 6.87 17.61 -29.10
CA TRP A 1169 6.87 16.30 -29.73
C TRP A 1169 5.91 15.31 -29.06
N LEU A 1170 5.86 15.27 -27.72
CA LEU A 1170 4.90 14.43 -26.99
C LEU A 1170 3.44 14.78 -27.35
N ARG A 1171 3.13 16.06 -27.58
CA ARG A 1171 1.82 16.48 -28.12
C ARG A 1171 1.57 15.91 -29.51
N SER A 1172 2.58 15.85 -30.37
CA SER A 1172 2.46 15.25 -31.70
C SER A 1172 2.14 13.75 -31.66
N LEU A 1173 2.50 13.05 -30.58
CA LEU A 1173 2.13 11.65 -30.33
C LEU A 1173 0.70 11.49 -29.79
N GLY A 1174 0.04 12.57 -29.35
CA GLY A 1174 -1.35 12.56 -28.88
C GLY A 1174 -1.56 13.07 -27.45
N ALA A 1175 -0.48 13.28 -26.68
CA ALA A 1175 -0.58 13.78 -25.32
C ALA A 1175 -1.13 15.21 -25.25
N ARG A 1176 -1.91 15.50 -24.22
CA ARG A 1176 -2.38 16.86 -23.94
C ARG A 1176 -1.45 17.47 -22.91
N ILE A 1177 -0.63 18.45 -23.31
CA ILE A 1177 0.38 19.05 -22.42
C ILE A 1177 0.19 20.56 -22.41
N GLY A 1178 0.04 21.16 -21.23
CA GLY A 1178 -0.11 22.59 -21.02
C GLY A 1178 1.15 23.41 -21.28
N HIS A 1179 1.07 24.71 -21.00
CA HIS A 1179 2.18 25.66 -21.08
C HIS A 1179 3.11 25.55 -19.87
N GLY A 1180 4.42 25.73 -20.09
CA GLY A 1180 5.42 25.77 -19.01
C GLY A 1180 5.58 24.47 -18.19
N VAL A 1181 5.11 23.34 -18.74
CA VAL A 1181 5.33 21.99 -18.19
C VAL A 1181 6.82 21.63 -18.25
N THR A 1182 7.35 21.07 -17.16
CA THR A 1182 8.68 20.44 -17.15
C THR A 1182 8.49 18.93 -17.10
N CYS A 1183 8.86 18.24 -18.18
CA CYS A 1183 8.75 16.79 -18.29
C CYS A 1183 10.15 16.18 -18.48
N ASP A 1184 10.65 15.51 -17.45
CA ASP A 1184 11.97 14.85 -17.41
C ASP A 1184 11.86 13.35 -17.75
N THR A 1185 10.78 12.96 -18.42
CA THR A 1185 10.56 11.62 -18.95
C THR A 1185 9.91 11.71 -20.34
N TYR A 1186 10.23 10.75 -21.20
CA TYR A 1186 9.52 10.55 -22.46
C TYR A 1186 8.61 9.31 -22.42
N TRP A 1187 8.59 8.62 -21.28
CA TRP A 1187 7.92 7.34 -21.11
C TRP A 1187 6.43 7.55 -20.86
N LEU A 1188 5.70 7.86 -21.95
CA LEU A 1188 4.23 7.98 -22.01
C LEU A 1188 3.70 6.90 -22.97
N PRO A 1189 3.50 5.65 -22.50
CA PRO A 1189 3.26 4.50 -23.39
C PRO A 1189 2.09 4.74 -24.36
N GLU A 1190 0.93 5.12 -23.83
CA GLU A 1190 -0.21 5.53 -24.64
C GLU A 1190 -0.43 7.03 -24.51
N ALA A 1191 0.42 7.82 -25.19
CA ALA A 1191 0.42 9.28 -25.11
C ALA A 1191 -0.98 9.92 -25.23
N ASP A 1192 -1.90 9.40 -26.06
CA ASP A 1192 -3.27 9.89 -26.20
C ASP A 1192 -4.09 9.92 -24.89
N LEU A 1193 -3.70 9.10 -23.91
CA LEU A 1193 -4.36 8.92 -22.63
C LEU A 1193 -3.74 9.77 -21.51
N VAL A 1194 -2.66 10.51 -21.80
CA VAL A 1194 -1.97 11.36 -20.83
C VAL A 1194 -2.37 12.82 -21.00
N THR A 1195 -2.77 13.44 -19.88
CA THR A 1195 -3.02 14.88 -19.79
C THR A 1195 -2.13 15.50 -18.70
N LEU A 1196 -1.36 16.53 -19.06
CA LEU A 1196 -0.54 17.35 -18.18
C LEU A 1196 -1.02 18.81 -18.28
N GLY A 1197 -1.48 19.39 -17.18
CA GLY A 1197 -1.94 20.78 -17.12
C GLY A 1197 -0.81 21.81 -17.18
N ASP A 1198 -1.17 23.09 -17.22
CA ASP A 1198 -0.20 24.19 -17.25
C ASP A 1198 0.73 24.15 -16.03
N GLY A 1199 2.03 24.32 -16.23
CA GLY A 1199 3.02 24.37 -15.16
C GLY A 1199 3.33 23.03 -14.48
N ALA A 1200 2.63 21.94 -14.81
CA ALA A 1200 2.84 20.61 -14.24
C ALA A 1200 4.30 20.15 -14.36
N CYS A 1201 4.74 19.35 -13.39
CA CYS A 1201 6.12 18.87 -13.30
C CYS A 1201 6.17 17.35 -13.17
N VAL A 1202 6.78 16.69 -14.17
CA VAL A 1202 7.06 15.25 -14.14
C VAL A 1202 8.57 15.10 -14.05
N ASN A 1203 9.07 14.66 -12.89
CA ASN A 1203 10.51 14.53 -12.64
C ASN A 1203 11.15 13.33 -13.36
N ARG A 1204 12.48 13.24 -13.24
CA ARG A 1204 13.28 12.14 -13.80
C ARG A 1204 12.83 10.77 -13.28
N GLY A 1205 12.94 9.75 -14.13
CA GLY A 1205 12.65 8.37 -13.75
C GLY A 1205 11.18 8.08 -13.44
N CYS A 1206 10.28 9.05 -13.66
CA CYS A 1206 8.85 8.85 -13.49
C CYS A 1206 8.24 8.08 -14.67
N VAL A 1207 7.20 7.30 -14.37
CA VAL A 1207 6.40 6.57 -15.35
C VAL A 1207 4.94 6.97 -15.19
N LEU A 1208 4.34 7.52 -16.25
CA LEU A 1208 2.90 7.73 -16.34
C LEU A 1208 2.30 6.50 -17.02
N GLN A 1209 1.96 5.51 -16.20
CA GLN A 1209 1.56 4.20 -16.67
C GLN A 1209 0.08 4.22 -17.08
N THR A 1210 -0.17 4.22 -18.37
CA THR A 1210 -1.51 4.27 -18.97
C THR A 1210 -2.16 2.90 -19.16
N HIS A 1211 -1.42 1.81 -18.90
CA HIS A 1211 -1.96 0.46 -18.96
C HIS A 1211 -1.42 -0.48 -17.88
N LEU A 1212 -2.19 -1.53 -17.55
CA LEU A 1212 -1.70 -2.63 -16.72
C LEU A 1212 -2.04 -3.97 -17.36
N PHE A 1213 -1.08 -4.90 -17.33
CA PHE A 1213 -1.31 -6.28 -17.73
C PHE A 1213 -1.89 -7.09 -16.56
N HIS A 1214 -3.15 -7.46 -16.67
CA HIS A 1214 -3.78 -8.44 -15.79
C HIS A 1214 -4.07 -9.67 -16.62
N ASP A 1215 -3.49 -10.81 -16.25
CA ASP A 1215 -3.73 -12.10 -16.91
C ASP A 1215 -3.52 -12.08 -18.44
N ARG A 1216 -2.53 -11.29 -18.89
CA ARG A 1216 -2.21 -11.05 -20.31
C ARG A 1216 -3.32 -10.31 -21.07
N VAL A 1217 -4.11 -9.52 -20.37
CA VAL A 1217 -5.00 -8.49 -20.92
C VAL A 1217 -4.42 -7.13 -20.55
N MET A 1218 -4.15 -6.31 -21.57
CA MET A 1218 -3.73 -4.93 -21.44
C MET A 1218 -4.97 -4.07 -21.15
N SER A 1219 -5.12 -3.63 -19.91
CA SER A 1219 -6.20 -2.72 -19.48
C SER A 1219 -5.67 -1.30 -19.51
N MET A 1220 -6.18 -0.47 -20.41
CA MET A 1220 -5.72 0.91 -20.64
C MET A 1220 -6.73 1.93 -20.12
N ASP A 1221 -6.24 3.00 -19.50
CA ASP A 1221 -7.06 4.12 -19.04
C ASP A 1221 -6.24 5.43 -18.98
N THR A 1222 -6.93 6.54 -18.70
CA THR A 1222 -6.33 7.88 -18.68
C THR A 1222 -5.47 8.13 -17.44
N VAL A 1223 -4.47 9.01 -17.58
CA VAL A 1223 -3.67 9.54 -16.48
C VAL A 1223 -3.66 11.06 -16.61
N THR A 1224 -4.13 11.74 -15.57
CA THR A 1224 -4.26 13.21 -15.58
C THR A 1224 -3.46 13.83 -14.44
N LEU A 1225 -2.55 14.74 -14.76
CA LEU A 1225 -1.93 15.67 -13.83
C LEU A 1225 -2.46 17.06 -14.19
N GLU A 1226 -3.19 17.71 -13.29
CA GLU A 1226 -3.77 19.03 -13.52
C GLU A 1226 -2.71 20.15 -13.48
N ALA A 1227 -3.14 21.40 -13.64
CA ALA A 1227 -2.23 22.55 -13.67
C ALA A 1227 -1.43 22.66 -12.36
N GLY A 1228 -0.12 22.80 -12.44
CA GLY A 1228 0.78 22.90 -11.28
C GLY A 1228 1.08 21.58 -10.56
N ALA A 1229 0.41 20.47 -10.92
CA ALA A 1229 0.63 19.18 -10.29
C ALA A 1229 2.08 18.69 -10.49
N THR A 1230 2.65 18.08 -9.47
CA THR A 1230 4.02 17.57 -9.46
C THR A 1230 4.08 16.09 -9.12
N LEU A 1231 4.82 15.34 -9.93
CA LEU A 1231 5.24 13.98 -9.65
C LEU A 1231 6.76 13.95 -9.39
N GLY A 1232 7.16 13.66 -8.16
CA GLY A 1232 8.55 13.58 -7.73
C GLY A 1232 9.34 12.42 -8.37
N PRO A 1233 10.69 12.47 -8.38
CA PRO A 1233 11.53 11.52 -9.10
C PRO A 1233 11.23 10.07 -8.78
N HIS A 1234 11.30 9.19 -9.78
CA HIS A 1234 11.02 7.76 -9.64
C HIS A 1234 9.58 7.42 -9.19
N GLY A 1235 8.65 8.39 -9.28
CA GLY A 1235 7.23 8.16 -9.01
C GLY A 1235 6.53 7.44 -10.16
N VAL A 1236 5.55 6.61 -9.83
CA VAL A 1236 4.70 5.92 -10.81
C VAL A 1236 3.24 6.27 -10.57
N VAL A 1237 2.54 6.59 -11.64
CA VAL A 1237 1.10 6.88 -11.62
C VAL A 1237 0.39 5.81 -12.44
N LEU A 1238 -0.59 5.13 -11.85
CA LEU A 1238 -1.33 4.04 -12.50
C LEU A 1238 -2.57 4.56 -13.27
N PRO A 1239 -3.17 3.75 -14.16
CA PRO A 1239 -4.28 4.21 -14.99
C PRO A 1239 -5.51 4.64 -14.18
N ALA A 1240 -6.40 5.42 -14.80
CA ALA A 1240 -7.63 5.96 -14.21
C ALA A 1240 -7.40 6.88 -13.01
N SER A 1241 -6.23 7.52 -12.92
CA SER A 1241 -5.88 8.40 -11.81
C SER A 1241 -5.83 9.86 -12.24
N LEU A 1242 -6.13 10.74 -11.27
CA LEU A 1242 -6.06 12.18 -11.40
C LEU A 1242 -5.26 12.76 -10.23
N VAL A 1243 -4.28 13.61 -10.54
CA VAL A 1243 -3.55 14.42 -9.55
C VAL A 1243 -3.97 15.88 -9.72
N GLY A 1244 -4.63 16.42 -8.70
CA GLY A 1244 -5.27 17.73 -8.73
C GLY A 1244 -4.30 18.90 -8.87
N THR A 1245 -4.85 20.08 -9.16
CA THR A 1245 -4.08 21.31 -9.39
C THR A 1245 -3.09 21.63 -8.27
N ASP A 1246 -1.87 22.09 -8.56
CA ASP A 1246 -0.83 22.47 -7.59
C ASP A 1246 -0.43 21.38 -6.56
N THR A 1247 -0.86 20.13 -6.76
CA THR A 1247 -0.62 19.02 -5.83
C THR A 1247 0.75 18.42 -6.00
N THR A 1248 1.38 18.02 -4.90
CA THR A 1248 2.70 17.39 -4.90
C THR A 1248 2.63 15.93 -4.51
N ILE A 1249 3.11 15.07 -5.40
CA ILE A 1249 3.42 13.68 -5.10
C ILE A 1249 4.93 13.55 -4.88
N GLY A 1250 5.34 13.09 -3.69
CA GLY A 1250 6.75 12.98 -3.29
C GLY A 1250 7.54 11.95 -4.10
N PRO A 1251 8.88 11.94 -4.02
CA PRO A 1251 9.73 11.04 -4.80
C PRO A 1251 9.50 9.55 -4.49
N ALA A 1252 9.70 8.67 -5.47
CA ALA A 1252 9.51 7.21 -5.40
C ALA A 1252 8.09 6.75 -5.01
N SER A 1253 7.11 7.64 -5.09
CA SER A 1253 5.74 7.37 -4.70
C SER A 1253 4.94 6.60 -5.76
N LEU A 1254 3.87 5.95 -5.34
CA LEU A 1254 2.95 5.24 -6.22
C LEU A 1254 1.51 5.76 -6.03
N VAL A 1255 0.97 6.36 -7.08
CA VAL A 1255 -0.47 6.70 -7.17
C VAL A 1255 -1.22 5.49 -7.72
N MET A 1256 -2.21 5.01 -6.99
CA MET A 1256 -2.93 3.78 -7.29
C MET A 1256 -3.93 3.97 -8.44
N ARG A 1257 -4.35 2.85 -9.03
CA ARG A 1257 -5.35 2.86 -10.10
C ARG A 1257 -6.68 3.39 -9.55
N GLY A 1258 -7.31 4.33 -10.26
CA GLY A 1258 -8.61 4.90 -9.86
C GLY A 1258 -8.51 6.01 -8.79
N GLU A 1259 -7.31 6.39 -8.37
CA GLU A 1259 -7.11 7.35 -7.29
C GLU A 1259 -7.22 8.80 -7.80
N ASN A 1260 -8.08 9.59 -7.15
CA ASN A 1260 -8.23 11.02 -7.40
C ASN A 1260 -7.64 11.81 -6.23
N VAL A 1261 -6.47 12.39 -6.46
CA VAL A 1261 -5.73 13.16 -5.47
C VAL A 1261 -6.17 14.63 -5.53
N PRO A 1262 -6.67 15.23 -4.44
CA PRO A 1262 -7.22 16.58 -4.45
C PRO A 1262 -6.16 17.63 -4.79
N GLY A 1263 -6.59 18.78 -5.31
CA GLY A 1263 -5.73 19.92 -5.62
C GLY A 1263 -5.11 20.57 -4.37
N ARG A 1264 -3.94 21.20 -4.54
CA ARG A 1264 -3.23 22.04 -3.56
C ARG A 1264 -2.81 21.30 -2.30
N THR A 1265 -2.61 19.99 -2.41
CA THR A 1265 -2.22 19.10 -1.32
C THR A 1265 -0.83 18.49 -1.52
N ARG A 1266 -0.31 17.79 -0.50
CA ARG A 1266 0.97 17.08 -0.56
C ARG A 1266 0.79 15.62 -0.14
N TRP A 1267 1.40 14.72 -0.89
CA TRP A 1267 1.30 13.27 -0.73
C TRP A 1267 2.65 12.61 -0.90
N PHE A 1268 2.93 11.57 -0.14
CA PHE A 1268 4.19 10.85 -0.21
C PHE A 1268 4.01 9.42 0.29
N GLY A 1269 4.41 8.45 -0.52
CA GLY A 1269 4.36 7.04 -0.14
C GLY A 1269 4.27 6.09 -1.33
N ASN A 1270 4.57 4.82 -1.10
CA ASN A 1270 4.41 3.77 -2.11
C ASN A 1270 3.56 2.61 -1.55
N PRO A 1271 2.21 2.73 -1.53
CA PRO A 1271 1.38 3.79 -2.13
C PRO A 1271 1.30 5.12 -1.37
N ILE A 1272 0.81 6.17 -2.06
CA ILE A 1272 0.74 7.52 -1.50
C ILE A 1272 -0.15 7.63 -0.27
N SER A 1273 0.23 8.53 0.64
CA SER A 1273 -0.54 8.95 1.80
C SER A 1273 -0.32 10.44 2.04
N ALA A 1274 -1.21 11.10 2.79
CA ALA A 1274 -1.10 12.54 3.08
C ALA A 1274 0.27 12.86 3.72
N TRP A 1275 1.01 13.78 3.08
CA TRP A 1275 2.36 14.15 3.49
C TRP A 1275 2.31 15.33 4.44
N ARG A 1276 2.30 15.03 5.75
CA ARG A 1276 2.41 16.02 6.83
C ARG A 1276 3.79 16.66 6.89
#